data_AF-A7TH27-F1
#
_entry.id   AF-A7TH27-F1
#
_cell.length_a   1.000
_cell.length_b   1.000
_cell.length_c   1.000
_cell.angle_alpha   90.00
_cell.angle_beta   90.00
_cell.angle_gamma   90.00
#
_symmetry.space_group_name_H-M   'P 1'
#
loop_
_entity.id
_entity.type
_entity.pdbx_description
1 polymer ?
#
loop_
_entity_poly.entity_id
_entity_poly.type
_entity_poly.pdbx_seq_one_letter_code
_entity_poly.pdbx_strand_id
1 'polypeptide(L)'
;MSKVKKDTPTAVSPTIHSETEGHFITEKGPVRQYVSFETPDDVSTLRTSTTWREWFLIICLTLFTVSIRCQNLEWPNSVVFDEVHFGGFAAKYIKREFFFDVHPPLAKMLFALVGALAGFKGDFKFENIGIDFPDTTPYYIMRLFAASSGTLTVLLMYFTLRASGVRIWIAILSSLCFAVENSFVTISRYILLDAPLIFFIALTTFAFKRYELYKTNSKKSLAYLLLTGVSLGLAASSKWVGLFTVAWVGVVCIFRLWFMIGDLKQKSCTIVKTAAFKFTFLLIVPTILYVIFFAIHLDRLDHFTEGAGMMSSEFQASLIGNRVPENITAEVGVGSLVSFRHLGTQGGYLHSHDHPYPTGSQQQQVSLYGHADANNLWLIELYDEPNTIVTSFKNLTDNTKIRIKHYNSRRRLHSHDHKAPVSEFSDWQKEVSCYGDDSFEGDPNDDWIIEIDKKASAPGEAQEHVRAIETKFRLRHAMTGCLLFSHPVRYPEWGYEQQEVTCAASGVDHLTLWSIESNENPTLPDDAELVSYVPATFWKKFVEMHKQMWDVNKDLTAPHPFESFPDQWPFLSRGLGYWHGHHRQVYMLGNAILWWAVSLFIAIFALTCIIELASWQLGGPVPTDPSVVNFHVQVIYYLFGFLAHYIPSFLMVRQMFLHHYLPAYYFGILAFAHALDIVVSYIFKNKRNVGYIIVVAFFATCYQFYKSHSPIIYGTEWTVDLCKKSQWLDGWDYPCPAYLEDYASYENYTITPNTLGNIPMEGQQQQLDGQPGGPYGQYPQDVQPVNENFDDIMNNGMEKKFVDQNGNVLSPEEVKRLMQQEGASIIGSQQVQKGRGHTGDYNANQQGYNQAYQNYERDQGAPPPQQQQQYAQGQQQQQQYAQGQYSQGMEPVSDDFEAIMNNGLQKQFVDQNGNTLSPEEVRRLMQQEGASIIGSKQVQKAKGQTGDYNANQQGYNQAYQNYQRDQGAPPPQQQQQYAQGQHQQQQQQQQYAQPQYGQDVKPVSENFEDIMNNGMDKQFVDQNGNVLSPEEVRRLMQQEGASIIGSKQVTKGRGQTGGGFATNNGVNQELKNYKQQYQQQQQQGQPPQQGQPQQQGQPPQQGQPPQQGQPQQQGQPQQQGQPPQQGQQQYYTTEVVEHGVGEVVDRPPMDEKEKKLAKQRVRELDQILKQGGPMNFLDQHGNVIDPEEVRRIMMEDGGSIASMERVLTTGPTAGWNPRSDPAIDERLKEFDDLLDEDAENKSFVDDQGNPLRPAEVRRLMKQNGARITRVERTTYA
;
A
#
# COMPACT_ATOMS: atom_id res chain seq x y z
N MET A 1 36.15 3.77 94.46
CA MET A 1 34.69 4.02 94.59
C MET A 1 34.12 4.42 93.24
N SER A 2 32.87 4.05 92.96
CA SER A 2 31.91 4.70 92.05
C SER A 2 32.33 5.12 90.62
N LYS A 3 31.94 4.28 89.65
CA LYS A 3 31.13 4.59 88.44
C LYS A 3 31.53 5.79 87.54
N VAL A 4 31.85 5.46 86.28
CA VAL A 4 31.01 5.81 85.11
C VAL A 4 31.01 4.60 84.16
N LYS A 5 29.86 3.95 83.93
CA LYS A 5 29.70 2.99 82.82
C LYS A 5 29.28 3.78 81.58
N LYS A 6 29.88 3.48 80.43
CA LYS A 6 29.34 3.88 79.13
C LYS A 6 28.16 2.95 78.82
N ASP A 7 26.97 3.51 78.69
CA ASP A 7 25.84 2.79 78.11
C ASP A 7 25.97 2.86 76.59
N THR A 8 26.32 1.72 75.99
CA THR A 8 26.25 1.52 74.54
C THR A 8 24.78 1.37 74.15
N PRO A 9 24.22 2.21 73.26
CA PRO A 9 22.88 1.96 72.72
C PRO A 9 22.89 0.64 71.97
N THR A 10 22.01 -0.26 72.35
CA THR A 10 21.83 -1.58 71.73
C THR A 10 21.61 -1.40 70.23
N ALA A 11 22.35 -2.14 69.41
CA ALA A 11 22.13 -2.15 67.97
C ALA A 11 20.74 -2.72 67.66
N VAL A 12 19.77 -1.83 67.40
CA VAL A 12 18.52 -2.19 66.74
C VAL A 12 18.90 -2.62 65.33
N SER A 13 18.68 -3.90 65.01
CA SER A 13 18.92 -4.41 63.65
C SER A 13 18.25 -3.51 62.62
N PRO A 14 18.95 -3.11 61.54
CA PRO A 14 18.33 -2.36 60.46
C PRO A 14 17.20 -3.22 59.89
N THR A 15 15.97 -2.75 60.09
CA THR A 15 14.77 -3.54 59.82
C THR A 15 14.56 -3.64 58.31
N ILE A 16 14.07 -4.78 57.85
CA ILE A 16 14.01 -5.21 56.44
C ILE A 16 12.97 -4.38 55.66
N HIS A 17 13.29 -3.12 55.34
CA HIS A 17 12.30 -2.11 54.94
C HIS A 17 12.58 -1.34 53.63
N SER A 18 13.74 -1.50 53.00
CA SER A 18 13.96 -1.13 51.58
C SER A 18 14.80 -2.17 50.87
N GLU A 19 14.22 -2.86 49.87
CA GLU A 19 14.88 -3.99 49.18
C GLU A 19 15.15 -3.74 47.68
N THR A 20 14.70 -2.62 47.12
CA THR A 20 14.66 -2.42 45.64
C THR A 20 14.76 -0.96 45.17
N GLU A 21 14.52 0.01 46.03
CA GLU A 21 14.39 1.42 45.67
C GLU A 21 15.41 2.25 46.45
N GLY A 22 16.38 2.82 45.73
CA GLY A 22 17.24 3.85 46.29
C GLY A 22 16.41 5.09 46.58
N HIS A 23 16.72 5.78 47.68
CA HIS A 23 16.11 7.06 47.98
C HIS A 23 16.49 8.08 46.88
N PHE A 24 15.50 8.76 46.30
CA PHE A 24 15.75 9.88 45.40
C PHE A 24 16.42 11.02 46.18
N ILE A 25 17.68 11.32 45.84
CA ILE A 25 18.45 12.36 46.51
C ILE A 25 18.07 13.71 45.88
N THR A 26 17.38 14.55 46.63
CA THR A 26 17.10 15.94 46.27
C THR A 26 18.11 16.89 46.90
N GLU A 27 18.51 17.90 46.14
CA GLU A 27 19.50 18.89 46.57
C GLU A 27 18.99 20.31 46.34
N LYS A 28 19.53 21.26 47.12
CA LYS A 28 19.15 22.68 47.03
C LYS A 28 19.95 23.36 45.93
N GLY A 29 19.28 23.72 44.83
CA GLY A 29 19.81 24.66 43.85
C GLY A 29 19.58 26.12 44.27
N PRO A 30 20.02 27.10 43.45
CA PRO A 30 19.91 28.52 43.77
C PRO A 30 18.47 29.07 43.67
N VAL A 31 17.59 28.40 42.92
CA VAL A 31 16.19 28.83 42.70
C VAL A 31 15.19 27.81 43.25
N ARG A 32 15.44 26.51 43.02
CA ARG A 32 14.57 25.40 43.43
C ARG A 32 15.41 24.18 43.83
N GLN A 33 14.76 23.20 44.44
CA GLN A 33 15.36 21.87 44.58
C GLN A 33 15.50 21.18 43.22
N TYR A 34 16.52 20.35 43.08
CA TYR A 34 16.74 19.48 41.93
C TYR A 34 17.01 18.04 42.39
N VAL A 35 16.84 17.08 41.49
CA VAL A 35 17.12 15.66 41.73
C VAL A 35 18.53 15.37 41.23
N SER A 36 19.35 14.71 42.05
CA SER A 36 20.67 14.19 41.62
C SER A 36 20.49 13.16 40.51
N PHE A 37 21.19 13.32 39.39
CA PHE A 37 21.06 12.43 38.23
C PHE A 37 21.82 11.10 38.40
N GLU A 38 22.92 11.10 39.15
CA GLU A 38 23.71 9.87 39.35
C GLU A 38 23.01 8.88 40.27
N THR A 39 22.90 7.64 39.79
CA THR A 39 22.37 6.51 40.54
C THR A 39 23.36 6.10 41.66
N PRO A 40 22.92 5.93 42.92
CA PRO A 40 23.75 5.40 43.99
C PRO A 40 24.26 3.96 43.70
N ASP A 41 25.47 3.62 44.15
CA ASP A 41 26.13 2.35 43.79
C ASP A 41 25.38 1.10 44.29
N ASP A 42 24.70 1.21 45.43
CA ASP A 42 23.88 0.18 46.08
C ASP A 42 22.61 -0.16 45.29
N VAL A 43 22.02 0.80 44.57
CA VAL A 43 20.88 0.54 43.69
C VAL A 43 21.27 -0.46 42.60
N SER A 44 22.51 -0.39 42.11
CA SER A 44 23.00 -1.32 41.07
C SER A 44 23.12 -2.76 41.58
N THR A 45 23.39 -2.98 42.88
CA THR A 45 23.50 -4.32 43.48
C THR A 45 22.14 -4.88 43.88
N LEU A 46 21.22 -4.05 44.39
CA LEU A 46 19.83 -4.44 44.72
C LEU A 46 19.00 -4.81 43.48
N ARG A 47 19.26 -4.15 42.34
CA ARG A 47 18.56 -4.37 41.07
C ARG A 47 19.30 -5.36 40.14
N THR A 48 20.29 -6.10 40.64
CA THR A 48 20.98 -7.18 39.92
C THR A 48 20.80 -8.55 40.59
N SER A 49 20.82 -9.59 39.77
CA SER A 49 20.78 -10.99 40.18
C SER A 49 22.09 -11.43 40.82
N THR A 50 22.24 -11.14 42.12
CA THR A 50 23.44 -11.45 42.91
C THR A 50 23.28 -12.64 43.84
N THR A 51 22.05 -13.03 44.20
CA THR A 51 21.80 -14.09 45.18
C THR A 51 21.48 -15.44 44.53
N TRP A 52 21.95 -16.54 45.12
CA TRP A 52 21.63 -17.89 44.63
C TRP A 52 20.13 -18.21 44.65
N ARG A 53 19.39 -17.68 45.65
CA ARG A 53 17.92 -17.84 45.73
C ARG A 53 17.22 -17.25 44.50
N GLU A 54 17.69 -16.11 44.02
CA GLU A 54 17.16 -15.48 42.83
C GLU A 54 17.52 -16.27 41.56
N TRP A 55 18.78 -16.70 41.43
CA TRP A 55 19.20 -17.56 40.31
C TRP A 55 18.41 -18.87 40.24
N PHE A 56 18.09 -19.47 41.38
CA PHE A 56 17.19 -20.62 41.44
C PHE A 56 15.79 -20.29 40.91
N LEU A 57 15.20 -19.15 41.29
CA LEU A 57 13.90 -18.70 40.75
C LEU A 57 13.96 -18.42 39.24
N ILE A 58 15.06 -17.87 38.73
CA ILE A 58 15.27 -17.65 37.29
C ILE A 58 15.37 -18.99 36.54
N ILE A 59 16.04 -20.00 37.12
CA ILE A 59 16.09 -21.36 36.54
C ILE A 59 14.68 -21.97 36.52
N CYS A 60 13.91 -21.86 37.60
CA CYS A 60 12.51 -22.33 37.63
C CYS A 60 11.64 -21.59 36.59
N LEU A 61 11.76 -20.27 36.45
CA LEU A 61 11.08 -19.48 35.41
C LEU A 61 11.48 -19.94 34.01
N THR A 62 12.77 -20.24 33.79
CA THR A 62 13.29 -20.73 32.50
C THR A 62 12.68 -22.09 32.16
N LEU A 63 12.74 -23.06 33.06
CA LEU A 63 12.18 -24.40 32.87
C LEU A 63 10.66 -24.36 32.63
N PHE A 64 9.93 -23.55 33.40
CA PHE A 64 8.51 -23.31 33.18
C PHE A 64 8.25 -22.70 31.80
N THR A 65 8.98 -21.64 31.43
CA THR A 65 8.80 -20.97 30.12
C THR A 65 9.08 -21.91 28.95
N VAL A 66 10.16 -22.71 29.01
CA VAL A 66 10.49 -23.72 28.00
C VAL A 66 9.36 -24.76 27.89
N SER A 67 8.80 -25.21 29.01
CA SER A 67 7.68 -26.18 29.01
C SER A 67 6.39 -25.65 28.38
N ILE A 68 6.26 -24.33 28.24
CA ILE A 68 5.13 -23.65 27.56
C ILE A 68 5.52 -23.35 26.10
N ARG A 69 6.57 -22.54 25.87
CA ARG A 69 6.91 -22.02 24.54
C ARG A 69 7.44 -23.09 23.58
N CYS A 70 8.10 -24.14 24.08
CA CYS A 70 8.68 -25.20 23.26
C CYS A 70 7.88 -26.52 23.29
N GLN A 71 6.61 -26.49 23.70
CA GLN A 71 5.77 -27.69 23.76
C GLN A 71 5.33 -28.13 22.35
N ASN A 72 5.70 -29.37 21.98
CA ASN A 72 5.21 -30.11 20.80
C ASN A 72 5.40 -29.35 19.47
N LEU A 73 6.53 -28.65 19.27
CA LEU A 73 6.78 -27.75 18.13
C LEU A 73 6.65 -28.41 16.74
N GLU A 74 6.83 -29.73 16.69
CA GLU A 74 6.59 -30.63 15.57
C GLU A 74 5.13 -30.60 15.08
N TRP A 75 4.16 -30.34 15.98
CA TRP A 75 2.75 -30.22 15.65
C TRP A 75 2.29 -28.74 15.61
N PRO A 76 1.41 -28.31 14.69
CA PRO A 76 0.98 -29.02 13.47
C PRO A 76 2.15 -29.24 12.51
N ASN A 77 2.21 -30.40 11.86
CA ASN A 77 3.30 -30.81 10.95
C ASN A 77 3.18 -30.22 9.53
N SER A 78 2.33 -29.21 9.36
CA SER A 78 2.11 -28.47 8.11
C SER A 78 2.38 -26.97 8.26
N VAL A 79 2.50 -26.30 7.12
CA VAL A 79 2.70 -24.85 6.99
C VAL A 79 1.53 -24.06 7.59
N VAL A 80 1.83 -23.03 8.36
CA VAL A 80 0.87 -22.13 9.03
C VAL A 80 0.83 -20.75 8.36
N PHE A 81 -0.16 -19.92 8.67
CA PHE A 81 -0.20 -18.49 8.32
C PHE A 81 1.15 -17.79 8.50
N ASP A 82 1.54 -16.94 7.54
CA ASP A 82 2.82 -16.24 7.41
C ASP A 82 4.10 -17.13 7.34
N GLU A 83 4.06 -18.39 7.78
CA GLU A 83 5.13 -19.39 7.59
C GLU A 83 5.29 -19.74 6.10
N VAL A 84 4.22 -19.60 5.29
CA VAL A 84 4.28 -19.54 3.81
C VAL A 84 5.34 -18.55 3.31
N HIS A 85 5.28 -17.30 3.79
CA HIS A 85 6.15 -16.22 3.33
C HIS A 85 7.57 -16.38 3.90
N PHE A 86 7.71 -16.47 5.24
CA PHE A 86 9.04 -16.41 5.86
C PHE A 86 9.84 -17.72 5.72
N GLY A 87 9.16 -18.87 5.62
CA GLY A 87 9.77 -20.11 5.19
C GLY A 87 10.21 -20.07 3.72
N GLY A 88 9.34 -19.58 2.82
CA GLY A 88 9.66 -19.39 1.41
C GLY A 88 10.86 -18.46 1.18
N PHE A 89 10.91 -17.31 1.88
CA PHE A 89 12.05 -16.40 1.84
C PHE A 89 13.33 -17.04 2.40
N ALA A 90 13.24 -17.86 3.46
CA ALA A 90 14.39 -18.60 3.98
C ALA A 90 14.94 -19.61 2.95
N ALA A 91 14.06 -20.29 2.20
CA ALA A 91 14.45 -21.16 1.09
C ALA A 91 15.15 -20.38 -0.05
N LYS A 92 14.63 -19.21 -0.42
CA LYS A 92 15.23 -18.33 -1.44
C LYS A 92 16.64 -17.85 -1.06
N TYR A 93 16.88 -17.50 0.21
CA TYR A 93 18.24 -17.19 0.69
C TYR A 93 19.22 -18.37 0.55
N ILE A 94 18.78 -19.60 0.81
CA ILE A 94 19.62 -20.80 0.69
C ILE A 94 19.94 -21.07 -0.79
N LYS A 95 18.97 -20.87 -1.68
CA LYS A 95 19.12 -20.96 -3.14
C LYS A 95 19.83 -19.76 -3.79
N ARG A 96 20.04 -18.67 -3.05
CA ARG A 96 20.58 -17.38 -3.53
C ARG A 96 19.68 -16.66 -4.55
N GLU A 97 18.42 -17.08 -4.62
CA GLU A 97 17.37 -16.53 -5.48
C GLU A 97 16.93 -15.15 -4.99
N PHE A 98 17.10 -14.11 -5.81
CA PHE A 98 16.63 -12.78 -5.49
C PHE A 98 15.11 -12.75 -5.26
N PHE A 99 14.69 -11.96 -4.28
CA PHE A 99 13.30 -11.63 -4.05
C PHE A 99 13.19 -10.25 -3.39
N PHE A 100 12.04 -9.62 -3.60
CA PHE A 100 11.64 -8.41 -2.90
C PHE A 100 10.70 -8.75 -1.73
N ASP A 101 10.80 -8.00 -0.63
CA ASP A 101 9.88 -8.04 0.51
C ASP A 101 9.84 -6.66 1.21
N VAL A 102 8.69 -6.30 1.78
CA VAL A 102 8.47 -5.03 2.49
C VAL A 102 9.19 -4.93 3.84
N HIS A 103 9.74 -6.03 4.36
CA HIS A 103 10.44 -6.03 5.64
C HIS A 103 11.97 -6.09 5.49
N PRO A 104 12.73 -5.40 6.35
CA PRO A 104 14.18 -5.57 6.47
C PRO A 104 14.64 -7.03 6.60
N PRO A 105 15.87 -7.37 6.16
CA PRO A 105 16.24 -8.75 5.84
C PRO A 105 16.60 -9.63 7.04
N LEU A 106 16.99 -9.07 8.19
CA LEU A 106 17.69 -9.81 9.26
C LEU A 106 16.92 -11.04 9.77
N ALA A 107 15.63 -10.89 10.10
CA ALA A 107 14.86 -12.00 10.67
C ALA A 107 14.76 -13.18 9.68
N LYS A 108 14.56 -12.88 8.39
CA LYS A 108 14.50 -13.87 7.31
C LYS A 108 15.87 -14.53 7.08
N MET A 109 16.96 -13.75 7.11
CA MET A 109 18.33 -14.29 7.05
C MET A 109 18.67 -15.17 8.25
N LEU A 110 18.16 -14.87 9.45
CA LEU A 110 18.34 -15.72 10.63
C LEU A 110 17.61 -17.05 10.49
N PHE A 111 16.37 -17.07 9.97
CA PHE A 111 15.68 -18.31 9.65
C PHE A 111 16.40 -19.12 8.55
N ALA A 112 16.92 -18.45 7.52
CA ALA A 112 17.75 -19.10 6.49
C ALA A 112 19.03 -19.71 7.08
N LEU A 113 19.74 -18.98 7.96
CA LEU A 113 20.93 -19.46 8.66
C LEU A 113 20.62 -20.66 9.55
N VAL A 114 19.54 -20.61 10.33
CA VAL A 114 19.10 -21.74 11.18
C VAL A 114 18.71 -22.96 10.35
N GLY A 115 17.96 -22.75 9.26
CA GLY A 115 17.61 -23.81 8.31
C GLY A 115 18.84 -24.45 7.69
N ALA A 116 19.77 -23.65 7.16
CA ALA A 116 21.01 -24.13 6.55
C ALA A 116 21.91 -24.90 7.53
N LEU A 117 22.05 -24.40 8.77
CA LEU A 117 22.77 -25.11 9.84
C LEU A 117 22.09 -26.43 10.25
N ALA A 118 20.78 -26.53 10.07
CA ALA A 118 20.00 -27.75 10.27
C ALA A 118 19.91 -28.65 9.02
N GLY A 119 20.60 -28.30 7.93
CA GLY A 119 20.68 -29.11 6.70
C GLY A 119 19.63 -28.81 5.62
N PHE A 120 18.81 -27.77 5.77
CA PHE A 120 17.83 -27.36 4.76
C PHE A 120 18.52 -26.93 3.45
N LYS A 121 18.00 -27.39 2.30
CA LYS A 121 18.54 -27.06 0.97
C LYS A 121 17.66 -26.08 0.18
N GLY A 122 16.58 -25.57 0.78
CA GLY A 122 15.58 -24.76 0.07
C GLY A 122 14.69 -25.59 -0.88
N ASP A 123 14.73 -26.91 -0.77
CA ASP A 123 14.08 -27.90 -1.64
C ASP A 123 12.55 -27.92 -1.49
N PHE A 124 12.03 -27.58 -0.31
CA PHE A 124 10.59 -27.44 -0.08
C PHE A 124 10.07 -26.05 -0.46
N LYS A 125 8.94 -26.02 -1.17
CA LYS A 125 8.22 -24.78 -1.49
C LYS A 125 7.09 -24.55 -0.50
N PHE A 126 7.14 -23.42 0.19
CA PHE A 126 6.14 -22.99 1.16
C PHE A 126 4.97 -22.29 0.45
N GLU A 127 4.22 -23.03 -0.38
CA GLU A 127 3.18 -22.45 -1.25
C GLU A 127 1.90 -22.10 -0.45
N ASN A 128 1.22 -23.10 0.13
CA ASN A 128 -0.09 -22.93 0.76
C ASN A 128 -0.09 -23.35 2.24
N ILE A 129 -0.98 -22.75 3.03
CA ILE A 129 -1.26 -23.16 4.41
C ILE A 129 -1.84 -24.59 4.40
N GLY A 130 -1.39 -25.44 5.33
CA GLY A 130 -1.86 -26.81 5.47
C GLY A 130 -1.14 -27.85 4.61
N ILE A 131 -0.12 -27.49 3.83
CA ILE A 131 0.79 -28.45 3.19
C ILE A 131 1.70 -29.05 4.27
N ASP A 132 1.78 -30.39 4.34
CA ASP A 132 2.66 -31.09 5.27
C ASP A 132 4.14 -30.96 4.90
N PHE A 133 5.00 -30.79 5.92
CA PHE A 133 6.44 -30.71 5.73
C PHE A 133 7.04 -32.10 5.42
N PRO A 134 7.91 -32.22 4.39
CA PRO A 134 8.69 -33.44 4.17
C PRO A 134 9.83 -33.56 5.18
N ASP A 135 10.31 -34.79 5.41
CA ASP A 135 11.42 -35.09 6.33
C ASP A 135 12.73 -34.33 6.01
N THR A 136 12.89 -33.80 4.80
CA THR A 136 14.05 -32.99 4.39
C THR A 136 14.02 -31.55 4.93
N THR A 137 12.86 -31.06 5.37
CA THR A 137 12.69 -29.68 5.83
C THR A 137 12.79 -29.60 7.35
N PRO A 138 13.81 -28.96 7.94
CA PRO A 138 14.02 -28.91 9.39
C PRO A 138 13.14 -27.84 10.07
N TYR A 139 11.84 -27.81 9.74
CA TYR A 139 10.88 -26.83 10.26
C TYR A 139 10.84 -26.82 11.80
N TYR A 140 10.98 -27.99 12.45
CA TYR A 140 11.09 -28.10 13.91
C TYR A 140 12.23 -27.23 14.47
N ILE A 141 13.41 -27.24 13.86
CA ILE A 141 14.58 -26.46 14.33
C ILE A 141 14.36 -24.96 14.07
N MET A 142 13.73 -24.61 12.96
CA MET A 142 13.38 -23.22 12.64
C MET A 142 12.32 -22.67 13.62
N ARG A 143 11.29 -23.45 13.95
CA ARG A 143 10.31 -23.15 15.00
C ARG A 143 10.93 -23.11 16.39
N LEU A 144 11.88 -24.00 16.70
CA LEU A 144 12.65 -23.97 17.95
C LEU A 144 13.46 -22.67 18.11
N PHE A 145 13.99 -22.09 17.02
CA PHE A 145 14.63 -20.78 17.07
C PHE A 145 13.64 -19.64 17.39
N ALA A 146 12.45 -19.65 16.79
CA ALA A 146 11.39 -18.70 17.14
C ALA A 146 10.94 -18.86 18.61
N ALA A 147 10.70 -20.10 19.06
CA ALA A 147 10.26 -20.42 20.41
C ALA A 147 11.32 -20.12 21.47
N SER A 148 12.60 -20.29 21.11
CA SER A 148 13.74 -19.86 21.93
C SER A 148 13.80 -18.33 22.03
N SER A 149 13.56 -17.61 20.94
CA SER A 149 13.46 -16.14 20.96
C SER A 149 12.32 -15.66 21.87
N GLY A 150 11.15 -16.31 21.79
CA GLY A 150 10.03 -16.09 22.71
C GLY A 150 10.38 -16.40 24.17
N THR A 151 11.06 -17.51 24.43
CA THR A 151 11.53 -17.92 25.77
C THR A 151 12.51 -16.89 26.36
N LEU A 152 13.51 -16.48 25.58
CA LEU A 152 14.49 -15.48 26.01
C LEU A 152 13.83 -14.11 26.23
N THR A 153 12.79 -13.75 25.48
CA THR A 153 11.99 -12.53 25.71
C THR A 153 11.36 -12.53 27.11
N VAL A 154 10.86 -13.67 27.61
CA VAL A 154 10.32 -13.76 28.99
C VAL A 154 11.41 -13.53 30.04
N LEU A 155 12.61 -14.10 29.84
CA LEU A 155 13.75 -13.88 30.74
C LEU A 155 14.22 -12.42 30.70
N LEU A 156 14.26 -11.81 29.51
CA LEU A 156 14.57 -10.39 29.33
C LEU A 156 13.52 -9.49 29.99
N MET A 157 12.22 -9.84 29.96
CA MET A 157 11.20 -9.14 30.75
C MET A 157 11.51 -9.20 32.24
N TYR A 158 11.83 -10.37 32.80
CA TYR A 158 12.21 -10.50 34.21
C TYR A 158 13.37 -9.57 34.58
N PHE A 159 14.47 -9.63 33.83
CA PHE A 159 15.64 -8.81 34.09
C PHE A 159 15.39 -7.31 33.86
N THR A 160 14.53 -6.96 32.90
CA THR A 160 14.07 -5.58 32.65
C THR A 160 13.30 -5.04 33.85
N LEU A 161 12.31 -5.79 34.34
CA LEU A 161 11.51 -5.40 35.50
C LEU A 161 12.39 -5.19 36.74
N ARG A 162 13.32 -6.11 37.00
CA ARG A 162 14.31 -5.97 38.07
C ARG A 162 15.20 -4.75 37.89
N ALA A 163 15.66 -4.45 36.68
CA ALA A 163 16.45 -3.26 36.40
C ALA A 163 15.66 -1.95 36.61
N SER A 164 14.36 -1.94 36.27
CA SER A 164 13.47 -0.81 36.58
C SER A 164 13.03 -0.70 38.05
N GLY A 165 13.44 -1.64 38.92
CA GLY A 165 13.23 -1.56 40.36
C GLY A 165 12.05 -2.37 40.92
N VAL A 166 11.46 -3.27 40.15
CA VAL A 166 10.40 -4.17 40.63
C VAL A 166 10.96 -5.21 41.61
N ARG A 167 10.17 -5.62 42.60
CA ARG A 167 10.50 -6.66 43.59
C ARG A 167 10.67 -8.03 42.97
N ILE A 168 11.55 -8.86 43.55
CA ILE A 168 11.90 -10.20 43.04
C ILE A 168 10.66 -11.04 42.73
N TRP A 169 9.76 -11.19 43.71
CA TRP A 169 8.55 -12.00 43.58
C TRP A 169 7.54 -11.43 42.58
N ILE A 170 7.41 -10.11 42.49
CA ILE A 170 6.51 -9.44 41.54
C ILE A 170 7.06 -9.57 40.12
N ALA A 171 8.36 -9.43 39.92
CA ALA A 171 9.01 -9.64 38.63
C ALA A 171 8.88 -11.10 38.16
N ILE A 172 9.06 -12.08 39.06
CA ILE A 172 8.81 -13.51 38.74
C ILE A 172 7.34 -13.72 38.35
N LEU A 173 6.38 -13.29 39.17
CA LEU A 173 4.94 -13.50 38.90
C LEU A 173 4.48 -12.79 37.62
N SER A 174 4.97 -11.58 37.34
CA SER A 174 4.66 -10.85 36.10
C SER A 174 5.27 -11.55 34.88
N SER A 175 6.50 -12.05 34.99
CA SER A 175 7.13 -12.82 33.91
C SER A 175 6.46 -14.18 33.70
N LEU A 176 5.92 -14.80 34.75
CA LEU A 176 5.08 -16.00 34.63
C LEU A 176 3.75 -15.68 33.93
N CYS A 177 3.12 -14.53 34.21
CA CYS A 177 1.93 -14.07 33.44
C CYS A 177 2.26 -13.90 31.96
N PHE A 178 3.43 -13.34 31.62
CA PHE A 178 3.89 -13.17 30.24
C PHE A 178 4.36 -14.50 29.59
N ALA A 179 4.85 -15.46 30.36
CA ALA A 179 5.15 -16.80 29.85
C ALA A 179 3.89 -17.48 29.28
N VAL A 180 2.75 -17.26 29.95
CA VAL A 180 1.41 -17.80 29.63
C VAL A 180 0.50 -16.80 28.90
N GLU A 181 1.08 -15.74 28.34
CA GLU A 181 0.35 -14.81 27.47
C GLU A 181 0.19 -15.44 26.09
N ASN A 182 -1.01 -15.95 25.82
CA ASN A 182 -1.38 -16.73 24.64
C ASN A 182 -0.86 -16.15 23.32
N SER A 183 -1.04 -14.85 23.10
CA SER A 183 -0.62 -14.18 21.85
C SER A 183 0.88 -14.29 21.60
N PHE A 184 1.70 -14.11 22.66
CA PHE A 184 3.14 -14.27 22.57
C PHE A 184 3.56 -15.73 22.50
N VAL A 185 2.79 -16.68 23.03
CA VAL A 185 3.03 -18.11 22.78
C VAL A 185 2.85 -18.38 21.28
N THR A 186 1.67 -18.11 20.70
CA THR A 186 1.35 -18.36 19.30
C THR A 186 2.33 -17.69 18.34
N ILE A 187 2.59 -16.38 18.48
CA ILE A 187 3.49 -15.65 17.56
C ILE A 187 4.95 -16.13 17.66
N SER A 188 5.37 -16.68 18.80
CA SER A 188 6.73 -17.22 18.98
C SER A 188 6.89 -18.68 18.60
N ARG A 189 5.82 -19.35 18.20
CA ARG A 189 5.82 -20.79 17.97
C ARG A 189 6.23 -21.19 16.55
N TYR A 190 5.88 -20.37 15.57
CA TYR A 190 6.02 -20.66 14.13
C TYR A 190 7.19 -19.87 13.52
N ILE A 191 7.53 -20.16 12.26
CA ILE A 191 8.60 -19.46 11.52
C ILE A 191 8.14 -18.03 11.17
N LEU A 192 8.10 -17.14 12.16
CA LEU A 192 7.57 -15.78 12.07
C LEU A 192 8.60 -14.75 12.53
N LEU A 193 8.73 -13.65 11.79
CA LEU A 193 9.72 -12.61 12.08
C LEU A 193 9.44 -11.83 13.37
N ASP A 194 8.19 -11.81 13.84
CA ASP A 194 7.80 -11.05 15.01
C ASP A 194 8.43 -11.59 16.30
N ALA A 195 8.78 -12.89 16.36
CA ALA A 195 9.44 -13.46 17.54
C ALA A 195 10.91 -13.03 17.69
N PRO A 196 11.78 -13.10 16.67
CA PRO A 196 13.09 -12.44 16.69
C PRO A 196 13.00 -10.91 16.89
N LEU A 197 12.03 -10.23 16.25
CA LEU A 197 11.82 -8.79 16.41
C LEU A 197 11.55 -8.42 17.88
N ILE A 198 10.53 -9.04 18.49
CA ILE A 198 10.14 -8.80 19.88
C ILE A 198 11.30 -9.16 20.83
N PHE A 199 12.07 -10.21 20.55
CA PHE A 199 13.28 -10.52 21.28
C PHE A 199 14.33 -9.39 21.21
N PHE A 200 14.58 -8.79 20.04
CA PHE A 200 15.50 -7.65 19.92
C PHE A 200 14.94 -6.36 20.57
N ILE A 201 13.63 -6.14 20.56
CA ILE A 201 12.97 -5.04 21.29
C ILE A 201 13.11 -5.25 22.81
N ALA A 202 12.89 -6.47 23.30
CA ALA A 202 13.08 -6.84 24.70
C ALA A 202 14.56 -6.76 25.13
N LEU A 203 15.49 -7.16 24.27
CA LEU A 203 16.93 -7.05 24.50
C LEU A 203 17.38 -5.59 24.58
N THR A 204 16.85 -4.74 23.69
CA THR A 204 17.02 -3.29 23.73
C THR A 204 16.48 -2.70 25.03
N THR A 205 15.26 -3.08 25.40
CA THR A 205 14.61 -2.59 26.61
C THR A 205 15.41 -2.98 27.86
N PHE A 206 15.82 -4.24 27.95
CA PHE A 206 16.73 -4.74 28.98
C PHE A 206 18.06 -3.95 28.99
N ALA A 207 18.78 -3.90 27.88
CA ALA A 207 20.08 -3.24 27.79
C ALA A 207 20.00 -1.76 28.19
N PHE A 208 18.96 -1.07 27.76
CA PHE A 208 18.72 0.32 28.12
C PHE A 208 18.41 0.48 29.61
N LYS A 209 17.52 -0.36 30.18
CA LYS A 209 17.26 -0.36 31.64
C LYS A 209 18.49 -0.73 32.47
N ARG A 210 19.39 -1.56 31.94
CA ARG A 210 20.69 -1.85 32.57
C ARG A 210 21.66 -0.67 32.48
N TYR A 211 21.65 0.07 31.38
CA TYR A 211 22.36 1.35 31.26
C TYR A 211 21.87 2.38 32.30
N GLU A 212 20.56 2.44 32.59
CA GLU A 212 19.99 3.35 33.61
C GLU A 212 20.53 3.14 35.04
N LEU A 213 21.03 1.94 35.36
CA LEU A 213 21.53 1.57 36.69
C LEU A 213 22.98 1.98 36.97
N TYR A 214 23.77 2.28 35.94
CA TYR A 214 25.21 2.50 36.07
C TYR A 214 25.58 3.96 35.93
N LYS A 215 26.47 4.42 36.82
CA LYS A 215 27.05 5.76 36.80
C LYS A 215 27.49 6.19 35.40
N THR A 216 27.23 7.45 35.10
CA THR A 216 27.39 8.00 33.75
C THR A 216 28.82 7.83 33.24
N ASN A 217 28.98 7.41 31.98
CA ASN A 217 30.27 7.18 31.32
C ASN A 217 31.17 6.10 31.97
N SER A 218 30.67 5.33 32.95
CA SER A 218 31.40 4.15 33.47
C SER A 218 31.51 3.04 32.41
N LYS A 219 32.51 2.15 32.53
CA LYS A 219 32.70 1.03 31.59
C LYS A 219 31.45 0.16 31.42
N LYS A 220 30.70 -0.09 32.51
CA LYS A 220 29.44 -0.85 32.48
C LYS A 220 28.32 -0.06 31.78
N SER A 221 28.20 1.23 32.07
CA SER A 221 27.24 2.12 31.39
C SER A 221 27.48 2.13 29.87
N LEU A 222 28.73 2.36 29.43
CA LEU A 222 29.08 2.35 28.01
C LEU A 222 28.88 0.99 27.33
N ALA A 223 29.17 -0.12 28.02
CA ALA A 223 28.93 -1.47 27.48
C ALA A 223 27.45 -1.76 27.26
N TYR A 224 26.57 -1.37 28.21
CA TYR A 224 25.13 -1.52 28.04
C TYR A 224 24.53 -0.52 27.03
N LEU A 225 25.12 0.67 26.89
CA LEU A 225 24.74 1.64 25.86
C LEU A 225 25.09 1.14 24.45
N LEU A 226 26.28 0.54 24.28
CA LEU A 226 26.65 -0.16 23.04
C LEU A 226 25.72 -1.35 22.78
N LEU A 227 25.41 -2.17 23.78
CA LEU A 227 24.47 -3.29 23.63
C LEU A 227 23.08 -2.81 23.19
N THR A 228 22.59 -1.68 23.74
CA THR A 228 21.34 -1.03 23.31
C THR A 228 21.42 -0.61 21.84
N GLY A 229 22.55 -0.03 21.43
CA GLY A 229 22.80 0.32 20.02
C GLY A 229 22.79 -0.89 19.08
N VAL A 230 23.46 -1.97 19.48
CA VAL A 230 23.49 -3.21 18.70
C VAL A 230 22.08 -3.80 18.59
N SER A 231 21.34 -3.92 19.70
CA SER A 231 20.00 -4.51 19.69
C SER A 231 18.95 -3.62 18.99
N LEU A 232 19.10 -2.29 19.00
CA LEU A 232 18.30 -1.38 18.18
C LEU A 232 18.56 -1.62 16.69
N GLY A 233 19.83 -1.76 16.29
CA GLY A 233 20.21 -2.12 14.92
C GLY A 233 19.60 -3.45 14.49
N LEU A 234 19.65 -4.47 15.35
CA LEU A 234 19.01 -5.77 15.11
C LEU A 234 17.49 -5.63 14.95
N ALA A 235 16.80 -4.95 15.88
CA ALA A 235 15.34 -4.77 15.83
C ALA A 235 14.88 -4.03 14.55
N ALA A 236 15.52 -2.89 14.22
CA ALA A 236 15.21 -2.13 13.02
C ALA A 236 15.50 -2.91 11.72
N SER A 237 16.50 -3.80 11.74
CA SER A 237 16.85 -4.67 10.61
C SER A 237 15.97 -5.92 10.49
N SER A 238 15.09 -6.19 11.45
CA SER A 238 14.10 -7.28 11.41
C SER A 238 12.73 -6.82 10.87
N LYS A 239 12.22 -5.68 11.34
CA LYS A 239 10.96 -5.04 10.87
C LYS A 239 11.07 -3.53 11.13
N TRP A 240 10.51 -2.67 10.27
CA TRP A 240 10.55 -1.22 10.50
C TRP A 240 9.84 -0.76 11.78
N VAL A 241 8.99 -1.58 12.40
CA VAL A 241 8.47 -1.37 13.75
C VAL A 241 9.59 -1.21 14.80
N GLY A 242 10.78 -1.77 14.57
CA GLY A 242 11.97 -1.52 15.40
C GLY A 242 12.44 -0.05 15.40
N LEU A 243 12.10 0.74 14.39
CA LEU A 243 12.34 2.19 14.38
C LEU A 243 11.50 2.92 15.44
N PHE A 244 10.34 2.39 15.82
CA PHE A 244 9.57 2.90 16.96
C PHE A 244 10.25 2.61 18.30
N THR A 245 11.05 1.53 18.38
CA THR A 245 11.93 1.30 19.53
C THR A 245 13.09 2.30 19.55
N VAL A 246 13.65 2.68 18.39
CA VAL A 246 14.64 3.78 18.28
C VAL A 246 14.01 5.09 18.77
N ALA A 247 12.79 5.43 18.31
CA ALA A 247 12.06 6.61 18.74
C ALA A 247 11.79 6.63 20.25
N TRP A 248 11.33 5.50 20.82
CA TRP A 248 11.14 5.34 22.26
C TRP A 248 12.42 5.59 23.06
N VAL A 249 13.52 4.93 22.70
CA VAL A 249 14.83 5.13 23.36
C VAL A 249 15.30 6.58 23.20
N GLY A 250 15.05 7.20 22.06
CA GLY A 250 15.32 8.62 21.79
C GLY A 250 14.56 9.55 22.74
N VAL A 251 13.24 9.39 22.87
CA VAL A 251 12.39 10.18 23.79
C VAL A 251 12.86 10.01 25.23
N VAL A 252 13.08 8.78 25.71
CA VAL A 252 13.58 8.57 27.08
C VAL A 252 15.00 9.12 27.25
N CYS A 253 15.84 9.09 26.21
CA CYS A 253 17.16 9.72 26.24
C CYS A 253 17.10 11.24 26.38
N ILE A 254 16.15 11.92 25.71
CA ILE A 254 15.88 13.35 25.83
C ILE A 254 15.42 13.67 27.26
N PHE A 255 14.44 12.94 27.80
CA PHE A 255 14.00 13.09 29.20
C PHE A 255 15.16 12.91 30.19
N ARG A 256 16.02 11.90 30.00
CA ARG A 256 17.21 11.71 30.84
C ARG A 256 18.23 12.85 30.70
N LEU A 257 18.46 13.38 29.51
CA LEU A 257 19.34 14.54 29.32
C LEU A 257 18.75 15.80 29.97
N TRP A 258 17.43 16.00 29.92
CA TRP A 258 16.74 17.07 30.62
C TRP A 258 16.97 17.02 32.14
N PHE A 259 16.81 15.84 32.76
CA PHE A 259 17.14 15.67 34.19
C PHE A 259 18.65 15.83 34.49
N MET A 260 19.53 15.43 33.58
CA MET A 260 20.98 15.62 33.72
C MET A 260 21.39 17.10 33.63
N ILE A 261 20.71 17.90 32.80
CA ILE A 261 20.85 19.37 32.73
C ILE A 261 20.29 20.03 34.00
N GLY A 262 19.25 19.44 34.59
CA GLY A 262 18.70 19.86 35.88
C GLY A 262 19.59 19.58 37.10
N ASP A 263 20.59 18.70 36.97
CA ASP A 263 21.53 18.36 38.04
C ASP A 263 22.75 19.29 38.04
N LEU A 264 22.78 20.21 39.00
CA LEU A 264 23.83 21.24 39.10
C LEU A 264 25.19 20.70 39.55
N LYS A 265 25.31 19.41 39.91
CA LYS A 265 26.61 18.75 40.11
C LYS A 265 27.26 18.34 38.80
N GLN A 266 26.49 18.21 37.71
CA GLN A 266 27.00 17.80 36.42
C GLN A 266 27.65 18.97 35.68
N LYS A 267 28.90 18.79 35.27
CA LYS A 267 29.59 19.77 34.42
C LYS A 267 29.02 19.70 33.00
N SER A 268 28.82 20.84 32.35
CA SER A 268 28.29 20.91 30.97
C SER A 268 29.09 20.07 29.97
N CYS A 269 30.42 20.01 30.12
CA CYS A 269 31.28 19.13 29.33
C CYS A 269 30.95 17.64 29.50
N THR A 270 30.56 17.19 30.70
CA THR A 270 30.10 15.80 30.94
C THR A 270 28.78 15.55 30.23
N ILE A 271 27.85 16.51 30.28
CA ILE A 271 26.54 16.42 29.61
C ILE A 271 26.74 16.29 28.09
N VAL A 272 27.53 17.17 27.47
CA VAL A 272 27.86 17.12 26.03
C VAL A 272 28.54 15.81 25.66
N LYS A 273 29.52 15.35 26.45
CA LYS A 273 30.20 14.05 26.24
C LYS A 273 29.23 12.86 26.30
N THR A 274 28.29 12.87 27.24
CA THR A 274 27.27 11.82 27.37
C THR A 274 26.23 11.90 26.25
N ALA A 275 25.85 13.10 25.79
CA ALA A 275 25.01 13.27 24.61
C ALA A 275 25.70 12.76 23.34
N ALA A 276 26.98 13.05 23.15
CA ALA A 276 27.77 12.54 22.03
C ALA A 276 27.85 10.99 22.04
N PHE A 277 28.16 10.37 23.19
CA PHE A 277 28.14 8.90 23.29
C PHE A 277 26.75 8.31 23.02
N LYS A 278 25.67 8.94 23.51
CA LYS A 278 24.30 8.51 23.18
C LYS A 278 24.04 8.60 21.67
N PHE A 279 24.41 9.70 21.02
CA PHE A 279 24.26 9.86 19.57
C PHE A 279 25.02 8.78 18.79
N THR A 280 26.29 8.53 19.11
CA THR A 280 27.10 7.50 18.47
C THR A 280 26.51 6.09 18.66
N PHE A 281 26.22 5.70 19.90
CA PHE A 281 25.77 4.33 20.17
C PHE A 281 24.29 4.09 19.82
N LEU A 282 23.41 5.09 19.87
CA LEU A 282 21.96 4.91 19.68
C LEU A 282 21.46 5.33 18.29
N LEU A 283 22.31 5.91 17.44
CA LEU A 283 21.97 6.20 16.03
C LEU A 283 23.03 5.64 15.08
N ILE A 284 24.32 6.02 15.22
CA ILE A 284 25.37 5.60 14.26
C ILE A 284 25.55 4.06 14.26
N VAL A 285 25.67 3.42 15.43
CA VAL A 285 25.82 1.95 15.51
C VAL A 285 24.61 1.19 14.92
N PRO A 286 23.34 1.51 15.27
CA PRO A 286 22.17 0.93 14.60
C PRO A 286 22.20 1.10 13.07
N THR A 287 22.52 2.30 12.57
CA THR A 287 22.56 2.58 11.12
C THR A 287 23.64 1.76 10.42
N ILE A 288 24.84 1.63 11.01
CA ILE A 288 25.91 0.80 10.45
C ILE A 288 25.47 -0.67 10.37
N LEU A 289 24.85 -1.22 11.42
CA LEU A 289 24.35 -2.59 11.40
C LEU A 289 23.26 -2.80 10.35
N TYR A 290 22.33 -1.84 10.24
CA TYR A 290 21.27 -1.87 9.23
C TYR A 290 21.84 -1.92 7.80
N VAL A 291 22.81 -1.05 7.50
CA VAL A 291 23.52 -1.06 6.21
C VAL A 291 24.27 -2.37 5.98
N ILE A 292 24.94 -2.93 7.00
CA ILE A 292 25.63 -4.23 6.92
C ILE A 292 24.66 -5.37 6.61
N PHE A 293 23.48 -5.43 7.22
CA PHE A 293 22.51 -6.49 6.94
C PHE A 293 21.91 -6.39 5.53
N PHE A 294 21.72 -5.19 4.99
CA PHE A 294 21.38 -5.02 3.57
C PHE A 294 22.54 -5.36 2.63
N ALA A 295 23.80 -5.08 3.02
CA ALA A 295 24.97 -5.51 2.25
C ALA A 295 25.05 -7.04 2.17
N ILE A 296 24.85 -7.75 3.29
CA ILE A 296 24.78 -9.22 3.31
C ILE A 296 23.60 -9.73 2.46
N HIS A 297 22.41 -9.13 2.60
CA HIS A 297 21.22 -9.51 1.81
C HIS A 297 21.48 -9.41 0.30
N LEU A 298 22.01 -8.28 -0.18
CA LEU A 298 22.27 -8.02 -1.59
C LEU A 298 23.51 -8.76 -2.15
N ASP A 299 24.40 -9.25 -1.30
CA ASP A 299 25.54 -10.13 -1.65
C ASP A 299 25.13 -11.61 -1.71
N ARG A 300 24.21 -12.03 -0.83
CA ARG A 300 23.71 -13.41 -0.80
C ARG A 300 22.70 -13.71 -1.90
N LEU A 301 21.85 -12.74 -2.23
CA LEU A 301 20.79 -12.85 -3.24
C LEU A 301 21.26 -12.32 -4.60
N ASP A 302 22.13 -13.07 -5.27
CA ASP A 302 22.76 -12.69 -6.53
C ASP A 302 22.13 -13.34 -7.78
N HIS A 303 21.21 -14.30 -7.65
CA HIS A 303 20.58 -14.94 -8.81
C HIS A 303 19.26 -14.26 -9.19
N PHE A 304 19.06 -14.00 -10.48
CA PHE A 304 17.84 -13.39 -11.02
C PHE A 304 16.61 -14.31 -10.85
N THR A 305 15.47 -13.70 -10.50
CA THR A 305 14.15 -14.34 -10.53
C THR A 305 13.09 -13.32 -10.99
N GLU A 306 11.86 -13.78 -11.21
CA GLU A 306 10.70 -12.90 -11.47
C GLU A 306 10.47 -11.86 -10.35
N GLY A 307 10.90 -12.15 -9.11
CA GLY A 307 10.88 -11.19 -8.00
C GLY A 307 11.79 -9.97 -8.19
N ALA A 308 12.68 -9.99 -9.19
CA ALA A 308 13.48 -8.84 -9.61
C ALA A 308 12.73 -7.89 -10.58
N GLY A 309 11.54 -8.27 -11.07
CA GLY A 309 10.77 -7.47 -12.04
C GLY A 309 10.34 -6.08 -11.55
N MET A 310 10.27 -5.87 -10.23
CA MET A 310 10.00 -4.56 -9.61
C MET A 310 11.25 -3.68 -9.43
N MET A 311 12.43 -4.15 -9.85
CA MET A 311 13.70 -3.41 -9.81
C MET A 311 14.05 -2.89 -11.21
N SER A 312 14.82 -1.82 -11.28
CA SER A 312 15.36 -1.23 -12.51
C SER A 312 16.28 -2.19 -13.28
N SER A 313 16.44 -1.97 -14.58
CA SER A 313 17.37 -2.74 -15.41
C SER A 313 18.81 -2.65 -14.93
N GLU A 314 19.26 -1.51 -14.37
CA GLU A 314 20.59 -1.40 -13.75
C GLU A 314 20.75 -2.36 -12.55
N PHE A 315 19.70 -2.52 -11.75
CA PHE A 315 19.68 -3.49 -10.66
C PHE A 315 19.65 -4.92 -11.21
N GLN A 316 18.75 -5.21 -12.15
CA GLN A 316 18.60 -6.55 -12.73
C GLN A 316 19.88 -7.02 -13.43
N ALA A 317 20.57 -6.15 -14.18
CA ALA A 317 21.84 -6.43 -14.86
C ALA A 317 23.00 -6.80 -13.91
N SER A 318 22.85 -6.53 -12.61
CA SER A 318 23.83 -6.92 -11.59
C SER A 318 23.58 -8.31 -10.98
N LEU A 319 22.55 -9.03 -11.45
CA LEU A 319 22.19 -10.38 -11.02
C LEU A 319 22.67 -11.42 -12.05
N ILE A 320 23.10 -12.57 -11.54
CA ILE A 320 23.49 -13.75 -12.33
C ILE A 320 22.25 -14.35 -12.99
N GLY A 321 22.34 -14.63 -14.29
CA GLY A 321 21.23 -15.17 -15.07
C GLY A 321 20.10 -14.17 -15.34
N ASN A 322 20.40 -12.87 -15.30
CA ASN A 322 19.43 -11.83 -15.63
C ASN A 322 19.00 -11.90 -17.11
N ARG A 323 17.86 -11.27 -17.42
CA ARG A 323 17.27 -11.20 -18.76
C ARG A 323 17.29 -9.78 -19.34
N VAL A 324 18.14 -8.90 -18.81
CA VAL A 324 18.32 -7.54 -19.34
C VAL A 324 19.14 -7.67 -20.63
N PRO A 325 18.75 -7.02 -21.74
CA PRO A 325 19.56 -7.01 -22.94
C PRO A 325 20.96 -6.43 -22.69
N GLU A 326 22.00 -7.07 -23.26
CA GLU A 326 23.40 -6.67 -23.19
C GLU A 326 23.98 -6.53 -24.60
N ASN A 327 25.01 -5.68 -24.75
CA ASN A 327 25.76 -5.46 -26.00
C ASN A 327 24.87 -5.02 -27.16
N ILE A 328 24.04 -4.02 -26.90
CA ILE A 328 23.00 -3.49 -27.79
C ILE A 328 23.59 -2.40 -28.66
N THR A 329 23.21 -2.29 -29.93
CA THR A 329 23.70 -1.17 -30.77
C THR A 329 23.28 0.18 -30.17
N ALA A 330 24.25 1.05 -29.91
CA ALA A 330 24.04 2.30 -29.17
C ALA A 330 23.25 3.33 -29.99
N GLU A 331 23.60 3.49 -31.26
CA GLU A 331 23.01 4.48 -32.17
C GLU A 331 21.59 4.10 -32.61
N VAL A 332 20.58 4.91 -32.26
CA VAL A 332 19.18 4.69 -32.68
C VAL A 332 18.82 5.61 -33.84
N GLY A 333 18.27 5.04 -34.90
CA GLY A 333 17.97 5.75 -36.14
C GLY A 333 16.62 5.39 -36.75
N VAL A 334 16.30 6.03 -37.87
CA VAL A 334 15.18 5.62 -38.71
C VAL A 334 15.44 4.19 -39.22
N GLY A 335 14.40 3.36 -39.23
CA GLY A 335 14.49 1.93 -39.56
C GLY A 335 15.01 1.04 -38.42
N SER A 336 15.34 1.61 -37.24
CA SER A 336 15.64 0.80 -36.05
C SER A 336 14.39 0.06 -35.56
N LEU A 337 14.57 -1.22 -35.25
CA LEU A 337 13.65 -2.04 -34.48
C LEU A 337 14.04 -1.94 -33.01
N VAL A 338 13.14 -1.40 -32.18
CA VAL A 338 13.43 -1.01 -30.80
C VAL A 338 12.40 -1.53 -29.80
N SER A 339 12.77 -1.58 -28.52
CA SER A 339 11.81 -1.64 -27.42
C SER A 339 11.88 -0.37 -26.58
N PHE A 340 10.73 0.26 -26.34
CA PHE A 340 10.62 1.43 -25.46
C PHE A 340 10.36 0.97 -24.03
N ARG A 341 11.17 1.43 -23.06
CA ARG A 341 10.95 1.22 -21.63
C ARG A 341 10.50 2.51 -20.96
N HIS A 342 9.46 2.45 -20.15
CA HIS A 342 9.04 3.58 -19.32
C HIS A 342 9.93 3.69 -18.06
N LEU A 343 10.30 4.91 -17.68
CA LEU A 343 11.14 5.16 -16.50
C LEU A 343 10.35 5.49 -15.24
N GLY A 344 9.14 6.04 -15.41
CA GLY A 344 8.34 6.56 -14.31
C GLY A 344 7.60 5.49 -13.50
N THR A 345 7.37 4.31 -14.09
CA THR A 345 6.69 3.17 -13.44
C THR A 345 7.45 1.88 -13.64
N GLN A 346 7.14 0.88 -12.81
CA GLN A 346 7.60 -0.50 -13.00
C GLN A 346 6.78 -1.27 -14.06
N GLY A 347 6.09 -0.56 -14.97
CA GLY A 347 5.27 -1.17 -16.02
C GLY A 347 6.08 -1.85 -17.13
N GLY A 348 7.38 -1.53 -17.24
CA GLY A 348 8.26 -2.17 -18.22
C GLY A 348 8.18 -1.54 -19.60
N TYR A 349 7.80 -2.35 -20.59
CA TYR A 349 7.91 -2.03 -22.01
C TYR A 349 6.60 -1.55 -22.62
N LEU A 350 6.68 -0.59 -23.55
CA LEU A 350 5.56 -0.26 -24.44
C LEU A 350 5.18 -1.50 -25.25
N HIS A 351 3.92 -1.91 -25.15
CA HIS A 351 3.45 -3.21 -25.63
C HIS A 351 2.12 -3.04 -26.38
N SER A 352 1.87 -3.91 -27.36
CA SER A 352 0.58 -3.98 -28.04
C SER A 352 0.32 -5.39 -28.59
N HIS A 353 -0.89 -5.91 -28.42
CA HIS A 353 -1.29 -7.24 -28.88
C HIS A 353 -2.65 -7.15 -29.56
N ASP A 354 -3.04 -8.15 -30.37
CA ASP A 354 -4.21 -8.07 -31.27
C ASP A 354 -5.57 -8.25 -30.55
N HIS A 355 -5.79 -7.49 -29.49
CA HIS A 355 -7.07 -7.34 -28.80
C HIS A 355 -7.47 -5.85 -28.84
N PRO A 356 -8.76 -5.52 -29.06
CA PRO A 356 -9.25 -4.14 -29.06
C PRO A 356 -9.65 -3.67 -27.65
N TYR A 357 -9.73 -2.35 -27.43
CA TYR A 357 -10.39 -1.82 -26.23
C TYR A 357 -11.89 -2.16 -26.23
N PRO A 358 -12.51 -2.46 -25.07
CA PRO A 358 -13.95 -2.68 -24.96
C PRO A 358 -14.76 -1.38 -25.04
N THR A 359 -14.14 -0.26 -24.68
CA THR A 359 -14.70 1.10 -24.69
C THR A 359 -13.82 2.00 -25.58
N GLY A 360 -13.98 3.33 -25.50
CA GLY A 360 -13.12 4.26 -26.21
C GLY A 360 -13.28 4.18 -27.73
N SER A 361 -12.16 4.09 -28.45
CA SER A 361 -12.15 3.97 -29.92
C SER A 361 -12.39 2.55 -30.45
N GLN A 362 -12.34 1.54 -29.58
CA GLN A 362 -12.32 0.11 -29.93
C GLN A 362 -11.16 -0.31 -30.86
N GLN A 363 -10.11 0.50 -30.95
CA GLN A 363 -8.87 0.16 -31.65
C GLN A 363 -7.99 -0.80 -30.82
N GLN A 364 -6.87 -1.27 -31.40
CA GLN A 364 -5.99 -2.23 -30.74
C GLN A 364 -5.36 -1.61 -29.48
N GLN A 365 -5.33 -2.37 -28.38
CA GLN A 365 -4.84 -1.91 -27.08
C GLN A 365 -3.34 -1.58 -27.12
N VAL A 366 -2.93 -0.58 -26.34
CA VAL A 366 -1.53 -0.25 -26.05
C VAL A 366 -1.35 -0.20 -24.55
N SER A 367 -0.29 -0.83 -24.05
CA SER A 367 -0.09 -1.03 -22.61
C SER A 367 1.38 -0.95 -22.23
N LEU A 368 1.63 -1.05 -20.93
CA LEU A 368 2.94 -1.37 -20.38
C LEU A 368 2.99 -2.81 -19.86
N TYR A 369 3.91 -3.61 -20.42
CA TYR A 369 4.12 -5.01 -20.06
C TYR A 369 5.50 -5.24 -19.41
N GLY A 370 5.51 -5.91 -18.25
CA GLY A 370 6.69 -6.04 -17.39
C GLY A 370 7.76 -7.02 -17.86
N HIS A 371 7.49 -7.83 -18.88
CA HIS A 371 8.39 -8.89 -19.37
C HIS A 371 8.83 -8.63 -20.82
N ALA A 372 9.99 -9.17 -21.20
CA ALA A 372 10.46 -9.12 -22.58
C ALA A 372 9.59 -10.04 -23.47
N ASP A 373 9.04 -9.49 -24.55
CA ASP A 373 8.15 -10.15 -25.49
C ASP A 373 8.37 -9.60 -26.91
N ALA A 374 8.06 -10.39 -27.95
CA ALA A 374 8.15 -9.93 -29.34
C ALA A 374 7.15 -8.81 -29.66
N ASN A 375 6.06 -8.69 -28.89
CA ASN A 375 5.06 -7.63 -28.97
C ASN A 375 5.50 -6.32 -28.26
N ASN A 376 6.73 -6.27 -27.76
CA ASN A 376 7.37 -5.05 -27.27
C ASN A 376 8.22 -4.37 -28.36
N LEU A 377 8.23 -4.91 -29.58
CA LEU A 377 9.10 -4.46 -30.68
C LEU A 377 8.38 -3.46 -31.59
N TRP A 378 9.02 -2.32 -31.81
CA TRP A 378 8.49 -1.19 -32.58
C TRP A 378 9.52 -0.73 -33.61
N LEU A 379 9.08 -0.51 -34.84
CA LEU A 379 9.88 0.05 -35.93
C LEU A 379 9.73 1.57 -35.93
N ILE A 380 10.84 2.30 -36.03
CA ILE A 380 10.85 3.76 -36.14
C ILE A 380 10.80 4.16 -37.63
N GLU A 381 9.70 4.77 -38.06
CA GLU A 381 9.49 5.32 -39.40
C GLU A 381 9.59 6.86 -39.39
N LEU A 382 9.91 7.47 -40.53
CA LEU A 382 9.73 8.92 -40.72
C LEU A 382 8.25 9.23 -41.01
N TYR A 383 7.79 10.41 -40.59
CA TYR A 383 6.40 10.84 -40.81
C TYR A 383 6.10 11.18 -42.29
N ASP A 384 7.11 11.64 -43.04
CA ASP A 384 7.03 12.07 -44.44
C ASP A 384 7.39 10.96 -45.45
N GLU A 385 8.05 9.89 -45.00
CA GLU A 385 8.42 8.72 -45.82
C GLU A 385 7.99 7.39 -45.14
N PRO A 386 6.71 7.21 -44.76
CA PRO A 386 6.24 5.99 -44.09
C PRO A 386 6.43 4.75 -44.97
N ASN A 387 6.58 3.56 -44.36
CA ASN A 387 6.85 2.28 -45.04
C ASN A 387 8.10 2.25 -45.96
N THR A 388 8.96 3.27 -45.96
CA THR A 388 10.12 3.36 -46.88
C THR A 388 11.33 2.59 -46.36
N ILE A 389 11.95 1.78 -47.21
CA ILE A 389 13.20 1.08 -46.87
C ILE A 389 14.36 2.08 -46.88
N VAL A 390 14.87 2.37 -45.68
CA VAL A 390 16.01 3.28 -45.47
C VAL A 390 17.30 2.64 -46.03
N THR A 391 18.04 3.39 -46.84
CA THR A 391 19.30 2.92 -47.47
C THR A 391 20.57 3.46 -46.82
N SER A 392 20.44 4.40 -45.87
CA SER A 392 21.54 5.00 -45.12
C SER A 392 21.08 5.38 -43.72
N PHE A 393 21.86 5.05 -42.69
CA PHE A 393 21.52 5.36 -41.30
C PHE A 393 21.28 6.87 -41.09
N LYS A 394 20.22 7.21 -40.33
CA LYS A 394 19.82 8.59 -40.01
C LYS A 394 19.44 8.68 -38.54
N ASN A 395 20.27 9.37 -37.76
CA ASN A 395 20.09 9.59 -36.32
C ASN A 395 18.77 10.31 -35.98
N LEU A 396 18.25 10.03 -34.79
CA LEU A 396 17.08 10.71 -34.25
C LEU A 396 17.50 11.86 -33.33
N THR A 397 17.62 13.07 -33.89
CA THR A 397 17.90 14.29 -33.11
C THR A 397 16.72 14.78 -32.27
N ASP A 398 16.99 15.66 -31.31
CA ASP A 398 15.97 16.42 -30.58
C ASP A 398 15.00 17.14 -31.55
N ASN A 399 13.70 17.07 -31.26
CA ASN A 399 12.58 17.53 -32.10
C ASN A 399 12.35 16.76 -33.42
N THR A 400 12.99 15.61 -33.65
CA THR A 400 12.66 14.77 -34.81
C THR A 400 11.25 14.20 -34.69
N LYS A 401 10.44 14.39 -35.74
CA LYS A 401 9.08 13.85 -35.86
C LYS A 401 9.11 12.49 -36.57
N ILE A 402 8.57 11.47 -35.90
CA ILE A 402 8.59 10.07 -36.30
C ILE A 402 7.19 9.46 -36.25
N ARG A 403 7.05 8.27 -36.84
CA ARG A 403 5.93 7.35 -36.62
C ARG A 403 6.46 6.09 -35.97
N ILE A 404 5.75 5.55 -34.99
CA ILE A 404 6.17 4.39 -34.20
C ILE A 404 5.25 3.23 -34.56
N LYS A 405 5.78 2.21 -35.25
CA LYS A 405 4.98 1.13 -35.84
C LYS A 405 5.21 -0.19 -35.12
N HIS A 406 4.16 -0.78 -34.56
CA HIS A 406 4.25 -2.07 -33.87
C HIS A 406 4.65 -3.17 -34.86
N TYR A 407 5.71 -3.91 -34.53
CA TYR A 407 6.33 -4.83 -35.47
C TYR A 407 5.40 -5.98 -35.88
N ASN A 408 4.72 -6.61 -34.92
CA ASN A 408 3.92 -7.81 -35.20
C ASN A 408 2.56 -7.49 -35.85
N SER A 409 1.81 -6.50 -35.35
CA SER A 409 0.49 -6.16 -35.89
C SER A 409 0.51 -5.14 -37.04
N ARG A 410 1.69 -4.59 -37.38
CA ARG A 410 1.90 -3.58 -38.44
C ARG A 410 1.14 -2.25 -38.26
N ARG A 411 0.48 -2.06 -37.13
CA ARG A 411 -0.27 -0.83 -36.77
C ARG A 411 0.65 0.22 -36.16
N ARG A 412 0.28 1.50 -36.22
CA ARG A 412 1.03 2.63 -35.65
C ARG A 412 0.48 3.04 -34.29
N LEU A 413 1.38 3.51 -33.42
CA LEU A 413 1.06 4.14 -32.15
C LEU A 413 0.32 5.45 -32.43
N HIS A 414 -0.91 5.54 -31.96
CA HIS A 414 -1.89 6.54 -32.37
C HIS A 414 -2.52 7.19 -31.14
N SER A 415 -2.89 8.47 -31.21
CA SER A 415 -3.66 9.12 -30.14
C SER A 415 -4.68 10.13 -30.67
N HIS A 416 -5.90 10.03 -30.18
CA HIS A 416 -7.05 10.80 -30.67
C HIS A 416 -7.86 11.39 -29.50
N ASP A 417 -8.95 12.11 -29.79
CA ASP A 417 -9.78 12.76 -28.77
C ASP A 417 -10.83 11.81 -28.15
N HIS A 418 -10.39 10.64 -27.68
CA HIS A 418 -11.18 9.72 -26.86
C HIS A 418 -10.64 9.71 -25.42
N LYS A 419 -11.54 9.40 -24.46
CA LYS A 419 -11.18 9.22 -23.05
C LYS A 419 -10.35 7.95 -22.87
N ALA A 420 -9.33 8.02 -22.02
CA ALA A 420 -8.52 6.87 -21.64
C ALA A 420 -9.40 5.76 -20.99
N PRO A 421 -9.18 4.45 -21.29
CA PRO A 421 -10.12 3.37 -20.96
C PRO A 421 -10.37 3.11 -19.47
N VAL A 422 -9.43 3.42 -18.58
CA VAL A 422 -9.64 3.34 -17.12
C VAL A 422 -9.44 4.69 -16.43
N SER A 423 -8.67 5.60 -17.02
CA SER A 423 -8.59 7.00 -16.59
C SER A 423 -9.74 7.89 -17.12
N GLU A 424 -10.95 7.35 -17.31
CA GLU A 424 -12.08 8.03 -17.98
C GLU A 424 -12.45 9.41 -17.38
N PHE A 425 -12.21 9.61 -16.08
CA PHE A 425 -12.47 10.86 -15.36
C PHE A 425 -11.37 11.93 -15.51
N SER A 426 -10.28 11.64 -16.25
CA SER A 426 -9.15 12.54 -16.46
C SER A 426 -9.25 13.23 -17.83
N ASP A 427 -9.92 14.39 -17.90
CA ASP A 427 -10.03 15.17 -19.16
C ASP A 427 -8.67 15.66 -19.73
N TRP A 428 -7.58 15.52 -18.96
CA TRP A 428 -6.20 15.81 -19.36
C TRP A 428 -5.43 14.58 -19.91
N GLN A 429 -6.02 13.38 -19.87
CA GLN A 429 -5.47 12.14 -20.43
C GLN A 429 -6.32 11.65 -21.61
N LYS A 430 -5.69 11.47 -22.77
CA LYS A 430 -6.32 10.93 -23.97
C LYS A 430 -5.96 9.47 -24.19
N GLU A 431 -6.84 8.72 -24.84
CA GLU A 431 -6.57 7.35 -25.27
C GLU A 431 -5.32 7.29 -26.17
N VAL A 432 -4.53 6.22 -25.99
CA VAL A 432 -3.46 5.81 -26.90
C VAL A 432 -3.75 4.38 -27.35
N SER A 433 -3.65 4.16 -28.66
CA SER A 433 -4.07 2.94 -29.33
C SER A 433 -3.10 2.54 -30.44
N CYS A 434 -3.34 1.38 -31.04
CA CYS A 434 -2.67 0.93 -32.26
C CYS A 434 -3.66 0.92 -33.44
N TYR A 435 -3.38 1.73 -34.48
CA TYR A 435 -4.27 1.89 -35.63
C TYR A 435 -3.54 1.86 -36.99
N GLY A 436 -4.29 1.69 -38.08
CA GLY A 436 -3.75 1.52 -39.43
C GLY A 436 -3.16 0.13 -39.68
N ASP A 437 -2.56 -0.04 -40.86
CA ASP A 437 -1.84 -1.24 -41.31
C ASP A 437 -0.81 -0.84 -42.41
N ASP A 438 -0.20 -1.83 -43.09
CA ASP A 438 0.74 -1.57 -44.20
C ASP A 438 0.08 -0.92 -45.44
N SER A 439 -1.25 -1.01 -45.59
CA SER A 439 -2.01 -0.42 -46.71
C SER A 439 -2.44 1.03 -46.46
N PHE A 440 -2.43 1.45 -45.19
CA PHE A 440 -2.66 2.83 -44.77
C PHE A 440 -1.31 3.52 -44.50
N GLU A 441 -1.02 4.61 -45.21
CA GLU A 441 0.24 5.36 -45.02
C GLU A 441 0.36 5.99 -43.62
N GLY A 442 -0.74 6.16 -42.90
CA GLY A 442 -0.82 6.78 -41.58
C GLY A 442 -1.29 8.24 -41.64
N ASP A 443 -1.99 8.70 -40.62
CA ASP A 443 -2.50 10.08 -40.52
C ASP A 443 -1.70 10.93 -39.50
N PRO A 444 -1.89 12.26 -39.42
CA PRO A 444 -1.11 13.10 -38.52
C PRO A 444 -1.23 12.75 -37.03
N ASN A 445 -2.21 11.94 -36.61
CA ASN A 445 -2.34 11.45 -35.24
C ASN A 445 -1.47 10.21 -34.95
N ASP A 446 -0.67 9.76 -35.93
CA ASP A 446 0.40 8.78 -35.76
C ASP A 446 1.77 9.46 -35.54
N ASP A 447 1.84 10.79 -35.66
CA ASP A 447 3.09 11.57 -35.60
C ASP A 447 3.49 11.90 -34.15
N TRP A 448 4.69 11.45 -33.75
CA TRP A 448 5.30 11.74 -32.44
C TRP A 448 6.62 12.48 -32.59
N ILE A 449 6.80 13.54 -31.81
CA ILE A 449 8.01 14.36 -31.74
C ILE A 449 8.86 13.86 -30.56
N ILE A 450 10.12 13.52 -30.83
CA ILE A 450 11.10 13.18 -29.79
C ILE A 450 11.57 14.47 -29.10
N GLU A 451 11.47 14.53 -27.78
CA GLU A 451 12.02 15.61 -26.96
C GLU A 451 13.07 15.04 -26.00
N ILE A 452 14.35 15.37 -26.19
CA ILE A 452 15.44 14.80 -25.37
C ILE A 452 15.52 15.53 -24.03
N ASP A 453 15.31 14.80 -22.92
CA ASP A 453 15.49 15.35 -21.57
C ASP A 453 16.98 15.35 -21.22
N LYS A 454 17.66 16.43 -21.63
CA LYS A 454 19.11 16.60 -21.47
C LYS A 454 19.58 16.50 -20.01
N LYS A 455 18.69 16.69 -19.04
CA LYS A 455 19.01 16.56 -17.61
C LYS A 455 18.95 15.10 -17.12
N ALA A 456 18.08 14.28 -17.71
CA ALA A 456 17.94 12.87 -17.40
C ALA A 456 18.85 11.95 -18.25
N SER A 457 19.19 12.34 -19.49
CA SER A 457 20.16 11.64 -20.35
C SER A 457 21.59 11.64 -19.78
N ALA A 458 22.38 10.66 -20.18
CA ALA A 458 23.83 10.68 -19.99
C ALA A 458 24.48 11.87 -20.74
N PRO A 459 25.52 12.52 -20.19
CA PRO A 459 26.17 13.67 -20.83
C PRO A 459 26.99 13.25 -22.06
N GLY A 460 26.93 14.07 -23.12
CA GLY A 460 27.58 13.78 -24.41
C GLY A 460 26.54 13.55 -25.51
N GLU A 461 26.81 12.63 -26.42
CA GLU A 461 25.99 12.38 -27.63
C GLU A 461 24.52 12.07 -27.32
N ALA A 462 24.24 11.40 -26.19
CA ALA A 462 22.88 11.12 -25.69
C ALA A 462 22.08 12.37 -25.24
N GLN A 463 22.66 13.57 -25.31
CA GLN A 463 21.97 14.86 -25.17
C GLN A 463 21.70 15.55 -26.53
N GLU A 464 22.22 15.02 -27.62
CA GLU A 464 22.11 15.57 -28.98
C GLU A 464 21.21 14.71 -29.88
N HIS A 465 21.34 13.38 -29.81
CA HIS A 465 20.50 12.41 -30.51
C HIS A 465 20.20 11.17 -29.65
N VAL A 466 19.20 10.39 -30.06
CA VAL A 466 18.76 9.20 -29.32
C VAL A 466 19.78 8.06 -29.45
N ARG A 467 20.32 7.68 -28.30
CA ARG A 467 21.13 6.48 -28.06
C ARG A 467 20.46 5.55 -27.07
N ALA A 468 20.51 4.24 -27.34
CA ALA A 468 19.92 3.20 -26.51
C ALA A 468 20.52 3.22 -25.09
N ILE A 469 19.70 2.93 -24.08
CA ILE A 469 19.98 3.00 -22.64
C ILE A 469 20.31 4.43 -22.12
N GLU A 470 21.18 5.16 -22.79
CA GLU A 470 21.79 6.44 -22.36
C GLU A 470 20.84 7.63 -22.48
N THR A 471 20.00 7.67 -23.52
CA THR A 471 19.09 8.80 -23.78
C THR A 471 17.77 8.61 -23.05
N LYS A 472 17.36 9.63 -22.29
CA LYS A 472 16.04 9.71 -21.67
C LYS A 472 15.26 10.81 -22.39
N PHE A 473 14.11 10.48 -22.95
CA PHE A 473 13.34 11.39 -23.80
C PHE A 473 11.84 11.27 -23.54
N ARG A 474 11.09 12.24 -24.05
CA ARG A 474 9.63 12.29 -24.04
C ARG A 474 9.14 12.17 -25.48
N LEU A 475 7.93 11.64 -25.66
CA LEU A 475 7.27 11.57 -26.97
C LEU A 475 6.06 12.50 -26.94
N ARG A 476 6.13 13.61 -27.67
CA ARG A 476 5.01 14.56 -27.81
C ARG A 476 4.18 14.22 -29.03
N HIS A 477 2.89 13.98 -28.84
CA HIS A 477 1.96 13.80 -29.95
C HIS A 477 1.82 15.11 -30.75
N ALA A 478 2.13 15.09 -32.05
CA ALA A 478 2.31 16.30 -32.85
C ALA A 478 1.03 17.14 -33.00
N MET A 479 -0.14 16.49 -33.06
CA MET A 479 -1.42 17.16 -33.32
C MET A 479 -2.10 17.76 -32.09
N THR A 480 -1.88 17.19 -30.91
CA THR A 480 -2.53 17.63 -29.65
C THR A 480 -1.56 18.21 -28.63
N GLY A 481 -0.26 18.03 -28.82
CA GLY A 481 0.79 18.51 -27.92
C GLY A 481 0.90 17.75 -26.59
N CYS A 482 0.09 16.71 -26.34
CA CYS A 482 0.22 15.86 -25.15
C CYS A 482 1.44 14.95 -25.21
N LEU A 483 1.90 14.49 -24.06
CA LEU A 483 3.06 13.60 -23.91
C LEU A 483 2.61 12.15 -23.68
N LEU A 484 3.28 11.19 -24.30
CA LEU A 484 3.09 9.77 -24.02
C LEU A 484 3.42 9.49 -22.54
N PHE A 485 2.43 8.98 -21.81
CA PHE A 485 2.39 8.94 -20.36
C PHE A 485 1.95 7.55 -19.88
N SER A 486 2.47 7.12 -18.73
CA SER A 486 1.95 5.95 -18.04
C SER A 486 2.09 6.12 -16.53
N HIS A 487 1.26 5.41 -15.77
CA HIS A 487 1.15 5.54 -14.33
C HIS A 487 0.78 4.18 -13.70
N PRO A 488 0.87 4.00 -12.37
CA PRO A 488 0.71 2.69 -11.72
C PRO A 488 -0.68 2.03 -11.80
N VAL A 489 -1.61 2.57 -12.59
CA VAL A 489 -2.94 2.00 -12.82
C VAL A 489 -2.86 0.93 -13.91
N ARG A 490 -3.59 -0.17 -13.71
CA ARG A 490 -3.67 -1.31 -14.62
C ARG A 490 -5.03 -1.40 -15.28
N TYR A 491 -5.08 -1.98 -16.46
CA TYR A 491 -6.33 -2.45 -17.04
C TYR A 491 -6.92 -3.61 -16.21
N PRO A 492 -8.24 -3.83 -16.22
CA PRO A 492 -8.88 -5.05 -15.72
C PRO A 492 -8.47 -6.30 -16.51
N GLU A 493 -9.13 -7.43 -16.22
CA GLU A 493 -8.92 -8.73 -16.89
C GLU A 493 -8.93 -8.64 -18.43
N TRP A 494 -9.75 -7.76 -19.03
CA TRP A 494 -9.81 -7.55 -20.49
C TRP A 494 -8.51 -7.00 -21.12
N GLY A 495 -7.63 -6.40 -20.32
CA GLY A 495 -6.31 -5.90 -20.72
C GLY A 495 -5.18 -6.60 -19.97
N TYR A 496 -5.42 -7.83 -19.49
CA TYR A 496 -4.44 -8.73 -18.88
C TYR A 496 -3.67 -8.12 -17.70
N GLU A 497 -4.28 -7.22 -16.94
CA GLU A 497 -3.66 -6.50 -15.82
C GLU A 497 -2.38 -5.72 -16.17
N GLN A 498 -2.20 -5.40 -17.46
CA GLN A 498 -1.10 -4.58 -17.94
C GLN A 498 -1.32 -3.10 -17.57
N GLN A 499 -0.26 -2.31 -17.49
CA GLN A 499 -0.37 -0.90 -17.07
C GLN A 499 -0.94 -0.01 -18.19
N GLU A 500 -1.76 0.99 -17.83
CA GLU A 500 -2.39 1.90 -18.80
C GLU A 500 -1.36 2.85 -19.44
N VAL A 501 -1.47 3.04 -20.75
CA VAL A 501 -0.72 4.05 -21.51
C VAL A 501 -1.70 5.08 -22.08
N THR A 502 -1.39 6.36 -21.89
CA THR A 502 -2.24 7.49 -22.33
C THR A 502 -1.40 8.61 -22.93
N CYS A 503 -2.04 9.63 -23.49
CA CYS A 503 -1.38 10.86 -23.90
C CYS A 503 -1.85 12.02 -23.01
N ALA A 504 -0.96 12.48 -22.13
CA ALA A 504 -1.27 13.45 -21.08
C ALA A 504 -0.89 14.87 -21.48
N ALA A 505 -1.86 15.80 -21.46
CA ALA A 505 -1.61 17.22 -21.75
C ALA A 505 -0.84 17.93 -20.60
N SER A 506 -1.01 17.46 -19.38
CA SER A 506 -0.37 17.99 -18.16
C SER A 506 0.08 16.87 -17.23
N GLY A 507 0.73 15.84 -17.80
CA GLY A 507 1.29 14.71 -17.04
C GLY A 507 2.45 15.14 -16.14
N VAL A 508 2.68 14.40 -15.06
CA VAL A 508 3.83 14.63 -14.17
C VAL A 508 5.12 14.24 -14.89
N ASP A 509 6.09 15.16 -15.02
CA ASP A 509 7.32 15.00 -15.81
C ASP A 509 7.97 13.60 -15.77
N HIS A 510 8.20 13.04 -14.58
CA HIS A 510 8.90 11.75 -14.44
C HIS A 510 8.11 10.55 -14.99
N LEU A 511 6.79 10.69 -15.16
CA LEU A 511 5.87 9.71 -15.76
C LEU A 511 5.68 9.92 -17.28
N THR A 512 6.50 10.78 -17.89
CA THR A 512 6.54 11.01 -19.36
C THR A 512 7.89 10.61 -19.97
N LEU A 513 8.81 10.06 -19.17
CA LEU A 513 10.17 9.73 -19.58
C LEU A 513 10.27 8.27 -20.03
N TRP A 514 10.81 8.11 -21.23
CA TRP A 514 11.07 6.84 -21.91
C TRP A 514 12.55 6.71 -22.24
N SER A 515 13.02 5.48 -22.44
CA SER A 515 14.27 5.20 -23.12
C SER A 515 14.15 3.97 -24.01
N ILE A 516 14.96 3.92 -25.06
CA ILE A 516 15.15 2.70 -25.84
C ILE A 516 15.98 1.71 -25.01
N GLU A 517 15.47 0.49 -24.84
CA GLU A 517 16.20 -0.58 -24.15
C GLU A 517 16.90 -1.47 -25.16
N SER A 518 16.20 -2.18 -26.05
CA SER A 518 16.81 -2.88 -27.20
C SER A 518 16.77 -2.04 -28.48
N ASN A 519 17.77 -2.22 -29.35
CA ASN A 519 17.89 -1.57 -30.66
C ASN A 519 18.66 -2.48 -31.65
N GLU A 520 18.04 -2.73 -32.80
CA GLU A 520 18.64 -3.41 -33.95
C GLU A 520 18.35 -2.60 -35.22
N ASN A 521 19.37 -2.30 -36.02
CA ASN A 521 19.19 -1.55 -37.28
C ASN A 521 20.04 -2.17 -38.41
N PRO A 522 19.43 -2.72 -39.47
CA PRO A 522 20.16 -3.34 -40.59
C PRO A 522 21.04 -2.39 -41.42
N THR A 523 20.96 -1.07 -41.20
CA THR A 523 21.79 -0.07 -41.89
C THR A 523 23.05 0.31 -41.11
N LEU A 524 23.18 -0.14 -39.86
CA LEU A 524 24.43 -0.04 -39.08
C LEU A 524 25.38 -1.18 -39.48
N PRO A 525 26.72 -0.96 -39.40
CA PRO A 525 27.69 -2.01 -39.64
C PRO A 525 27.79 -2.99 -38.46
N ASP A 526 28.30 -4.20 -38.72
CA ASP A 526 28.49 -5.26 -37.70
C ASP A 526 29.45 -4.84 -36.55
N ASP A 527 30.29 -3.82 -36.76
CA ASP A 527 31.23 -3.25 -35.79
C ASP A 527 30.73 -1.94 -35.13
N ALA A 528 29.43 -1.66 -35.22
CA ALA A 528 28.80 -0.51 -34.56
C ALA A 528 29.03 -0.50 -33.03
N GLU A 529 29.01 0.69 -32.44
CA GLU A 529 29.19 0.87 -30.99
C GLU A 529 28.10 0.13 -30.21
N LEU A 530 28.51 -0.61 -29.17
CA LEU A 530 27.63 -1.40 -28.33
C LEU A 530 27.56 -0.81 -26.91
N VAL A 531 26.36 -0.77 -26.35
CA VAL A 531 26.05 -0.27 -25.01
C VAL A 531 25.33 -1.33 -24.17
N SER A 532 25.56 -1.27 -22.86
CA SER A 532 24.96 -2.14 -21.83
C SER A 532 24.67 -1.31 -20.58
N TYR A 533 23.74 -1.76 -19.75
CA TYR A 533 23.54 -1.13 -18.43
C TYR A 533 24.78 -1.30 -17.56
N VAL A 534 25.19 -0.23 -16.87
CA VAL A 534 26.21 -0.32 -15.82
C VAL A 534 25.58 -0.98 -14.60
N PRO A 535 26.08 -2.14 -14.12
CA PRO A 535 25.50 -2.84 -12.98
C PRO A 535 25.41 -1.95 -11.72
N ALA A 536 24.24 -1.92 -11.08
CA ALA A 536 23.97 -1.03 -9.96
C ALA A 536 24.95 -1.25 -8.79
N THR A 537 25.57 -0.16 -8.34
CA THR A 537 26.41 -0.16 -7.13
C THR A 537 25.58 -0.46 -5.88
N PHE A 538 26.23 -0.92 -4.79
CA PHE A 538 25.54 -1.19 -3.52
C PHE A 538 24.65 -0.02 -3.07
N TRP A 539 25.10 1.23 -3.18
CA TRP A 539 24.31 2.38 -2.76
C TRP A 539 23.11 2.66 -3.67
N LYS A 540 23.23 2.45 -4.99
CA LYS A 540 22.07 2.49 -5.91
C LYS A 540 21.05 1.43 -5.49
N LYS A 541 21.47 0.15 -5.39
CA LYS A 541 20.63 -0.97 -4.94
C LYS A 541 19.96 -0.71 -3.59
N PHE A 542 20.72 -0.19 -2.62
CA PHE A 542 20.23 0.07 -1.27
C PHE A 542 19.13 1.13 -1.27
N VAL A 543 19.35 2.27 -1.94
CA VAL A 543 18.35 3.35 -2.03
C VAL A 543 17.12 2.90 -2.81
N GLU A 544 17.31 2.19 -3.92
CA GLU A 544 16.22 1.66 -4.75
C GLU A 544 15.36 0.65 -3.99
N MET A 545 15.99 -0.34 -3.35
CA MET A 545 15.30 -1.32 -2.50
C MET A 545 14.46 -0.60 -1.42
N HIS A 546 14.98 0.46 -0.79
CA HIS A 546 14.24 1.22 0.23
C HIS A 546 13.06 2.02 -0.32
N LYS A 547 13.15 2.54 -1.55
CA LYS A 547 12.01 3.16 -2.23
C LYS A 547 10.92 2.13 -2.48
N GLN A 548 11.26 1.00 -3.11
CA GLN A 548 10.30 -0.08 -3.38
C GLN A 548 9.68 -0.62 -2.06
N MET A 549 10.49 -0.83 -1.01
CA MET A 549 10.01 -1.22 0.32
C MET A 549 9.04 -0.20 0.93
N TRP A 550 9.19 1.09 0.64
CA TRP A 550 8.29 2.13 1.13
C TRP A 550 7.00 2.17 0.30
N ASP A 551 7.13 2.21 -1.02
CA ASP A 551 6.03 2.36 -1.96
C ASP A 551 5.07 1.16 -1.88
N VAL A 552 5.59 -0.09 -1.92
CA VAL A 552 4.77 -1.31 -1.77
C VAL A 552 4.13 -1.41 -0.38
N ASN A 553 4.80 -0.93 0.68
CA ASN A 553 4.26 -0.98 2.05
C ASN A 553 3.15 0.06 2.27
N LYS A 554 3.27 1.23 1.64
CA LYS A 554 2.24 2.28 1.59
C LYS A 554 1.01 1.81 0.80
N ASP A 555 1.22 1.19 -0.36
CA ASP A 555 0.13 0.84 -1.29
C ASP A 555 -0.47 -0.57 -1.01
N LEU A 556 -0.10 -1.18 0.12
CA LEU A 556 -0.64 -2.47 0.57
C LEU A 556 -2.04 -2.32 1.20
N THR A 557 -3.02 -1.86 0.41
CA THR A 557 -4.39 -1.54 0.84
C THR A 557 -5.44 -2.59 0.45
N ALA A 558 -5.02 -3.74 -0.06
CA ALA A 558 -5.94 -4.85 -0.38
C ALA A 558 -6.61 -5.38 0.90
N PRO A 559 -7.95 -5.56 0.93
CA PRO A 559 -8.66 -5.99 2.12
C PRO A 559 -8.41 -7.48 2.42
N HIS A 560 -8.20 -7.82 3.69
CA HIS A 560 -8.04 -9.21 4.13
C HIS A 560 -9.16 -9.64 5.10
N PRO A 561 -9.75 -10.84 5.00
CA PRO A 561 -10.89 -11.25 5.85
C PRO A 561 -10.61 -11.25 7.37
N PHE A 562 -9.34 -11.37 7.76
CA PHE A 562 -8.87 -11.29 9.15
C PHE A 562 -8.10 -9.99 9.47
N GLU A 563 -8.24 -8.95 8.65
CA GLU A 563 -7.73 -7.61 8.97
C GLU A 563 -8.36 -7.09 10.29
N SER A 564 -7.61 -6.26 11.02
CA SER A 564 -8.03 -5.73 12.33
C SER A 564 -7.47 -4.34 12.55
N PHE A 565 -8.25 -3.47 13.19
CA PHE A 565 -7.95 -2.04 13.27
C PHE A 565 -7.33 -1.62 14.61
N PRO A 566 -6.49 -0.56 14.64
CA PRO A 566 -5.78 -0.14 15.85
C PRO A 566 -6.67 0.11 17.08
N ASP A 567 -7.85 0.71 16.88
CA ASP A 567 -8.84 0.98 17.92
C ASP A 567 -9.40 -0.29 18.58
N GLN A 568 -9.43 -1.40 17.86
CA GLN A 568 -9.93 -2.70 18.32
C GLN A 568 -8.93 -3.44 19.21
N TRP A 569 -7.63 -3.25 18.97
CA TRP A 569 -6.58 -4.07 19.59
C TRP A 569 -6.58 -4.04 21.14
N PRO A 570 -6.72 -2.91 21.85
CA PRO A 570 -6.72 -2.90 23.31
C PRO A 570 -7.88 -3.67 23.96
N PHE A 571 -8.96 -3.91 23.21
CA PHE A 571 -10.16 -4.61 23.70
C PHE A 571 -10.16 -6.10 23.35
N LEU A 572 -9.24 -6.56 22.50
CA LEU A 572 -9.18 -7.95 22.02
C LEU A 572 -10.53 -8.42 21.44
N SER A 573 -11.16 -7.58 20.61
CA SER A 573 -12.51 -7.85 20.09
C SER A 573 -12.57 -9.03 19.11
N ARG A 574 -11.50 -9.24 18.33
CA ARG A 574 -11.32 -10.33 17.35
C ARG A 574 -9.84 -10.72 17.32
N GLY A 575 -9.56 -12.01 17.09
CA GLY A 575 -8.21 -12.53 16.89
C GLY A 575 -7.88 -12.72 15.40
N LEU A 576 -6.99 -13.67 15.12
CA LEU A 576 -6.51 -13.99 13.78
C LEU A 576 -6.41 -15.50 13.60
N GLY A 577 -7.03 -16.07 12.56
CA GLY A 577 -6.88 -17.48 12.19
C GLY A 577 -5.50 -17.76 11.61
N TYR A 578 -4.88 -18.88 12.02
CA TYR A 578 -3.50 -19.23 11.62
C TYR A 578 -3.43 -20.52 10.80
N TRP A 579 -4.21 -21.54 11.18
CA TRP A 579 -4.19 -22.86 10.53
C TRP A 579 -5.45 -23.63 10.89
N HIS A 580 -5.92 -24.48 9.98
CA HIS A 580 -6.98 -25.45 10.23
C HIS A 580 -6.64 -26.76 9.50
N GLY A 581 -6.88 -27.89 10.16
CA GLY A 581 -6.69 -29.23 9.61
C GLY A 581 -6.97 -30.30 10.65
N HIS A 582 -7.35 -31.50 10.22
CA HIS A 582 -7.51 -32.67 11.09
C HIS A 582 -8.37 -32.43 12.35
N HIS A 583 -9.53 -31.77 12.18
CA HIS A 583 -10.42 -31.34 13.26
C HIS A 583 -9.75 -30.51 14.37
N ARG A 584 -8.69 -29.79 14.02
CA ARG A 584 -7.90 -28.94 14.92
C ARG A 584 -7.65 -27.60 14.23
N GLN A 585 -7.23 -26.59 15.00
CA GLN A 585 -6.99 -25.24 14.47
C GLN A 585 -6.04 -24.45 15.37
N VAL A 586 -5.31 -23.51 14.77
CA VAL A 586 -4.50 -22.51 15.45
C VAL A 586 -5.15 -21.14 15.22
N TYR A 587 -5.35 -20.38 16.30
CA TYR A 587 -5.95 -19.06 16.27
C TYR A 587 -5.24 -18.17 17.30
N MET A 588 -4.69 -17.04 16.86
CA MET A 588 -4.00 -16.10 17.73
C MET A 588 -5.02 -15.20 18.44
N LEU A 589 -5.23 -15.50 19.72
CA LEU A 589 -5.96 -14.70 20.68
C LEU A 589 -5.04 -14.40 21.88
N GLY A 590 -5.11 -13.18 22.42
CA GLY A 590 -4.40 -12.81 23.64
C GLY A 590 -4.96 -13.47 24.90
N ASN A 591 -4.20 -13.43 26.00
CA ASN A 591 -4.73 -13.80 27.31
C ASN A 591 -5.63 -12.67 27.83
N ALA A 592 -6.93 -12.75 27.58
CA ALA A 592 -7.89 -11.65 27.79
C ALA A 592 -7.82 -11.04 29.20
N ILE A 593 -7.53 -11.86 30.22
CA ILE A 593 -7.37 -11.41 31.60
C ILE A 593 -6.17 -10.47 31.78
N LEU A 594 -5.02 -10.81 31.19
CA LEU A 594 -3.84 -9.95 31.20
C LEU A 594 -4.04 -8.74 30.27
N TRP A 595 -4.62 -8.97 29.10
CA TRP A 595 -4.83 -7.97 28.06
C TRP A 595 -5.73 -6.82 28.52
N TRP A 596 -6.91 -7.14 29.05
CA TRP A 596 -7.82 -6.14 29.60
C TRP A 596 -7.27 -5.49 30.88
N ALA A 597 -6.51 -6.22 31.71
CA ALA A 597 -5.87 -5.63 32.88
C ALA A 597 -4.80 -4.60 32.50
N VAL A 598 -4.03 -4.83 31.43
CA VAL A 598 -3.09 -3.85 30.85
C VAL A 598 -3.86 -2.64 30.31
N SER A 599 -4.85 -2.84 29.44
CA SER A 599 -5.63 -1.74 28.85
C SER A 599 -6.34 -0.88 29.92
N LEU A 600 -6.97 -1.53 30.90
CA LEU A 600 -7.61 -0.86 32.04
C LEU A 600 -6.59 -0.12 32.90
N PHE A 601 -5.40 -0.70 33.15
CA PHE A 601 -4.34 -0.04 33.88
C PHE A 601 -3.83 1.22 33.17
N ILE A 602 -3.65 1.19 31.85
CA ILE A 602 -3.22 2.36 31.08
C ILE A 602 -4.23 3.51 31.26
N ALA A 603 -5.53 3.22 31.18
CA ALA A 603 -6.60 4.20 31.40
C ALA A 603 -6.61 4.72 32.85
N ILE A 604 -6.49 3.85 33.86
CA ILE A 604 -6.43 4.22 35.27
C ILE A 604 -5.21 5.12 35.54
N PHE A 605 -4.03 4.76 35.03
CA PHE A 605 -2.80 5.52 35.23
C PHE A 605 -2.88 6.91 34.57
N ALA A 606 -3.43 7.00 33.36
CA ALA A 606 -3.66 8.28 32.69
C ALA A 606 -4.60 9.18 33.52
N LEU A 607 -5.70 8.62 34.04
CA LEU A 607 -6.61 9.34 34.93
C LEU A 607 -5.92 9.75 36.25
N THR A 608 -5.12 8.88 36.86
CA THR A 608 -4.32 9.20 38.05
C THR A 608 -3.37 10.37 37.78
N CYS A 609 -2.63 10.36 36.67
CA CYS A 609 -1.74 11.47 36.31
C CYS A 609 -2.49 12.79 36.11
N ILE A 610 -3.67 12.77 35.47
CA ILE A 610 -4.52 13.97 35.29
C ILE A 610 -4.98 14.51 36.66
N ILE A 611 -5.43 13.63 37.56
CA ILE A 611 -5.87 14.01 38.92
C ILE A 611 -4.69 14.54 39.75
N GLU A 612 -3.52 13.90 39.68
CA GLU A 612 -2.32 14.35 40.40
C GLU A 612 -1.80 15.69 39.87
N LEU A 613 -1.79 15.91 38.55
CA LEU A 613 -1.42 17.19 37.95
C LEU A 613 -2.40 18.31 38.32
N ALA A 614 -3.70 18.05 38.27
CA ALA A 614 -4.72 19.00 38.69
C ALA A 614 -4.62 19.31 40.20
N SER A 615 -4.45 18.29 41.04
CA SER A 615 -4.21 18.44 42.48
C SER A 615 -2.97 19.29 42.76
N TRP A 616 -1.84 19.00 42.09
CA TRP A 616 -0.60 19.75 42.23
C TRP A 616 -0.76 21.22 41.82
N GLN A 617 -1.41 21.49 40.68
CA GLN A 617 -1.65 22.85 40.21
C GLN A 617 -2.61 23.64 41.13
N LEU A 618 -3.51 22.96 41.85
CA LEU A 618 -4.36 23.53 42.89
C LEU A 618 -3.66 23.68 44.26
N GLY A 619 -2.36 23.36 44.36
CA GLY A 619 -1.57 23.46 45.60
C GLY A 619 -1.65 22.23 46.51
N GLY A 620 -2.18 21.11 46.01
CA GLY A 620 -2.19 19.82 46.70
C GLY A 620 -0.79 19.19 46.84
N PRO A 621 -0.64 18.20 47.74
CA PRO A 621 0.64 17.54 47.99
C PRO A 621 1.06 16.66 46.79
N VAL A 622 2.33 16.80 46.38
CA VAL A 622 2.96 15.91 45.39
C VAL A 622 3.39 14.60 46.07
N PRO A 623 3.23 13.42 45.45
CA PRO A 623 3.76 12.17 46.00
C PRO A 623 5.30 12.21 46.16
N THR A 624 5.79 12.06 47.39
CA THR A 624 7.22 12.03 47.71
C THR A 624 7.73 10.65 48.16
N ASP A 625 6.88 9.64 48.26
CA ASP A 625 7.30 8.28 48.62
C ASP A 625 8.12 7.67 47.45
N PRO A 626 9.34 7.15 47.69
CA PRO A 626 10.20 6.63 46.62
C PRO A 626 9.56 5.55 45.76
N SER A 627 8.67 4.71 46.31
CA SER A 627 7.97 3.70 45.52
C SER A 627 7.03 4.33 44.49
N VAL A 628 6.30 5.38 44.90
CA VAL A 628 5.38 6.11 44.01
C VAL A 628 6.12 6.91 42.95
N VAL A 629 7.27 7.51 43.28
CA VAL A 629 8.10 8.24 42.30
C VAL A 629 8.73 7.27 41.29
N ASN A 630 9.29 6.14 41.73
CA ASN A 630 9.86 5.13 40.82
C ASN A 630 8.77 4.51 39.92
N PHE A 631 7.59 4.22 40.48
CA PHE A 631 6.42 3.78 39.73
C PHE A 631 6.06 4.76 38.61
N HIS A 632 5.81 6.04 38.92
CA HIS A 632 5.46 7.03 37.90
C HIS A 632 6.53 7.18 36.81
N VAL A 633 7.81 7.31 37.18
CA VAL A 633 8.91 7.46 36.20
C VAL A 633 9.00 6.24 35.27
N GLN A 634 8.94 5.03 35.82
CA GLN A 634 9.09 3.81 35.03
C GLN A 634 7.86 3.50 34.18
N VAL A 635 6.64 3.71 34.71
CA VAL A 635 5.41 3.59 33.94
C VAL A 635 5.36 4.62 32.81
N ILE A 636 5.69 5.89 33.04
CA ILE A 636 5.78 6.90 31.97
C ILE A 636 6.78 6.47 30.90
N TYR A 637 7.97 5.98 31.29
CA TYR A 637 8.96 5.49 30.32
C TYR A 637 8.45 4.28 29.52
N TYR A 638 7.70 3.36 30.10
CA TYR A 638 7.10 2.26 29.34
C TYR A 638 5.89 2.69 28.53
N LEU A 639 5.09 3.66 28.98
CA LEU A 639 4.00 4.25 28.20
C LEU A 639 4.50 5.02 26.99
N PHE A 640 5.65 5.69 27.05
CA PHE A 640 6.29 6.21 25.84
C PHE A 640 6.65 5.08 24.86
N GLY A 641 6.99 3.88 25.35
CA GLY A 641 7.22 2.70 24.52
C GLY A 641 5.92 2.20 23.88
N PHE A 642 4.86 2.04 24.69
CA PHE A 642 3.52 1.69 24.24
C PHE A 642 3.01 2.64 23.15
N LEU A 643 3.02 3.95 23.44
CA LEU A 643 2.52 4.98 22.52
C LEU A 643 3.36 5.07 21.24
N ALA A 644 4.69 4.95 21.33
CA ALA A 644 5.56 4.95 20.15
C ALA A 644 5.28 3.78 19.19
N HIS A 645 4.86 2.62 19.70
CA HIS A 645 4.54 1.46 18.87
C HIS A 645 3.04 1.36 18.49
N TYR A 646 2.17 2.14 19.13
CA TYR A 646 0.71 2.08 18.93
C TYR A 646 0.14 3.26 18.14
N ILE A 647 0.56 4.51 18.44
CA ILE A 647 0.04 5.71 17.75
C ILE A 647 0.33 5.68 16.24
N PRO A 648 1.53 5.29 15.75
CA PRO A 648 1.81 5.30 14.31
C PRO A 648 0.87 4.41 13.50
N SER A 649 0.33 3.34 14.07
CA SER A 649 -0.62 2.45 13.39
C SER A 649 -1.93 3.16 13.02
N PHE A 650 -2.36 4.19 13.76
CA PHE A 650 -3.52 5.01 13.39
C PHE A 650 -3.25 5.94 12.19
N LEU A 651 -1.98 6.16 11.86
CA LEU A 651 -1.54 7.02 10.75
C LEU A 651 -1.17 6.21 9.50
N MET A 652 -1.29 4.88 9.56
CA MET A 652 -0.98 3.96 8.47
C MET A 652 -2.25 3.52 7.75
N VAL A 653 -2.39 3.92 6.48
CA VAL A 653 -3.48 3.51 5.60
C VAL A 653 -3.03 2.30 4.79
N ARG A 654 -2.97 1.12 5.43
CA ARG A 654 -2.58 -0.18 4.86
C ARG A 654 -3.20 -1.32 5.68
N GLN A 655 -3.23 -2.53 5.13
CA GLN A 655 -3.72 -3.69 5.86
C GLN A 655 -2.89 -3.96 7.14
N MET A 656 -3.59 -4.24 8.25
CA MET A 656 -2.98 -4.51 9.55
C MET A 656 -3.68 -5.64 10.31
N PHE A 657 -2.91 -6.26 11.21
CA PHE A 657 -3.30 -7.45 11.96
C PHE A 657 -2.97 -7.29 13.44
N LEU A 658 -3.68 -8.00 14.31
CA LEU A 658 -3.52 -7.94 15.77
C LEU A 658 -2.07 -8.14 16.26
N HIS A 659 -1.23 -8.87 15.50
CA HIS A 659 0.19 -9.05 15.81
C HIS A 659 0.99 -7.72 15.81
N HIS A 660 0.54 -6.69 15.07
CA HIS A 660 1.16 -5.36 15.04
C HIS A 660 1.08 -4.64 16.40
N TYR A 661 0.10 -4.99 17.24
CA TYR A 661 -0.03 -4.45 18.59
C TYR A 661 0.97 -5.05 19.59
N LEU A 662 1.53 -6.25 19.32
CA LEU A 662 2.31 -6.99 20.32
C LEU A 662 3.56 -6.24 20.83
N PRO A 663 4.33 -5.50 20.00
CA PRO A 663 5.41 -4.65 20.50
C PRO A 663 4.92 -3.56 21.47
N ALA A 664 3.77 -2.92 21.20
CA ALA A 664 3.17 -1.97 22.15
C ALA A 664 2.71 -2.70 23.43
N TYR A 665 2.00 -3.81 23.28
CA TYR A 665 1.48 -4.62 24.38
C TYR A 665 2.59 -5.14 25.30
N TYR A 666 3.77 -5.49 24.78
CA TYR A 666 4.96 -5.82 25.59
C TYR A 666 5.33 -4.68 26.57
N PHE A 667 5.36 -3.43 26.09
CA PHE A 667 5.56 -2.26 26.94
C PHE A 667 4.39 -2.03 27.90
N GLY A 668 3.15 -2.33 27.48
CA GLY A 668 1.96 -2.33 28.34
C GLY A 668 2.07 -3.32 29.51
N ILE A 669 2.53 -4.55 29.26
CA ILE A 669 2.76 -5.57 30.31
C ILE A 669 3.90 -5.13 31.25
N LEU A 670 4.98 -4.54 30.72
CA LEU A 670 6.05 -3.96 31.55
C LEU A 670 5.53 -2.85 32.48
N ALA A 671 4.65 -1.98 31.97
CA ALA A 671 4.01 -0.93 32.75
C ALA A 671 3.04 -1.52 33.80
N PHE A 672 2.24 -2.52 33.43
CA PHE A 672 1.31 -3.20 34.34
C PHE A 672 2.02 -4.00 35.45
N ALA A 673 3.20 -4.56 35.18
CA ALA A 673 4.02 -5.20 36.21
C ALA A 673 4.48 -4.20 37.32
N HIS A 674 4.66 -2.92 36.97
CA HIS A 674 4.86 -1.85 37.96
C HIS A 674 3.56 -1.54 38.75
N ALA A 675 2.38 -1.70 38.13
CA ALA A 675 1.11 -1.64 38.85
C ALA A 675 0.98 -2.77 39.89
N LEU A 676 1.38 -4.00 39.51
CA LEU A 676 1.43 -5.12 40.44
C LEU A 676 2.44 -4.89 41.58
N ASP A 677 3.56 -4.18 41.34
CA ASP A 677 4.48 -3.80 42.43
C ASP A 677 3.85 -2.76 43.37
N ILE A 678 3.28 -1.66 42.84
CA ILE A 678 2.76 -0.57 43.68
C ILE A 678 1.60 -1.01 44.57
N VAL A 679 0.82 -2.01 44.13
CA VAL A 679 -0.18 -2.72 44.95
C VAL A 679 0.45 -3.31 46.21
N VAL A 680 1.62 -3.97 46.11
CA VAL A 680 2.28 -4.64 47.25
C VAL A 680 3.20 -3.70 48.03
N SER A 681 3.92 -2.81 47.34
CA SER A 681 4.94 -1.95 47.95
C SER A 681 4.37 -0.74 48.68
N TYR A 682 3.31 -0.14 48.12
CA TYR A 682 2.68 1.08 48.63
C TYR A 682 1.25 0.86 49.15
N ILE A 683 0.33 0.37 48.31
CA ILE A 683 -1.11 0.27 48.69
C ILE A 683 -1.31 -0.68 49.88
N PHE A 684 -0.74 -1.89 49.81
CA PHE A 684 -0.76 -2.87 50.90
C PHE A 684 0.53 -2.88 51.73
N LYS A 685 1.25 -1.75 51.85
CA LYS A 685 2.52 -1.62 52.60
C LYS A 685 2.48 -2.20 54.02
N ASN A 686 1.36 -2.03 54.72
CA ASN A 686 1.13 -2.53 56.09
C ASN A 686 0.54 -3.96 56.14
N LYS A 687 0.13 -4.54 55.00
CA LYS A 687 -0.50 -5.87 54.88
C LYS A 687 0.02 -6.60 53.62
N ARG A 688 1.34 -6.60 53.39
CA ARG A 688 1.95 -7.08 52.13
C ARG A 688 1.52 -8.48 51.70
N ASN A 689 1.20 -9.36 52.65
CA ASN A 689 0.66 -10.69 52.37
C ASN A 689 -0.63 -10.64 51.54
N VAL A 690 -1.51 -9.67 51.79
CA VAL A 690 -2.74 -9.45 51.01
C VAL A 690 -2.38 -9.03 49.57
N GLY A 691 -1.42 -8.12 49.42
CA GLY A 691 -0.91 -7.72 48.11
C GLY A 691 -0.33 -8.91 47.33
N TYR A 692 0.50 -9.73 47.95
CA TYR A 692 1.02 -10.95 47.31
C TYR A 692 -0.07 -11.97 46.97
N ILE A 693 -1.08 -12.15 47.82
CA ILE A 693 -2.24 -13.02 47.53
C ILE A 693 -3.00 -12.51 46.29
N ILE A 694 -3.19 -11.20 46.13
CA ILE A 694 -3.82 -10.61 44.94
C ILE A 694 -3.01 -10.92 43.68
N VAL A 695 -1.68 -10.71 43.70
CA VAL A 695 -0.82 -10.95 42.52
C VAL A 695 -0.73 -12.45 42.18
N VAL A 696 -0.70 -13.34 43.18
CA VAL A 696 -0.74 -14.80 42.96
C VAL A 696 -2.10 -15.25 42.42
N ALA A 697 -3.21 -14.70 42.92
CA ALA A 697 -4.54 -14.98 42.40
C ALA A 697 -4.68 -14.52 40.94
N PHE A 698 -4.17 -13.33 40.61
CA PHE A 698 -4.14 -12.81 39.25
C PHE A 698 -3.35 -13.73 38.30
N PHE A 699 -2.15 -14.17 38.69
CA PHE A 699 -1.38 -15.14 37.92
C PHE A 699 -2.15 -16.47 37.74
N ALA A 700 -2.79 -16.98 38.81
CA ALA A 700 -3.59 -18.21 38.72
C ALA A 700 -4.77 -18.07 37.74
N THR A 701 -5.42 -16.89 37.67
CA THR A 701 -6.46 -16.60 36.68
C THR A 701 -5.89 -16.54 35.26
N CYS A 702 -4.74 -15.89 35.04
CA CYS A 702 -4.06 -15.87 33.74
C CYS A 702 -3.66 -17.28 33.28
N TYR A 703 -3.10 -18.10 34.18
CA TYR A 703 -2.75 -19.50 33.91
C TYR A 703 -3.98 -20.35 33.58
N GLN A 704 -5.10 -20.14 34.26
CA GLN A 704 -6.36 -20.83 33.96
C GLN A 704 -6.95 -20.40 32.60
N PHE A 705 -6.82 -19.13 32.21
CA PHE A 705 -7.19 -18.67 30.87
C PHE A 705 -6.32 -19.34 29.80
N TYR A 706 -5.00 -19.33 29.97
CA TYR A 706 -4.05 -20.04 29.11
C TYR A 706 -4.39 -21.54 28.98
N LYS A 707 -4.61 -22.23 30.11
CA LYS A 707 -4.91 -23.67 30.12
C LYS A 707 -6.24 -24.00 29.44
N SER A 708 -7.23 -23.11 29.50
CA SER A 708 -8.52 -23.33 28.81
C SER A 708 -8.43 -23.05 27.31
N HIS A 709 -7.55 -22.15 26.88
CA HIS A 709 -7.37 -21.78 25.46
C HIS A 709 -6.12 -22.39 24.83
N SER A 710 -5.40 -23.30 25.49
CA SER A 710 -4.23 -23.96 24.92
C SER A 710 -4.52 -24.72 23.60
N PRO A 711 -5.71 -25.30 23.34
CA PRO A 711 -5.98 -25.97 22.07
C PRO A 711 -5.81 -25.06 20.83
N ILE A 712 -6.22 -23.79 20.89
CA ILE A 712 -6.04 -22.83 19.78
C ILE A 712 -4.61 -22.27 19.66
N ILE A 713 -3.75 -22.52 20.65
CA ILE A 713 -2.33 -22.10 20.62
C ILE A 713 -1.46 -23.20 20.00
N TYR A 714 -1.66 -24.45 20.44
CA TYR A 714 -0.85 -25.59 20.02
C TYR A 714 -1.48 -26.38 18.87
N GLY A 715 -2.69 -26.02 18.42
CA GLY A 715 -3.45 -26.81 17.46
C GLY A 715 -3.86 -28.18 18.00
N THR A 716 -4.02 -28.34 19.32
CA THR A 716 -4.37 -29.64 19.92
C THR A 716 -5.88 -29.86 19.95
N GLU A 717 -6.28 -31.04 20.38
CA GLU A 717 -7.67 -31.49 20.47
C GLU A 717 -8.50 -30.62 21.41
N TRP A 718 -9.72 -30.34 20.98
CA TRP A 718 -10.76 -29.69 21.78
C TRP A 718 -12.11 -30.33 21.48
N THR A 719 -13.15 -29.98 22.24
CA THR A 719 -14.53 -30.39 21.93
C THR A 719 -15.36 -29.19 21.50
N VAL A 720 -16.36 -29.43 20.65
CA VAL A 720 -17.31 -28.41 20.17
C VAL A 720 -17.90 -27.61 21.35
N ASP A 721 -18.36 -28.30 22.41
CA ASP A 721 -18.94 -27.68 23.61
C ASP A 721 -17.96 -26.78 24.38
N LEU A 722 -16.72 -27.25 24.60
CA LEU A 722 -15.72 -26.47 25.32
C LEU A 722 -15.23 -25.28 24.49
N CYS A 723 -15.12 -25.46 23.17
CA CYS A 723 -14.81 -24.38 22.25
C CYS A 723 -15.90 -23.30 22.27
N LYS A 724 -17.17 -23.66 22.06
CA LYS A 724 -18.31 -22.69 22.11
C LYS A 724 -18.34 -21.92 23.44
N LYS A 725 -18.05 -22.61 24.56
CA LYS A 725 -17.99 -21.98 25.90
C LYS A 725 -16.80 -21.05 26.11
N SER A 726 -15.74 -21.18 25.30
CA SER A 726 -14.54 -20.32 25.40
C SER A 726 -14.70 -18.97 24.69
N GLN A 727 -15.65 -18.85 23.76
CA GLN A 727 -15.93 -17.61 23.01
C GLN A 727 -16.64 -16.60 23.93
N TRP A 728 -15.86 -15.81 24.70
CA TRP A 728 -16.40 -14.84 25.65
C TRP A 728 -16.96 -13.57 24.99
N LEU A 729 -16.52 -13.27 23.78
CA LEU A 729 -17.01 -12.18 22.94
C LEU A 729 -17.47 -12.74 21.59
N ASP A 730 -18.53 -12.16 21.02
CA ASP A 730 -19.09 -12.60 19.73
C ASP A 730 -18.08 -12.50 18.57
N GLY A 731 -17.07 -11.63 18.69
CA GLY A 731 -15.99 -11.49 17.71
C GLY A 731 -14.85 -12.50 17.83
N TRP A 732 -14.88 -13.42 18.81
CA TRP A 732 -13.89 -14.50 18.92
C TRP A 732 -14.27 -15.66 18.00
N ASP A 733 -14.12 -15.42 16.70
CA ASP A 733 -14.75 -16.15 15.60
C ASP A 733 -14.06 -17.47 15.15
N TYR A 734 -13.26 -18.11 16.01
CA TYR A 734 -12.67 -19.41 15.66
C TYR A 734 -13.76 -20.48 15.47
N PRO A 735 -13.78 -21.22 14.34
CA PRO A 735 -14.87 -22.13 13.99
C PRO A 735 -14.95 -23.34 14.94
N CYS A 736 -15.77 -23.27 15.98
CA CYS A 736 -15.95 -24.39 16.90
C CYS A 736 -16.50 -25.70 16.30
N PRO A 737 -17.35 -25.70 15.25
CA PRO A 737 -17.75 -26.92 14.55
C PRO A 737 -16.60 -27.66 13.84
N ALA A 738 -15.41 -27.08 13.76
CA ALA A 738 -14.22 -27.76 13.24
C ALA A 738 -13.77 -28.92 14.13
N TYR A 739 -13.98 -28.82 15.45
CA TYR A 739 -13.59 -29.83 16.43
C TYR A 739 -14.59 -30.99 16.48
N LEU A 740 -14.16 -32.14 16.98
CA LEU A 740 -15.04 -33.28 17.26
C LEU A 740 -15.86 -33.06 18.55
N GLU A 741 -16.98 -33.77 18.70
CA GLU A 741 -17.88 -33.62 19.86
C GLU A 741 -17.23 -34.10 21.18
N ASP A 742 -16.38 -35.12 21.11
CA ASP A 742 -15.74 -35.74 22.27
C ASP A 742 -14.26 -36.12 22.01
N TYR A 743 -13.51 -36.37 23.09
CA TYR A 743 -12.09 -36.70 23.00
C TYR A 743 -11.80 -38.10 22.46
N ALA A 744 -12.66 -39.10 22.69
CA ALA A 744 -12.46 -40.48 22.21
C ALA A 744 -12.66 -40.59 20.69
N SER A 745 -13.42 -39.67 20.08
CA SER A 745 -13.51 -39.54 18.63
C SER A 745 -12.16 -39.17 17.98
N TYR A 746 -11.23 -38.50 18.66
CA TYR A 746 -9.88 -38.25 18.12
C TYR A 746 -8.98 -39.50 18.17
N GLU A 747 -9.15 -40.39 19.15
CA GLU A 747 -8.41 -41.67 19.21
C GLU A 747 -8.71 -42.57 18.01
N ASN A 748 -9.90 -42.42 17.41
CA ASN A 748 -10.34 -43.15 16.22
C ASN A 748 -10.15 -42.36 14.91
N TYR A 749 -9.63 -41.12 14.96
CA TYR A 749 -9.42 -40.29 13.77
C TYR A 749 -8.02 -40.50 13.18
N THR A 750 -7.96 -41.07 11.99
CA THR A 750 -6.69 -41.22 11.23
C THR A 750 -6.34 -39.91 10.53
N ILE A 751 -5.20 -39.33 10.88
CA ILE A 751 -4.62 -38.18 10.16
C ILE A 751 -4.12 -38.66 8.78
N THR A 752 -4.73 -38.16 7.71
CA THR A 752 -4.29 -38.38 6.32
C THR A 752 -3.32 -37.27 5.89
N PRO A 753 -2.06 -37.56 5.53
CA PRO A 753 -1.10 -36.53 5.15
C PRO A 753 -1.55 -35.73 3.93
N ASN A 754 -1.51 -34.40 4.04
CA ASN A 754 -1.81 -33.46 2.96
C ASN A 754 -0.53 -33.09 2.22
N THR A 755 -0.08 -34.01 1.37
CA THR A 755 1.04 -33.78 0.46
C THR A 755 0.54 -33.24 -0.88
N LEU A 756 1.42 -32.53 -1.61
CA LEU A 756 1.18 -31.93 -2.93
C LEU A 756 0.67 -32.89 -4.05
N GLY A 757 0.47 -34.18 -3.75
CA GLY A 757 -0.07 -35.19 -4.69
C GLY A 757 -1.45 -35.76 -4.31
N ASN A 758 -2.04 -35.42 -3.16
CA ASN A 758 -3.30 -36.00 -2.67
C ASN A 758 -4.38 -34.92 -2.46
N ILE A 759 -5.03 -34.46 -3.53
CA ILE A 759 -6.20 -33.56 -3.44
C ILE A 759 -7.48 -34.28 -3.93
N PRO A 760 -8.25 -34.92 -3.03
CA PRO A 760 -9.69 -35.03 -3.17
C PRO A 760 -10.34 -33.75 -2.64
N MET A 761 -11.02 -32.99 -3.50
CA MET A 761 -11.79 -31.81 -3.04
C MET A 761 -13.08 -32.24 -2.33
N GLU A 762 -13.07 -32.24 -1.00
CA GLU A 762 -14.29 -32.23 -0.18
C GLU A 762 -14.33 -30.98 0.72
N GLY A 763 -15.29 -30.09 0.44
CA GLY A 763 -15.96 -29.25 1.45
C GLY A 763 -15.18 -28.09 2.10
N GLN A 764 -15.46 -26.87 1.63
CA GLN A 764 -15.24 -25.60 2.37
C GLN A 764 -13.78 -25.15 2.60
N GLN A 765 -13.04 -24.93 1.52
CA GLN A 765 -12.10 -23.80 1.48
C GLN A 765 -12.84 -22.54 1.00
N GLN A 766 -13.01 -21.56 1.89
CA GLN A 766 -13.18 -20.18 1.46
C GLN A 766 -11.83 -19.68 0.93
N GLN A 767 -11.83 -19.05 -0.25
CA GLN A 767 -10.62 -18.49 -0.85
C GLN A 767 -9.95 -17.50 0.12
N LEU A 768 -8.73 -17.84 0.54
CA LEU A 768 -7.92 -17.10 1.50
C LEU A 768 -6.47 -17.06 1.00
N ASP A 769 -6.27 -16.34 -0.11
CA ASP A 769 -4.94 -16.01 -0.61
C ASP A 769 -4.86 -14.51 -0.91
N GLY A 770 -4.02 -13.81 -0.16
CA GLY A 770 -3.63 -12.42 -0.39
C GLY A 770 -2.12 -12.34 -0.50
N GLN A 771 -1.56 -12.58 -1.69
CA GLN A 771 -0.12 -12.49 -1.92
C GLN A 771 0.36 -11.02 -1.97
N PRO A 772 1.51 -10.70 -1.36
CA PRO A 772 2.26 -9.49 -1.69
C PRO A 772 3.22 -9.75 -2.87
N GLY A 773 2.82 -9.39 -4.09
CA GLY A 773 3.75 -9.14 -5.21
C GLY A 773 3.99 -10.27 -6.22
N GLY A 774 2.98 -10.58 -7.03
CA GLY A 774 3.02 -11.36 -8.28
C GLY A 774 1.63 -11.30 -8.93
N PRO A 775 1.47 -11.24 -10.28
CA PRO A 775 0.17 -10.99 -10.89
C PRO A 775 -0.82 -12.14 -10.63
N TYR A 776 -1.84 -11.78 -9.87
CA TYR A 776 -3.10 -12.43 -9.51
C TYR A 776 -3.37 -13.84 -10.07
N GLY A 777 -3.46 -14.80 -9.15
CA GLY A 777 -4.07 -16.09 -9.40
C GLY A 777 -5.56 -15.95 -9.72
N GLN A 778 -5.97 -16.61 -10.80
CA GLN A 778 -7.30 -16.67 -11.39
C GLN A 778 -8.46 -16.67 -10.37
N TYR A 779 -9.44 -15.79 -10.58
CA TYR A 779 -10.81 -16.07 -10.13
C TYR A 779 -11.32 -17.34 -10.85
N PRO A 780 -12.13 -18.19 -10.20
CA PRO A 780 -12.75 -19.32 -10.90
C PRO A 780 -13.66 -18.81 -12.01
N GLN A 781 -13.23 -18.98 -13.26
CA GLN A 781 -14.05 -18.73 -14.43
C GLN A 781 -15.16 -19.78 -14.50
N ASP A 782 -16.31 -19.49 -13.89
CA ASP A 782 -17.64 -19.99 -14.26
C ASP A 782 -18.74 -19.41 -13.34
N VAL A 783 -18.84 -18.08 -13.22
CA VAL A 783 -20.09 -17.46 -12.75
C VAL A 783 -21.02 -17.30 -13.96
N GLN A 784 -21.67 -18.41 -14.32
CA GLN A 784 -22.81 -18.39 -15.23
C GLN A 784 -23.85 -17.37 -14.69
N PRO A 785 -24.48 -16.54 -15.55
CA PRO A 785 -25.51 -15.62 -15.10
C PRO A 785 -26.61 -16.40 -14.38
N VAL A 786 -26.97 -15.95 -13.18
CA VAL A 786 -28.02 -16.60 -12.38
C VAL A 786 -29.34 -16.39 -13.11
N ASN A 787 -29.78 -17.42 -13.84
CA ASN A 787 -31.03 -17.43 -14.61
C ASN A 787 -32.25 -17.64 -13.69
N GLU A 788 -32.28 -16.92 -12.56
CA GLU A 788 -33.45 -16.80 -11.70
C GLU A 788 -34.30 -15.64 -12.20
N ASN A 789 -35.58 -15.90 -12.44
CA ASN A 789 -36.54 -14.86 -12.77
C ASN A 789 -36.69 -13.92 -11.56
N PHE A 790 -36.88 -12.61 -11.82
CA PHE A 790 -37.08 -11.60 -10.78
C PHE A 790 -38.14 -12.00 -9.74
N ASP A 791 -39.21 -12.68 -10.19
CA ASP A 791 -40.29 -13.13 -9.31
C ASP A 791 -39.86 -14.29 -8.39
N ASP A 792 -38.97 -15.18 -8.81
CA ASP A 792 -38.41 -16.24 -7.97
C ASP A 792 -37.45 -15.65 -6.92
N ILE A 793 -36.66 -14.66 -7.33
CA ILE A 793 -35.80 -13.87 -6.45
C ILE A 793 -36.65 -13.20 -5.36
N MET A 794 -37.73 -12.50 -5.69
CA MET A 794 -38.54 -11.81 -4.70
C MET A 794 -39.34 -12.75 -3.77
N ASN A 795 -39.59 -13.99 -4.17
CA ASN A 795 -40.39 -14.96 -3.41
C ASN A 795 -39.62 -15.73 -2.32
N ASN A 796 -38.29 -15.61 -2.20
CA ASN A 796 -37.50 -16.44 -1.28
C ASN A 796 -37.57 -16.05 0.22
N GLY A 797 -38.45 -15.12 0.60
CA GLY A 797 -38.77 -14.79 1.99
C GLY A 797 -37.73 -13.95 2.75
N MET A 798 -36.62 -13.56 2.13
CA MET A 798 -35.61 -12.69 2.74
C MET A 798 -35.76 -11.23 2.29
N GLU A 799 -35.39 -10.28 3.16
CA GLU A 799 -35.38 -8.83 2.83
C GLU A 799 -34.23 -8.54 1.86
N LYS A 800 -34.54 -8.12 0.62
CA LYS A 800 -33.55 -7.88 -0.44
C LYS A 800 -33.29 -6.40 -0.68
N LYS A 801 -32.02 -6.07 -0.93
CA LYS A 801 -31.59 -4.75 -1.39
C LYS A 801 -30.83 -4.94 -2.69
N PHE A 802 -31.38 -4.39 -3.78
CA PHE A 802 -30.70 -4.36 -5.07
C PHE A 802 -29.80 -3.13 -5.16
N VAL A 803 -28.63 -3.31 -5.75
CA VAL A 803 -27.71 -2.22 -6.08
C VAL A 803 -27.24 -2.36 -7.52
N ASP A 804 -27.00 -1.24 -8.19
CA ASP A 804 -26.29 -1.24 -9.48
C ASP A 804 -24.78 -1.47 -9.28
N GLN A 805 -24.06 -1.60 -10.40
CA GLN A 805 -22.59 -1.71 -10.42
C GLN A 805 -21.84 -0.51 -9.80
N ASN A 806 -22.53 0.61 -9.55
CA ASN A 806 -21.99 1.81 -8.94
C ASN A 806 -22.40 1.96 -7.45
N GLY A 807 -23.09 0.97 -6.88
CA GLY A 807 -23.55 0.95 -5.49
C GLY A 807 -24.83 1.72 -5.20
N ASN A 808 -25.50 2.28 -6.23
CA ASN A 808 -26.79 2.98 -6.06
C ASN A 808 -27.90 1.99 -5.76
N VAL A 809 -28.79 2.33 -4.83
CA VAL A 809 -29.91 1.45 -4.44
C VAL A 809 -31.02 1.53 -5.48
N LEU A 810 -31.30 0.43 -6.15
CA LEU A 810 -32.40 0.31 -7.11
C LEU A 810 -33.69 -0.14 -6.38
N SER A 811 -34.85 0.37 -6.80
CA SER A 811 -36.13 -0.15 -6.32
C SER A 811 -36.41 -1.52 -6.97
N PRO A 812 -37.18 -2.40 -6.32
CA PRO A 812 -37.62 -3.66 -6.92
C PRO A 812 -38.34 -3.45 -8.27
N GLU A 813 -39.13 -2.39 -8.42
CA GLU A 813 -39.78 -2.05 -9.69
C GLU A 813 -38.77 -1.63 -10.78
N GLU A 814 -37.76 -0.84 -10.42
CA GLU A 814 -36.69 -0.40 -11.34
C GLU A 814 -35.89 -1.62 -11.85
N VAL A 815 -35.54 -2.56 -10.97
CA VAL A 815 -34.85 -3.81 -11.33
C VAL A 815 -35.72 -4.68 -12.22
N LYS A 816 -37.02 -4.83 -11.90
CA LYS A 816 -37.95 -5.58 -12.76
C LYS A 816 -38.10 -4.94 -14.15
N ARG A 817 -38.08 -3.60 -14.25
CA ARG A 817 -38.08 -2.89 -15.54
C ARG A 817 -36.78 -3.11 -16.31
N LEU A 818 -35.63 -3.04 -15.64
CA LEU A 818 -34.32 -3.25 -16.25
C LEU A 818 -34.18 -4.69 -16.77
N MET A 819 -34.54 -5.70 -16.00
CA MET A 819 -34.55 -7.11 -16.45
C MET A 819 -35.55 -7.41 -17.58
N GLN A 820 -36.52 -6.52 -17.82
CA GLN A 820 -37.45 -6.61 -18.96
C GLN A 820 -36.97 -5.83 -20.20
N GLN A 821 -35.90 -5.05 -20.07
CA GLN A 821 -35.20 -4.42 -21.20
C GLN A 821 -34.01 -5.31 -21.57
N GLU A 822 -33.88 -5.66 -22.85
CA GLU A 822 -32.85 -6.60 -23.31
C GLU A 822 -31.44 -6.09 -22.95
N GLY A 823 -30.75 -6.79 -22.05
CA GLY A 823 -29.35 -6.51 -21.68
C GLY A 823 -29.02 -6.55 -20.18
N ALA A 824 -30.00 -6.49 -19.26
CA ALA A 824 -29.73 -6.53 -17.83
C ALA A 824 -29.87 -7.94 -17.22
N SER A 825 -28.86 -8.39 -16.47
CA SER A 825 -28.85 -9.64 -15.70
C SER A 825 -28.37 -9.41 -14.26
N ILE A 826 -28.70 -10.32 -13.35
CA ILE A 826 -28.24 -10.26 -11.95
C ILE A 826 -26.96 -11.10 -11.83
N ILE A 827 -25.85 -10.42 -11.54
CA ILE A 827 -24.48 -10.97 -11.63
C ILE A 827 -24.04 -11.65 -10.32
N GLY A 828 -24.79 -11.49 -9.22
CA GLY A 828 -24.54 -12.21 -7.97
C GLY A 828 -25.46 -11.81 -6.82
N SER A 829 -25.28 -12.45 -5.66
CA SER A 829 -25.94 -12.05 -4.41
C SER A 829 -24.98 -12.14 -3.22
N GLN A 830 -25.04 -11.17 -2.31
CA GLN A 830 -24.28 -11.14 -1.06
C GLN A 830 -25.24 -11.05 0.12
N GLN A 831 -25.07 -11.92 1.13
CA GLN A 831 -25.79 -11.78 2.39
C GLN A 831 -25.14 -10.71 3.26
N VAL A 832 -25.72 -9.51 3.28
CA VAL A 832 -25.33 -8.45 4.20
C VAL A 832 -25.91 -8.75 5.59
N GLN A 833 -25.09 -9.28 6.50
CA GLN A 833 -25.43 -9.18 7.93
C GLN A 833 -25.56 -7.70 8.30
N LYS A 834 -26.72 -7.29 8.83
CA LYS A 834 -27.01 -5.89 9.20
C LYS A 834 -26.15 -5.44 10.41
N GLY A 835 -24.90 -5.07 10.13
CA GLY A 835 -24.08 -4.28 11.03
C GLY A 835 -24.72 -2.91 11.25
N ARG A 836 -25.47 -2.74 12.35
CA ARG A 836 -26.01 -1.43 12.73
C ARG A 836 -24.89 -0.56 13.28
N GLY A 837 -24.35 0.32 12.44
CA GLY A 837 -23.78 1.57 12.92
C GLY A 837 -24.89 2.37 13.60
N HIS A 838 -24.80 2.53 14.93
CA HIS A 838 -25.70 3.38 15.70
C HIS A 838 -24.92 4.25 16.69
N THR A 839 -24.91 5.54 16.42
CA THR A 839 -24.89 6.59 17.45
C THR A 839 -26.04 6.30 18.42
N GLY A 840 -25.73 6.12 19.70
CA GLY A 840 -26.62 5.41 20.62
C GLY A 840 -27.72 6.25 21.28
N ASP A 841 -28.71 5.53 21.83
CA ASP A 841 -29.38 5.90 23.07
C ASP A 841 -29.87 4.62 23.80
N TYR A 842 -30.03 4.67 25.13
CA TYR A 842 -30.08 3.46 25.99
C TYR A 842 -31.47 2.84 26.23
N ASN A 843 -31.47 1.50 26.42
CA ASN A 843 -32.47 0.66 27.12
C ASN A 843 -33.93 0.54 26.61
N ALA A 844 -34.27 -0.63 26.06
CA ALA A 844 -35.45 -1.43 26.47
C ALA A 844 -35.44 -2.88 25.91
N ASN A 845 -35.84 -3.85 26.76
CA ASN A 845 -36.35 -5.19 26.42
C ASN A 845 -35.47 -6.19 25.64
N GLN A 846 -34.39 -6.68 26.27
CA GLN A 846 -33.99 -8.09 26.11
C GLN A 846 -35.00 -9.00 26.85
N GLN A 847 -35.97 -9.59 26.15
CA GLN A 847 -36.71 -10.76 26.67
C GLN A 847 -37.50 -11.59 25.63
N GLY A 848 -37.60 -11.17 24.36
CA GLY A 848 -38.42 -11.85 23.36
C GLY A 848 -37.77 -13.00 22.57
N TYR A 849 -36.43 -13.17 22.62
CA TYR A 849 -35.72 -13.97 21.62
C TYR A 849 -35.53 -15.46 21.95
N ASN A 850 -35.64 -15.87 23.23
CA ASN A 850 -35.33 -17.24 23.66
C ASN A 850 -36.48 -18.26 23.50
N GLN A 851 -37.62 -17.89 22.91
CA GLN A 851 -38.75 -18.82 22.67
C GLN A 851 -38.91 -19.27 21.21
N ALA A 852 -38.22 -18.66 20.24
CA ALA A 852 -38.33 -19.06 18.84
C ALA A 852 -37.50 -20.32 18.49
N TYR A 853 -36.34 -20.51 19.15
CA TYR A 853 -35.38 -21.56 18.78
C TYR A 853 -35.71 -22.98 19.29
N GLN A 854 -36.69 -23.15 20.20
CA GLN A 854 -37.06 -24.48 20.73
C GLN A 854 -38.18 -25.19 19.94
N ASN A 855 -38.72 -24.56 18.90
CA ASN A 855 -39.88 -25.07 18.16
C ASN A 855 -39.55 -25.61 16.75
N TYR A 856 -38.28 -25.62 16.33
CA TYR A 856 -37.89 -26.02 14.97
C TYR A 856 -37.38 -27.48 14.85
N GLU A 857 -36.96 -28.12 15.96
CA GLU A 857 -36.48 -29.51 15.96
C GLU A 857 -37.60 -30.56 16.09
N ARG A 858 -38.81 -30.22 15.64
CA ARG A 858 -39.96 -31.14 15.71
C ARG A 858 -40.92 -30.92 14.54
N ASP A 859 -40.46 -31.23 13.33
CA ASP A 859 -41.27 -31.99 12.36
C ASP A 859 -40.50 -32.36 11.06
N GLN A 860 -40.82 -33.57 10.57
CA GLN A 860 -40.60 -34.12 9.21
C GLN A 860 -39.27 -34.83 8.89
N GLY A 861 -39.39 -35.92 8.12
CA GLY A 861 -38.32 -36.87 7.78
C GLY A 861 -38.15 -37.13 6.28
N ALA A 862 -37.32 -38.12 5.93
CA ALA A 862 -36.72 -38.27 4.59
C ALA A 862 -37.64 -38.81 3.47
N PRO A 863 -37.45 -38.37 2.19
CA PRO A 863 -38.05 -38.98 0.99
C PRO A 863 -37.14 -40.03 0.26
N PRO A 864 -37.66 -40.76 -0.76
CA PRO A 864 -37.10 -42.06 -1.20
C PRO A 864 -36.19 -42.06 -2.46
N PRO A 865 -35.53 -43.20 -2.78
CA PRO A 865 -34.49 -43.28 -3.81
C PRO A 865 -35.04 -43.58 -5.22
N GLN A 866 -35.16 -42.57 -6.08
CA GLN A 866 -35.30 -42.79 -7.54
C GLN A 866 -34.69 -41.71 -8.45
N GLN A 867 -34.07 -40.65 -7.91
CA GLN A 867 -33.44 -39.58 -8.70
C GLN A 867 -31.92 -39.70 -8.90
N GLN A 868 -31.26 -40.70 -8.27
CA GLN A 868 -29.79 -40.84 -8.34
C GLN A 868 -29.25 -41.49 -9.64
N GLN A 869 -30.09 -42.06 -10.51
CA GLN A 869 -29.61 -42.74 -11.73
C GLN A 869 -29.57 -41.88 -13.00
N GLN A 870 -30.24 -40.73 -13.05
CA GLN A 870 -30.15 -39.81 -14.21
C GLN A 870 -28.98 -38.83 -14.13
N TYR A 871 -28.51 -38.48 -12.92
CA TYR A 871 -27.34 -37.59 -12.75
C TYR A 871 -26.00 -38.26 -13.13
N ALA A 872 -25.89 -39.60 -13.02
CA ALA A 872 -24.65 -40.33 -13.31
C ALA A 872 -24.34 -40.50 -14.81
N GLN A 873 -25.34 -40.40 -15.70
CA GLN A 873 -25.12 -40.56 -17.15
C GLN A 873 -24.80 -39.25 -17.88
N GLY A 874 -25.15 -38.08 -17.31
CA GLY A 874 -24.78 -36.78 -17.89
C GLY A 874 -23.28 -36.48 -17.82
N GLN A 875 -22.63 -36.86 -16.71
CA GLN A 875 -21.21 -36.53 -16.48
C GLN A 875 -20.22 -37.34 -17.33
N GLN A 876 -20.63 -38.49 -17.89
CA GLN A 876 -19.74 -39.30 -18.75
C GLN A 876 -19.67 -38.82 -20.21
N GLN A 877 -20.57 -37.94 -20.68
CA GLN A 877 -20.48 -37.36 -22.03
C GLN A 877 -19.68 -36.05 -22.11
N GLN A 878 -19.53 -35.30 -21.01
CA GLN A 878 -18.75 -34.06 -21.01
C GLN A 878 -17.23 -34.26 -20.85
N GLN A 879 -16.78 -35.39 -20.28
CA GLN A 879 -15.34 -35.68 -20.16
C GLN A 879 -14.64 -36.07 -21.48
N GLN A 880 -15.37 -36.25 -22.60
CA GLN A 880 -14.78 -36.61 -23.89
C GLN A 880 -14.49 -35.44 -24.85
N TYR A 881 -14.93 -34.21 -24.53
CA TYR A 881 -14.71 -33.03 -25.40
C TYR A 881 -13.58 -32.09 -24.95
N ALA A 882 -12.95 -32.32 -23.79
CA ALA A 882 -11.91 -31.45 -23.22
C ALA A 882 -10.46 -31.97 -23.37
N GLN A 883 -10.21 -32.99 -24.21
CA GLN A 883 -8.86 -33.58 -24.43
C GLN A 883 -8.32 -33.39 -25.86
N GLY A 884 -8.61 -32.24 -26.49
CA GLY A 884 -8.40 -32.10 -27.93
C GLY A 884 -8.02 -30.73 -28.46
N GLN A 885 -7.15 -29.94 -27.79
CA GLN A 885 -6.36 -28.87 -28.44
C GLN A 885 -5.26 -28.25 -27.52
N TYR A 886 -4.21 -29.01 -27.23
CA TYR A 886 -2.89 -28.44 -26.91
C TYR A 886 -1.81 -29.32 -27.57
N SER A 887 -1.00 -28.73 -28.44
CA SER A 887 0.02 -29.45 -29.19
C SER A 887 1.32 -28.66 -29.32
N GLN A 888 2.39 -29.24 -28.77
CA GLN A 888 3.81 -29.03 -29.12
C GLN A 888 4.51 -27.76 -28.61
N GLY A 889 4.94 -27.82 -27.34
CA GLY A 889 6.30 -27.48 -26.92
C GLY A 889 6.92 -28.72 -26.27
N MET A 890 8.17 -29.09 -26.59
CA MET A 890 8.85 -30.24 -25.95
C MET A 890 9.74 -29.75 -24.81
N GLU A 891 9.45 -30.19 -23.57
CA GLU A 891 10.42 -30.10 -22.47
C GLU A 891 11.22 -31.41 -22.35
N PRO A 892 12.53 -31.34 -22.05
CA PRO A 892 13.34 -32.52 -21.75
C PRO A 892 13.00 -33.08 -20.37
N VAL A 893 12.76 -34.39 -20.28
CA VAL A 893 12.53 -35.08 -19.00
C VAL A 893 13.87 -35.39 -18.33
N SER A 894 14.01 -35.05 -17.05
CA SER A 894 15.26 -35.16 -16.28
C SER A 894 15.86 -36.58 -16.22
N ASP A 895 17.19 -36.64 -16.23
CA ASP A 895 17.99 -37.85 -16.45
C ASP A 895 18.01 -38.86 -15.29
N ASP A 896 16.98 -39.72 -15.18
CA ASP A 896 17.07 -40.89 -14.29
C ASP A 896 16.46 -42.17 -14.88
N PHE A 897 17.31 -42.93 -15.59
CA PHE A 897 16.96 -44.20 -16.26
C PHE A 897 16.40 -45.25 -15.29
N GLU A 898 16.90 -45.31 -14.06
CA GLU A 898 16.44 -46.28 -13.07
C GLU A 898 15.02 -45.95 -12.57
N ALA A 899 14.67 -44.67 -12.43
CA ALA A 899 13.30 -44.25 -12.12
C ALA A 899 12.32 -44.63 -13.25
N ILE A 900 12.76 -44.52 -14.51
CA ILE A 900 11.95 -44.87 -15.68
C ILE A 900 11.69 -46.38 -15.76
N MET A 901 12.68 -47.22 -15.43
CA MET A 901 12.59 -48.68 -15.49
C MET A 901 11.83 -49.30 -14.29
N ASN A 902 11.94 -48.72 -13.10
CA ASN A 902 11.31 -49.29 -11.89
C ASN A 902 9.81 -48.97 -11.74
N ASN A 903 9.25 -48.09 -12.57
CA ASN A 903 7.84 -47.66 -12.52
C ASN A 903 6.85 -48.68 -13.17
N GLY A 904 7.03 -49.99 -12.95
CA GLY A 904 6.05 -51.07 -13.17
C GLY A 904 5.44 -51.29 -14.58
N LEU A 905 5.68 -50.42 -15.54
CA LEU A 905 5.07 -50.40 -16.88
C LEU A 905 5.96 -51.08 -17.90
N GLN A 906 5.40 -51.95 -18.75
CA GLN A 906 6.13 -52.46 -19.93
C GLN A 906 6.33 -51.33 -20.94
N LYS A 907 7.59 -50.89 -21.10
CA LYS A 907 8.02 -49.85 -22.05
C LYS A 907 8.96 -50.47 -23.09
N GLN A 908 8.91 -49.95 -24.31
CA GLN A 908 9.76 -50.36 -25.42
C GLN A 908 10.49 -49.13 -25.93
N PHE A 909 11.83 -49.16 -25.90
CA PHE A 909 12.68 -48.05 -26.33
C PHE A 909 13.04 -48.21 -27.80
N VAL A 910 13.17 -47.09 -28.52
CA VAL A 910 13.58 -47.08 -29.93
C VAL A 910 14.64 -46.00 -30.18
N ASP A 911 15.48 -46.21 -31.19
CA ASP A 911 16.38 -45.16 -31.69
C ASP A 911 15.64 -44.14 -32.58
N GLN A 912 16.35 -43.08 -32.98
CA GLN A 912 15.84 -42.05 -33.90
C GLN A 912 15.43 -42.56 -35.30
N ASN A 913 15.75 -43.82 -35.63
CA ASN A 913 15.36 -44.49 -36.88
C ASN A 913 14.20 -45.50 -36.67
N GLY A 914 13.69 -45.64 -35.44
CA GLY A 914 12.61 -46.55 -35.09
C GLY A 914 13.02 -47.99 -34.76
N ASN A 915 14.32 -48.29 -34.68
CA ASN A 915 14.80 -49.63 -34.29
C ASN A 915 14.60 -49.84 -32.79
N THR A 916 14.07 -51.00 -32.37
CA THR A 916 13.91 -51.31 -30.94
C THR A 916 15.26 -51.54 -30.27
N LEU A 917 15.52 -50.81 -29.19
CA LEU A 917 16.69 -50.94 -28.33
C LEU A 917 16.38 -51.79 -27.11
N SER A 918 17.32 -52.66 -26.72
CA SER A 918 17.23 -53.36 -25.44
C SER A 918 17.53 -52.40 -24.25
N PRO A 919 17.02 -52.68 -23.04
CA PRO A 919 17.31 -51.86 -21.86
C PRO A 919 18.80 -51.74 -21.54
N GLU A 920 19.62 -52.74 -21.87
CA GLU A 920 21.06 -52.72 -21.68
C GLU A 920 21.77 -51.79 -22.68
N GLU A 921 21.30 -51.71 -23.92
CA GLU A 921 21.79 -50.76 -24.93
C GLU A 921 21.43 -49.32 -24.56
N VAL A 922 20.20 -49.07 -24.09
CA VAL A 922 19.79 -47.73 -23.62
C VAL A 922 20.63 -47.29 -22.43
N ARG A 923 20.84 -48.16 -21.43
CA ARG A 923 21.70 -47.83 -20.26
C ARG A 923 23.15 -47.54 -20.71
N ARG A 924 23.64 -48.20 -21.76
CA ARG A 924 25.00 -47.98 -22.30
C ARG A 924 25.12 -46.68 -23.10
N LEU A 925 24.09 -46.30 -23.85
CA LEU A 925 24.03 -45.02 -24.57
C LEU A 925 23.91 -43.83 -23.63
N MET A 926 23.13 -43.95 -22.55
CA MET A 926 23.03 -42.92 -21.49
C MET A 926 24.36 -42.69 -20.73
N GLN A 927 25.28 -43.67 -20.74
CA GLN A 927 26.58 -43.60 -20.04
C GLN A 927 27.73 -43.08 -20.91
N GLN A 928 27.51 -42.82 -22.20
CA GLN A 928 28.49 -42.19 -23.10
C GLN A 928 27.94 -40.83 -23.50
N GLU A 929 28.51 -39.78 -22.91
CA GLU A 929 28.05 -38.38 -22.90
C GLU A 929 27.37 -37.93 -24.22
N GLY A 930 26.05 -37.68 -24.17
CA GLY A 930 25.32 -37.00 -25.25
C GLY A 930 23.90 -37.50 -25.57
N ALA A 931 23.43 -38.61 -25.01
CA ALA A 931 22.08 -39.15 -25.29
C ALA A 931 21.06 -38.80 -24.18
N SER A 932 19.87 -38.32 -24.56
CA SER A 932 18.75 -38.02 -23.65
C SER A 932 17.44 -38.71 -24.12
N ILE A 933 16.53 -39.00 -23.18
CA ILE A 933 15.30 -39.77 -23.46
C ILE A 933 14.12 -38.82 -23.75
N ILE A 934 13.76 -38.69 -25.03
CA ILE A 934 12.64 -37.83 -25.48
C ILE A 934 11.33 -38.64 -25.52
N GLY A 935 10.72 -38.85 -24.34
CA GLY A 935 9.34 -39.31 -24.15
C GLY A 935 9.07 -40.82 -24.40
N SER A 936 8.28 -41.44 -23.51
CA SER A 936 7.84 -42.84 -23.65
C SER A 936 6.32 -42.94 -23.92
N LYS A 937 5.91 -43.57 -25.03
CA LYS A 937 4.49 -43.94 -25.24
C LYS A 937 4.06 -45.04 -24.27
N GLN A 938 2.96 -44.82 -23.55
CA GLN A 938 2.32 -45.87 -22.75
C GLN A 938 1.50 -46.81 -23.63
N VAL A 939 1.53 -48.12 -23.34
CA VAL A 939 0.66 -49.12 -23.97
C VAL A 939 -0.36 -49.59 -22.92
N GLN A 940 -1.61 -49.12 -23.03
CA GLN A 940 -2.68 -49.56 -22.13
C GLN A 940 -3.17 -50.98 -22.50
N LYS A 941 -3.17 -51.89 -21.51
CA LYS A 941 -3.82 -53.20 -21.61
C LYS A 941 -5.25 -53.12 -21.07
N ALA A 942 -6.24 -53.18 -21.96
CA ALA A 942 -7.63 -53.39 -21.56
C ALA A 942 -7.84 -54.80 -20.97
N LYS A 943 -8.64 -54.91 -19.90
CA LYS A 943 -9.08 -56.18 -19.30
C LYS A 943 -10.57 -56.13 -19.02
N GLY A 944 -11.35 -57.04 -19.61
CA GLY A 944 -12.79 -57.14 -19.37
C GLY A 944 -13.47 -58.30 -20.12
N GLN A 945 -13.45 -59.48 -19.50
CA GLN A 945 -14.41 -60.60 -19.67
C GLN A 945 -14.70 -61.16 -21.09
N THR A 946 -13.99 -62.26 -21.38
CA THR A 946 -14.50 -63.53 -21.94
C THR A 946 -15.81 -63.54 -22.76
N GLY A 947 -15.66 -63.82 -24.06
CA GLY A 947 -16.70 -64.40 -24.91
C GLY A 947 -16.08 -64.93 -26.21
N ASP A 948 -16.17 -66.24 -26.46
CA ASP A 948 -15.76 -66.85 -27.73
C ASP A 948 -16.61 -66.29 -28.89
N TYR A 949 -15.98 -65.91 -30.00
CA TYR A 949 -16.45 -66.27 -31.35
C TYR A 949 -15.44 -65.91 -32.44
N ASN A 950 -15.03 -66.92 -33.21
CA ASN A 950 -14.19 -66.80 -34.39
C ASN A 950 -15.06 -66.43 -35.61
N ALA A 951 -14.96 -65.21 -36.17
CA ALA A 951 -15.25 -64.89 -37.58
C ALA A 951 -15.02 -63.40 -37.94
N ASN A 952 -14.54 -63.16 -39.17
CA ASN A 952 -14.63 -61.90 -39.94
C ASN A 952 -13.97 -60.60 -39.39
N GLN A 953 -12.65 -60.49 -39.56
CA GLN A 953 -11.96 -59.19 -39.77
C GLN A 953 -11.37 -59.06 -41.19
N GLN A 954 -12.18 -59.31 -42.23
CA GLN A 954 -11.84 -58.97 -43.63
C GLN A 954 -12.73 -57.86 -44.24
N GLY A 955 -13.73 -57.35 -43.52
CA GLY A 955 -14.71 -56.42 -44.09
C GLY A 955 -14.37 -54.92 -44.04
N TYR A 956 -13.63 -54.45 -43.03
CA TYR A 956 -13.57 -53.01 -42.74
C TYR A 956 -12.39 -52.25 -43.39
N ASN A 957 -11.18 -52.83 -43.38
CA ASN A 957 -10.02 -52.22 -44.04
C ASN A 957 -10.10 -52.22 -45.59
N GLN A 958 -11.01 -53.03 -46.17
CA GLN A 958 -11.28 -53.01 -47.62
C GLN A 958 -12.22 -51.85 -48.05
N ALA A 959 -13.06 -51.32 -47.16
CA ALA A 959 -13.94 -50.20 -47.50
C ALA A 959 -13.17 -48.87 -47.62
N TYR A 960 -12.25 -48.61 -46.69
CA TYR A 960 -11.48 -47.36 -46.68
C TYR A 960 -10.39 -47.31 -47.77
N GLN A 961 -9.72 -48.43 -48.03
CA GLN A 961 -8.70 -48.52 -49.09
C GLN A 961 -9.29 -48.50 -50.51
N ASN A 962 -10.57 -48.82 -50.69
CA ASN A 962 -11.23 -48.72 -52.00
C ASN A 962 -11.70 -47.28 -52.30
N TYR A 963 -12.04 -46.46 -51.29
CA TYR A 963 -12.39 -45.05 -51.53
C TYR A 963 -11.19 -44.23 -52.02
N GLN A 964 -9.99 -44.49 -51.48
CA GLN A 964 -8.75 -43.82 -51.89
C GLN A 964 -8.15 -44.34 -53.21
N ARG A 965 -8.80 -45.28 -53.90
CA ARG A 965 -8.28 -45.90 -55.14
C ARG A 965 -8.94 -45.39 -56.43
N ASP A 966 -10.10 -44.75 -56.34
CA ASP A 966 -10.97 -44.43 -57.50
C ASP A 966 -10.90 -42.96 -57.98
N GLN A 967 -10.00 -42.13 -57.45
CA GLN A 967 -9.71 -40.78 -57.95
C GLN A 967 -8.19 -40.53 -57.96
N GLY A 968 -7.52 -40.86 -59.08
CA GLY A 968 -6.07 -40.79 -59.21
C GLY A 968 -5.50 -39.36 -59.24
N ALA A 969 -4.32 -39.17 -58.66
CA ALA A 969 -3.63 -37.87 -58.59
C ALA A 969 -2.89 -37.49 -59.90
N PRO A 970 -3.03 -36.25 -60.41
CA PRO A 970 -2.14 -35.65 -61.40
C PRO A 970 -0.97 -34.85 -60.77
N PRO A 971 0.07 -34.48 -61.55
CA PRO A 971 1.33 -33.90 -61.05
C PRO A 971 1.27 -32.39 -60.69
N PRO A 972 2.30 -31.87 -59.99
CA PRO A 972 2.21 -30.57 -59.30
C PRO A 972 2.48 -29.36 -60.21
N GLN A 973 1.42 -28.80 -60.80
CA GLN A 973 1.43 -27.43 -61.32
C GLN A 973 0.06 -26.71 -61.29
N GLN A 974 -0.93 -27.23 -60.55
CA GLN A 974 -2.30 -26.67 -60.47
C GLN A 974 -2.83 -26.43 -59.04
N GLN A 975 -1.99 -26.42 -58.01
CA GLN A 975 -2.44 -26.14 -56.64
C GLN A 975 -2.72 -24.65 -56.34
N GLN A 976 -2.27 -23.72 -57.19
CA GLN A 976 -2.52 -22.28 -57.00
C GLN A 976 -3.92 -21.79 -57.44
N GLN A 977 -4.76 -22.63 -58.09
CA GLN A 977 -6.13 -22.24 -58.47
C GLN A 977 -7.23 -22.82 -57.58
N TYR A 978 -6.97 -23.87 -56.79
CA TYR A 978 -7.98 -24.41 -55.87
C TYR A 978 -8.16 -23.60 -54.58
N ALA A 979 -7.11 -22.88 -54.13
CA ALA A 979 -7.20 -21.95 -53.00
C ALA A 979 -8.08 -20.71 -53.29
N GLN A 980 -8.21 -20.30 -54.56
CA GLN A 980 -9.09 -19.19 -54.96
C GLN A 980 -10.56 -19.60 -55.10
N GLY A 981 -10.86 -20.90 -55.22
CA GLY A 981 -12.24 -21.42 -55.36
C GLY A 981 -13.05 -21.43 -54.06
N GLN A 982 -12.42 -21.71 -52.91
CA GLN A 982 -13.14 -21.77 -51.63
C GLN A 982 -13.54 -20.39 -51.09
N HIS A 983 -12.79 -19.33 -51.41
CA HIS A 983 -13.17 -17.96 -51.05
C HIS A 983 -14.44 -17.45 -51.79
N GLN A 984 -14.81 -18.03 -52.94
CA GLN A 984 -16.01 -17.62 -53.68
C GLN A 984 -17.30 -18.31 -53.22
N GLN A 985 -17.25 -19.42 -52.46
CA GLN A 985 -18.47 -20.04 -51.92
C GLN A 985 -18.92 -19.45 -50.57
N GLN A 986 -18.01 -18.89 -49.76
CA GLN A 986 -18.42 -18.15 -48.55
C GLN A 986 -19.02 -16.76 -48.86
N GLN A 987 -18.75 -16.19 -50.03
CA GLN A 987 -19.39 -14.92 -50.47
C GLN A 987 -20.81 -15.10 -51.04
N GLN A 988 -21.33 -16.32 -51.21
CA GLN A 988 -22.66 -16.57 -51.81
C GLN A 988 -23.79 -16.84 -50.79
N GLN A 989 -23.54 -16.80 -49.48
CA GLN A 989 -24.58 -16.98 -48.44
C GLN A 989 -24.97 -15.69 -47.68
N GLN A 990 -24.49 -14.51 -48.11
CA GLN A 990 -24.90 -13.20 -47.55
C GLN A 990 -25.54 -12.26 -48.59
N GLN A 991 -26.08 -12.80 -49.69
CA GLN A 991 -26.96 -12.05 -50.60
C GLN A 991 -28.36 -12.67 -50.63
N TYR A 992 -29.36 -11.81 -50.83
CA TYR A 992 -30.80 -12.01 -50.59
C TYR A 992 -31.16 -12.02 -49.07
N ALA A 993 -31.90 -11.04 -48.52
CA ALA A 993 -32.88 -10.14 -49.14
C ALA A 993 -32.85 -8.68 -48.64
N GLN A 994 -33.12 -7.76 -49.57
CA GLN A 994 -33.65 -6.40 -49.36
C GLN A 994 -35.13 -6.37 -49.85
N PRO A 995 -35.81 -5.21 -50.02
CA PRO A 995 -36.28 -4.23 -49.01
C PRO A 995 -37.78 -3.88 -49.21
N GLN A 996 -38.38 -2.99 -48.40
CA GLN A 996 -39.29 -1.95 -48.94
C GLN A 996 -39.56 -0.75 -47.98
N TYR A 997 -40.21 0.28 -48.52
CA TYR A 997 -40.13 1.70 -48.10
C TYR A 997 -41.33 2.24 -47.29
N GLY A 998 -41.02 3.10 -46.31
CA GLY A 998 -41.54 4.49 -46.20
C GLY A 998 -42.94 4.79 -45.61
N GLN A 999 -43.00 5.59 -44.53
CA GLN A 999 -43.34 7.03 -44.59
C GLN A 999 -43.22 7.79 -43.24
N ASP A 1000 -42.82 9.07 -43.35
CA ASP A 1000 -43.15 10.28 -42.57
C ASP A 1000 -42.73 10.54 -41.09
N VAL A 1001 -41.64 11.33 -40.97
CA VAL A 1001 -41.47 12.63 -40.25
C VAL A 1001 -41.90 12.83 -38.77
N LYS A 1002 -40.90 13.10 -37.90
CA LYS A 1002 -40.76 14.03 -36.72
C LYS A 1002 -42.00 14.48 -35.89
N PRO A 1003 -41.79 15.01 -34.65
CA PRO A 1003 -40.95 14.57 -33.52
C PRO A 1003 -41.82 14.34 -32.26
N VAL A 1004 -41.26 13.83 -31.16
CA VAL A 1004 -41.97 13.82 -29.86
C VAL A 1004 -41.15 14.55 -28.79
N SER A 1005 -41.51 15.82 -28.60
CA SER A 1005 -41.46 16.45 -27.29
C SER A 1005 -42.55 15.84 -26.40
N GLU A 1006 -42.27 15.59 -25.12
CA GLU A 1006 -43.27 15.08 -24.17
C GLU A 1006 -44.52 15.98 -24.16
N ASN A 1007 -45.71 15.39 -24.39
CA ASN A 1007 -46.96 16.14 -24.47
C ASN A 1007 -47.58 16.35 -23.08
N PHE A 1008 -48.13 17.55 -22.86
CA PHE A 1008 -48.82 17.93 -21.64
C PHE A 1008 -50.01 17.00 -21.29
N GLU A 1009 -50.68 16.42 -22.30
CA GLU A 1009 -51.73 15.42 -22.10
C GLU A 1009 -51.25 14.17 -21.34
N ASP A 1010 -49.99 13.72 -21.50
CA ASP A 1010 -49.49 12.50 -20.85
C ASP A 1010 -49.19 12.69 -19.36
N ILE A 1011 -48.90 13.93 -18.94
CA ILE A 1011 -48.74 14.30 -17.53
C ILE A 1011 -50.10 14.36 -16.83
N MET A 1012 -51.14 14.85 -17.51
CA MET A 1012 -52.49 14.98 -16.95
C MET A 1012 -53.25 13.65 -16.86
N ASN A 1013 -52.96 12.69 -17.74
CA ASN A 1013 -53.65 11.38 -17.76
C ASN A 1013 -53.12 10.39 -16.71
N ASN A 1014 -51.90 10.56 -16.19
CA ASN A 1014 -51.25 9.62 -15.25
C ASN A 1014 -51.57 9.86 -13.77
N GLY A 1015 -52.80 10.26 -13.45
CA GLY A 1015 -53.44 10.02 -12.14
C GLY A 1015 -52.79 10.60 -10.87
N MET A 1016 -51.84 11.52 -10.98
CA MET A 1016 -51.18 12.14 -9.82
C MET A 1016 -51.78 13.50 -9.46
N ASP A 1017 -52.42 13.60 -8.29
CA ASP A 1017 -52.84 14.86 -7.66
C ASP A 1017 -51.62 15.76 -7.36
N LYS A 1018 -51.20 16.57 -8.34
CA LYS A 1018 -50.16 17.61 -8.20
C LYS A 1018 -50.74 18.98 -8.51
N GLN A 1019 -50.69 19.89 -7.55
CA GLN A 1019 -51.00 21.30 -7.76
C GLN A 1019 -49.73 22.07 -8.15
N PHE A 1020 -49.80 22.80 -9.26
CA PHE A 1020 -48.73 23.69 -9.72
C PHE A 1020 -48.86 25.05 -9.04
N VAL A 1021 -47.72 25.70 -8.77
CA VAL A 1021 -47.68 27.02 -8.14
C VAL A 1021 -46.81 28.00 -8.93
N ASP A 1022 -47.15 29.29 -8.87
CA ASP A 1022 -46.31 30.35 -9.41
C ASP A 1022 -45.09 30.64 -8.51
N GLN A 1023 -44.20 31.52 -8.98
CA GLN A 1023 -43.01 32.00 -8.25
C GLN A 1023 -43.33 32.74 -6.93
N ASN A 1024 -44.59 33.07 -6.66
CA ASN A 1024 -45.07 33.67 -5.41
C ASN A 1024 -45.78 32.65 -4.48
N GLY A 1025 -45.92 31.39 -4.91
CA GLY A 1025 -46.56 30.31 -4.15
C GLY A 1025 -48.08 30.21 -4.31
N ASN A 1026 -48.69 30.92 -5.25
CA ASN A 1026 -50.12 30.82 -5.54
C ASN A 1026 -50.41 29.56 -6.36
N VAL A 1027 -51.47 28.81 -6.02
CA VAL A 1027 -51.89 27.63 -6.80
C VAL A 1027 -52.49 28.08 -8.13
N LEU A 1028 -51.88 27.63 -9.22
CA LEU A 1028 -52.31 27.90 -10.59
C LEU A 1028 -53.43 26.92 -11.01
N SER A 1029 -54.46 27.43 -11.68
CA SER A 1029 -55.44 26.56 -12.33
C SER A 1029 -54.85 25.87 -13.57
N PRO A 1030 -55.39 24.72 -14.02
CA PRO A 1030 -54.86 24.00 -15.20
C PRO A 1030 -54.84 24.85 -16.49
N GLU A 1031 -55.75 25.81 -16.64
CA GLU A 1031 -55.79 26.72 -17.80
C GLU A 1031 -54.74 27.84 -17.70
N GLU A 1032 -54.38 28.28 -16.50
CA GLU A 1032 -53.28 29.23 -16.27
C GLU A 1032 -51.91 28.56 -16.49
N VAL A 1033 -51.74 27.30 -16.06
CA VAL A 1033 -50.55 26.50 -16.39
C VAL A 1033 -50.39 26.35 -17.91
N ARG A 1034 -51.47 26.02 -18.64
CA ARG A 1034 -51.47 25.97 -20.11
C ARG A 1034 -51.09 27.31 -20.75
N ARG A 1035 -51.56 28.45 -20.23
CA ARG A 1035 -51.21 29.79 -20.74
C ARG A 1035 -49.75 30.16 -20.49
N LEU A 1036 -49.21 29.85 -19.30
CA LEU A 1036 -47.84 30.17 -18.93
C LEU A 1036 -46.81 29.33 -19.72
N MET A 1037 -47.12 28.06 -19.98
CA MET A 1037 -46.29 27.15 -20.81
C MET A 1037 -46.28 27.52 -22.30
N GLN A 1038 -47.17 28.41 -22.76
CA GLN A 1038 -47.24 28.89 -24.15
C GLN A 1038 -46.53 30.23 -24.37
N GLN A 1039 -45.90 30.81 -23.35
CA GLN A 1039 -45.04 32.00 -23.48
C GLN A 1039 -43.57 31.58 -23.41
N GLU A 1040 -42.79 31.89 -24.45
CA GLU A 1040 -41.35 31.59 -24.48
C GLU A 1040 -40.63 32.30 -23.32
N GLY A 1041 -39.94 31.53 -22.48
CA GLY A 1041 -39.09 32.03 -21.39
C GLY A 1041 -39.59 31.82 -19.96
N ALA A 1042 -40.75 31.18 -19.72
CA ALA A 1042 -41.25 30.89 -18.38
C ALA A 1042 -40.73 29.54 -17.82
N SER A 1043 -40.23 29.53 -16.57
CA SER A 1043 -39.81 28.32 -15.85
C SER A 1043 -40.70 28.04 -14.62
N ILE A 1044 -41.15 26.79 -14.46
CA ILE A 1044 -41.94 26.34 -13.30
C ILE A 1044 -40.97 25.83 -12.22
N ILE A 1045 -41.06 26.36 -11.00
CA ILE A 1045 -40.01 26.22 -9.97
C ILE A 1045 -40.29 25.05 -8.99
N GLY A 1046 -41.42 24.35 -9.09
CA GLY A 1046 -41.61 23.05 -8.42
C GLY A 1046 -43.05 22.56 -8.24
N SER A 1047 -43.19 21.32 -7.78
CA SER A 1047 -44.48 20.69 -7.43
C SER A 1047 -44.44 20.17 -5.99
N LYS A 1048 -45.57 20.23 -5.26
CA LYS A 1048 -45.65 19.84 -3.84
C LYS A 1048 -46.74 18.79 -3.62
N GLN A 1049 -46.39 17.64 -3.04
CA GLN A 1049 -47.37 16.64 -2.59
C GLN A 1049 -48.06 17.08 -1.29
N VAL A 1050 -49.35 16.75 -1.15
CA VAL A 1050 -50.16 17.01 0.04
C VAL A 1050 -50.79 15.72 0.55
N THR A 1051 -50.28 15.19 1.66
CA THR A 1051 -50.84 14.00 2.32
C THR A 1051 -52.11 14.34 3.09
N LYS A 1052 -53.27 13.81 2.68
CA LYS A 1052 -54.53 13.91 3.44
C LYS A 1052 -54.64 12.76 4.45
N GLY A 1053 -54.81 13.08 5.73
CA GLY A 1053 -55.03 12.08 6.80
C GLY A 1053 -56.49 11.96 7.27
N ARG A 1054 -56.89 10.73 7.65
CA ARG A 1054 -58.06 10.32 8.46
C ARG A 1054 -57.73 8.91 9.03
N GLY A 1055 -57.98 8.52 10.28
CA GLY A 1055 -58.39 9.25 11.49
C GLY A 1055 -58.99 8.32 12.57
N GLN A 1056 -58.74 8.59 13.87
CA GLN A 1056 -59.35 7.98 15.09
C GLN A 1056 -58.95 6.50 15.41
N THR A 1057 -58.80 5.99 16.65
CA THR A 1057 -58.94 6.43 18.08
C THR A 1057 -57.79 5.81 18.93
N GLY A 1058 -57.45 6.19 20.18
CA GLY A 1058 -57.90 7.27 21.08
C GLY A 1058 -57.76 6.93 22.59
N GLY A 1059 -57.08 7.78 23.39
CA GLY A 1059 -56.88 7.66 24.86
C GLY A 1059 -55.43 7.34 25.28
N GLY A 1060 -54.82 7.93 26.33
CA GLY A 1060 -55.21 9.06 27.19
C GLY A 1060 -54.15 9.40 28.27
N PHE A 1061 -54.14 10.65 28.78
CA PHE A 1061 -53.35 11.21 29.92
C PHE A 1061 -51.80 11.33 29.73
N ALA A 1062 -51.22 12.54 29.61
CA ALA A 1062 -50.81 13.53 30.65
C ALA A 1062 -49.34 13.31 31.13
N THR A 1063 -48.40 14.28 31.21
CA THR A 1063 -48.38 15.76 31.11
C THR A 1063 -46.98 16.32 30.78
N ASN A 1064 -46.91 17.51 30.14
CA ASN A 1064 -45.94 18.63 30.24
C ASN A 1064 -44.63 18.50 31.08
N ASN A 1065 -43.50 19.16 30.81
CA ASN A 1065 -43.09 20.18 29.81
C ASN A 1065 -41.54 20.30 29.83
N GLY A 1066 -40.86 20.77 28.76
CA GLY A 1066 -39.39 20.92 28.85
C GLY A 1066 -38.58 21.69 27.80
N VAL A 1067 -38.99 21.81 26.52
CA VAL A 1067 -38.17 22.51 25.50
C VAL A 1067 -39.05 23.34 24.56
N ASN A 1068 -39.15 24.65 24.80
CA ASN A 1068 -39.86 25.56 23.87
C ASN A 1068 -39.43 27.04 24.02
N GLN A 1069 -38.13 27.32 23.88
CA GLN A 1069 -37.58 28.67 24.03
C GLN A 1069 -36.74 29.17 22.84
N GLU A 1070 -36.26 28.29 21.94
CA GLU A 1070 -35.45 28.70 20.78
C GLU A 1070 -36.30 29.03 19.53
N LEU A 1071 -37.51 28.49 19.40
CA LEU A 1071 -38.37 28.72 18.22
C LEU A 1071 -39.05 30.11 18.20
N LYS A 1072 -38.84 30.96 19.21
CA LYS A 1072 -39.44 32.30 19.30
C LYS A 1072 -38.58 33.42 18.70
N ASN A 1073 -37.25 33.26 18.67
CA ASN A 1073 -36.37 34.34 18.21
C ASN A 1073 -36.25 34.42 16.67
N TYR A 1074 -36.51 33.32 15.95
CA TYR A 1074 -36.37 33.27 14.49
C TYR A 1074 -37.54 33.92 13.72
N LYS A 1075 -38.68 34.20 14.38
CA LYS A 1075 -39.88 34.78 13.73
C LYS A 1075 -40.02 36.30 13.86
N GLN A 1076 -39.12 36.99 14.57
CA GLN A 1076 -39.24 38.43 14.81
C GLN A 1076 -38.45 39.35 13.87
N GLN A 1077 -37.54 38.81 13.03
CA GLN A 1077 -36.73 39.62 12.11
C GLN A 1077 -37.24 39.70 10.67
N TYR A 1078 -38.22 38.87 10.27
CA TYR A 1078 -38.75 38.82 8.90
C TYR A 1078 -40.02 39.66 8.67
N GLN A 1079 -40.38 40.54 9.61
CA GLN A 1079 -41.67 41.25 9.63
C GLN A 1079 -41.58 42.78 9.76
N GLN A 1080 -40.47 43.41 9.33
CA GLN A 1080 -40.26 44.86 9.47
C GLN A 1080 -39.81 45.63 8.21
N GLN A 1081 -39.93 45.07 7.01
CA GLN A 1081 -39.73 45.82 5.75
C GLN A 1081 -40.83 45.58 4.70
N GLN A 1082 -42.06 45.93 5.04
CA GLN A 1082 -43.07 46.35 4.06
C GLN A 1082 -43.99 47.43 4.64
N GLN A 1083 -43.90 48.67 4.13
CA GLN A 1083 -45.04 49.56 3.86
C GLN A 1083 -44.62 50.83 3.10
N GLN A 1084 -45.57 51.38 2.31
CA GLN A 1084 -45.49 52.60 1.46
C GLN A 1084 -44.67 52.45 0.16
N GLY A 1085 -45.21 52.66 -1.06
CA GLY A 1085 -46.59 52.95 -1.48
C GLY A 1085 -46.79 52.85 -3.02
N GLN A 1086 -48.03 52.94 -3.51
CA GLN A 1086 -48.45 52.90 -4.94
C GLN A 1086 -49.16 54.23 -5.34
N PRO A 1087 -49.67 54.41 -6.57
CA PRO A 1087 -49.04 54.48 -7.91
C PRO A 1087 -49.39 55.84 -8.62
N PRO A 1088 -49.16 56.10 -9.95
CA PRO A 1088 -50.11 55.64 -11.00
C PRO A 1088 -49.62 55.48 -12.48
N GLN A 1089 -50.21 54.50 -13.18
CA GLN A 1089 -50.81 54.52 -14.54
C GLN A 1089 -50.04 54.66 -15.90
N GLN A 1090 -50.42 53.70 -16.79
CA GLN A 1090 -50.75 53.79 -18.24
C GLN A 1090 -49.65 53.80 -19.35
N GLY A 1091 -49.83 52.95 -20.39
CA GLY A 1091 -49.19 53.09 -21.71
C GLY A 1091 -48.83 51.78 -22.47
N GLN A 1092 -49.78 51.17 -23.17
CA GLN A 1092 -49.61 50.10 -24.19
C GLN A 1092 -50.07 50.67 -25.58
N PRO A 1093 -49.96 49.97 -26.74
CA PRO A 1093 -48.92 49.07 -27.29
C PRO A 1093 -48.67 49.35 -28.82
N GLN A 1094 -48.31 48.31 -29.62
CA GLN A 1094 -48.43 48.15 -31.11
C GLN A 1094 -47.26 48.55 -32.03
N GLN A 1095 -47.00 47.91 -33.20
CA GLN A 1095 -47.29 46.54 -33.74
C GLN A 1095 -46.48 46.30 -35.05
N GLN A 1096 -46.22 45.02 -35.38
CA GLN A 1096 -46.16 44.40 -36.74
C GLN A 1096 -45.22 44.91 -37.86
N GLY A 1097 -44.61 43.94 -38.59
CA GLY A 1097 -44.02 44.14 -39.94
C GLY A 1097 -43.14 42.94 -40.37
N GLN A 1098 -43.53 42.22 -41.43
CA GLN A 1098 -42.89 40.97 -41.92
C GLN A 1098 -42.10 41.15 -43.26
N PRO A 1099 -41.34 40.14 -43.76
CA PRO A 1099 -40.23 40.27 -44.74
C PRO A 1099 -40.74 40.04 -46.21
N PRO A 1100 -40.00 39.50 -47.25
CA PRO A 1100 -38.57 39.14 -47.44
C PRO A 1100 -37.96 39.52 -48.84
N GLN A 1101 -36.72 39.09 -49.17
CA GLN A 1101 -36.31 38.31 -50.39
C GLN A 1101 -34.81 38.42 -50.79
N GLN A 1102 -34.40 37.59 -51.78
CA GLN A 1102 -33.05 37.11 -52.12
C GLN A 1102 -32.39 37.83 -53.33
N GLY A 1103 -31.08 37.62 -53.58
CA GLY A 1103 -30.49 37.78 -54.93
C GLY A 1103 -28.96 38.02 -55.03
N GLN A 1104 -28.23 37.06 -55.62
CA GLN A 1104 -26.87 37.22 -56.24
C GLN A 1104 -27.04 37.76 -57.71
N PRO A 1105 -26.01 38.02 -58.59
CA PRO A 1105 -24.61 37.54 -58.65
C PRO A 1105 -23.56 38.64 -59.10
N PRO A 1106 -22.53 38.44 -59.98
CA PRO A 1106 -21.12 38.39 -59.51
C PRO A 1106 -20.03 39.16 -60.33
N GLN A 1107 -18.76 38.97 -59.91
CA GLN A 1107 -17.51 38.95 -60.71
C GLN A 1107 -16.65 40.22 -61.03
N GLN A 1108 -15.32 40.00 -60.87
CA GLN A 1108 -14.13 40.55 -61.56
C GLN A 1108 -13.62 42.00 -61.31
N GLY A 1109 -12.28 42.13 -61.22
CA GLY A 1109 -11.54 43.40 -61.43
C GLY A 1109 -10.38 43.66 -60.45
N GLN A 1110 -9.12 43.40 -60.88
CA GLN A 1110 -7.89 43.56 -60.07
C GLN A 1110 -7.24 44.98 -60.24
N PRO A 1111 -6.08 45.35 -59.62
CA PRO A 1111 -5.98 46.60 -58.83
C PRO A 1111 -4.91 47.62 -59.31
N GLN A 1112 -4.80 48.79 -58.66
CA GLN A 1112 -3.56 49.28 -57.98
C GLN A 1112 -3.58 50.77 -57.49
N GLN A 1113 -2.97 50.96 -56.30
CA GLN A 1113 -2.12 52.09 -55.85
C GLN A 1113 -2.64 53.50 -55.43
N GLN A 1114 -2.23 53.85 -54.19
CA GLN A 1114 -1.75 55.14 -53.63
C GLN A 1114 -2.70 56.34 -53.39
N GLY A 1115 -2.65 56.88 -52.15
CA GLY A 1115 -3.15 58.23 -51.80
C GLY A 1115 -3.59 58.46 -50.33
N GLN A 1116 -2.67 58.88 -49.45
CA GLN A 1116 -2.96 59.60 -48.18
C GLN A 1116 -2.81 61.14 -48.43
N PRO A 1117 -3.21 62.10 -47.55
CA PRO A 1117 -3.56 61.99 -46.11
C PRO A 1117 -4.72 62.87 -45.51
N GLN A 1118 -5.01 62.62 -44.22
CA GLN A 1118 -5.39 63.56 -43.12
C GLN A 1118 -6.81 64.16 -42.86
N GLN A 1119 -7.51 63.52 -41.90
CA GLN A 1119 -7.99 64.02 -40.58
C GLN A 1119 -9.36 64.75 -40.32
N GLN A 1120 -9.85 64.50 -39.07
CA GLN A 1120 -11.04 65.02 -38.33
C GLN A 1120 -12.40 64.34 -38.68
N GLY A 1121 -13.25 63.85 -37.74
CA GLY A 1121 -13.15 63.70 -36.27
C GLY A 1121 -14.34 62.89 -35.65
N GLN A 1122 -14.12 62.33 -34.44
CA GLN A 1122 -14.98 61.56 -33.48
C GLN A 1122 -16.48 61.22 -33.73
N PRO A 1123 -16.91 60.01 -33.30
CA PRO A 1123 -17.90 59.88 -32.19
C PRO A 1123 -17.63 58.70 -31.18
N PRO A 1124 -18.39 58.55 -30.07
CA PRO A 1124 -18.03 57.65 -28.94
C PRO A 1124 -18.82 56.32 -28.81
N GLN A 1125 -18.11 55.28 -28.29
CA GLN A 1125 -18.46 54.18 -27.33
C GLN A 1125 -19.84 53.46 -27.33
N GLN A 1126 -20.02 52.17 -27.00
CA GLN A 1126 -19.13 50.99 -26.73
C GLN A 1126 -19.98 49.68 -26.66
N GLY A 1127 -19.33 48.50 -26.70
CA GLY A 1127 -19.92 47.19 -26.31
C GLY A 1127 -19.13 45.98 -26.84
N GLN A 1128 -18.55 45.15 -25.97
CA GLN A 1128 -17.55 44.11 -26.32
C GLN A 1128 -18.03 42.64 -26.19
N GLN A 1129 -17.30 41.74 -26.88
CA GLN A 1129 -17.36 40.27 -26.76
C GLN A 1129 -16.02 39.69 -26.23
N GLN A 1130 -16.03 38.39 -25.89
CA GLN A 1130 -14.88 37.60 -25.41
C GLN A 1130 -14.01 37.03 -26.56
N TYR A 1131 -12.80 36.52 -26.23
CA TYR A 1131 -12.20 35.19 -26.58
C TYR A 1131 -10.64 35.19 -26.69
N TYR A 1132 -9.98 34.38 -25.85
CA TYR A 1132 -8.77 33.52 -26.05
C TYR A 1132 -7.37 34.01 -26.56
N THR A 1133 -6.37 33.15 -26.22
CA THR A 1133 -5.04 32.89 -26.84
C THR A 1133 -3.76 33.64 -26.38
N THR A 1134 -2.61 33.04 -26.77
CA THR A 1134 -1.32 32.94 -26.05
C THR A 1134 -0.16 33.73 -26.72
N GLU A 1135 0.97 33.84 -26.01
CA GLU A 1135 2.38 33.89 -26.49
C GLU A 1135 3.20 35.22 -26.69
N VAL A 1136 4.26 35.32 -25.85
CA VAL A 1136 5.67 35.82 -26.00
C VAL A 1136 6.06 37.30 -26.32
N VAL A 1137 7.10 37.76 -25.58
CA VAL A 1137 8.18 38.78 -25.84
C VAL A 1137 8.04 40.24 -25.31
N GLU A 1138 8.98 40.57 -24.40
CA GLU A 1138 9.65 41.84 -24.00
C GLU A 1138 8.94 43.19 -23.68
N HIS A 1139 9.40 43.73 -22.53
CA HIS A 1139 9.66 45.14 -22.17
C HIS A 1139 8.80 46.29 -22.76
N GLY A 1140 7.91 46.83 -21.92
CA GLY A 1140 7.34 48.18 -22.07
C GLY A 1140 6.85 48.74 -20.73
N VAL A 1141 7.05 50.03 -20.49
CA VAL A 1141 6.68 50.68 -19.21
C VAL A 1141 5.21 51.12 -19.22
N GLY A 1142 4.43 50.57 -18.27
CA GLY A 1142 3.34 51.27 -17.58
C GLY A 1142 2.05 51.60 -18.35
N GLU A 1143 1.00 50.81 -18.09
CA GLU A 1143 -0.37 51.33 -18.03
C GLU A 1143 -1.19 50.50 -17.02
N VAL A 1144 -2.02 51.16 -16.20
CA VAL A 1144 -2.86 50.50 -15.18
C VAL A 1144 -4.18 50.08 -15.83
N VAL A 1145 -4.48 48.79 -15.83
CA VAL A 1145 -5.75 48.27 -16.32
C VAL A 1145 -6.75 48.20 -15.16
N ASP A 1146 -7.70 49.13 -15.12
CA ASP A 1146 -8.79 49.13 -14.14
C ASP A 1146 -9.62 47.84 -14.23
N ARG A 1147 -9.67 47.07 -13.13
CA ARG A 1147 -10.60 45.94 -12.99
C ARG A 1147 -12.05 46.45 -12.86
N PRO A 1148 -13.05 45.70 -13.37
CA PRO A 1148 -14.45 45.98 -13.04
C PRO A 1148 -14.68 45.84 -11.52
N PRO A 1149 -15.56 46.66 -10.91
CA PRO A 1149 -15.75 46.67 -9.47
C PRO A 1149 -16.35 45.35 -8.96
N MET A 1150 -15.69 44.72 -7.98
CA MET A 1150 -16.06 43.42 -7.39
C MET A 1150 -17.58 43.23 -7.17
N ASP A 1151 -18.07 42.03 -7.40
CA ASP A 1151 -19.46 41.68 -7.14
C ASP A 1151 -19.77 41.55 -5.62
N GLU A 1152 -21.04 41.32 -5.28
CA GLU A 1152 -21.50 41.23 -3.88
C GLU A 1152 -21.00 39.96 -3.15
N LYS A 1153 -20.62 38.93 -3.90
CA LYS A 1153 -20.08 37.65 -3.42
C LYS A 1153 -18.57 37.76 -3.21
N GLU A 1154 -17.85 38.37 -4.14
CA GLU A 1154 -16.43 38.72 -4.04
C GLU A 1154 -16.18 39.67 -2.86
N LYS A 1155 -16.99 40.74 -2.72
CA LYS A 1155 -16.95 41.66 -1.57
C LYS A 1155 -17.19 40.97 -0.23
N LYS A 1156 -17.97 39.89 -0.17
CA LYS A 1156 -18.16 39.07 1.04
C LYS A 1156 -16.94 38.19 1.31
N LEU A 1157 -16.37 37.57 0.28
CA LEU A 1157 -15.18 36.73 0.40
C LEU A 1157 -13.93 37.54 0.79
N ALA A 1158 -13.73 38.72 0.20
CA ALA A 1158 -12.69 39.68 0.58
C ALA A 1158 -12.81 40.09 2.06
N LYS A 1159 -14.02 40.46 2.52
CA LYS A 1159 -14.29 40.77 3.93
C LYS A 1159 -14.07 39.60 4.87
N GLN A 1160 -14.23 38.35 4.41
CA GLN A 1160 -13.90 37.17 5.21
C GLN A 1160 -12.38 37.01 5.34
N ARG A 1161 -11.63 37.05 4.22
CA ARG A 1161 -10.17 36.92 4.21
C ARG A 1161 -9.47 37.99 5.04
N VAL A 1162 -9.95 39.24 5.01
CA VAL A 1162 -9.43 40.32 5.87
C VAL A 1162 -9.68 40.06 7.37
N ARG A 1163 -10.79 39.41 7.75
CA ARG A 1163 -11.03 39.00 9.15
C ARG A 1163 -10.11 37.86 9.59
N GLU A 1164 -9.80 36.93 8.69
CA GLU A 1164 -8.84 35.85 8.94
C GLU A 1164 -7.42 36.43 9.12
N LEU A 1165 -7.01 37.37 8.24
CA LEU A 1165 -5.77 38.15 8.37
C LEU A 1165 -5.68 38.87 9.73
N ASP A 1166 -6.75 39.55 10.14
CA ASP A 1166 -6.86 40.21 11.45
C ASP A 1166 -6.74 39.27 12.65
N GLN A 1167 -7.26 38.04 12.54
CA GLN A 1167 -7.11 37.04 13.59
C GLN A 1167 -5.67 36.56 13.71
N ILE A 1168 -4.96 36.39 12.58
CA ILE A 1168 -3.55 35.95 12.60
C ILE A 1168 -2.66 37.09 13.13
N LEU A 1169 -2.87 38.34 12.70
CA LEU A 1169 -2.13 39.50 13.22
C LEU A 1169 -2.34 39.71 14.73
N LYS A 1170 -3.53 39.39 15.27
CA LYS A 1170 -3.81 39.42 16.71
C LYS A 1170 -3.15 38.29 17.52
N GLN A 1171 -2.64 37.24 16.87
CA GLN A 1171 -1.98 36.11 17.56
C GLN A 1171 -0.49 36.36 17.89
N GLY A 1172 0.05 37.55 17.59
CA GLY A 1172 1.22 38.08 18.30
C GLY A 1172 2.59 37.51 17.90
N GLY A 1173 2.80 37.24 16.61
CA GLY A 1173 4.12 36.96 16.03
C GLY A 1173 4.43 37.90 14.86
N PRO A 1174 5.72 38.24 14.60
CA PRO A 1174 6.08 39.03 13.43
C PRO A 1174 5.82 38.23 12.15
N MET A 1175 5.01 38.78 11.25
CA MET A 1175 4.83 38.26 9.89
C MET A 1175 5.11 39.38 8.90
N ASN A 1176 5.93 39.08 7.89
CA ASN A 1176 6.14 39.92 6.72
C ASN A 1176 5.32 39.32 5.57
N PHE A 1177 4.58 40.14 4.85
CA PHE A 1177 3.92 39.75 3.61
C PHE A 1177 4.84 40.09 2.44
N LEU A 1178 4.89 39.25 1.40
CA LEU A 1178 5.70 39.51 0.21
C LEU A 1178 4.79 39.74 -1.00
N ASP A 1179 5.18 40.67 -1.87
CA ASP A 1179 4.58 40.79 -3.21
C ASP A 1179 5.11 39.70 -4.17
N GLN A 1180 4.55 39.66 -5.37
CA GLN A 1180 4.99 38.75 -6.45
C GLN A 1180 6.44 39.00 -6.94
N HIS A 1181 7.13 40.01 -6.40
CA HIS A 1181 8.51 40.38 -6.68
C HIS A 1181 9.43 40.20 -5.45
N GLY A 1182 8.91 39.69 -4.33
CA GLY A 1182 9.67 39.43 -3.10
C GLY A 1182 9.87 40.65 -2.18
N ASN A 1183 9.16 41.77 -2.39
CA ASN A 1183 9.23 42.95 -1.53
C ASN A 1183 8.31 42.81 -0.31
N VAL A 1184 8.77 43.27 0.86
CA VAL A 1184 7.92 43.29 2.07
C VAL A 1184 6.83 44.34 1.96
N ILE A 1185 5.57 43.90 1.99
CA ILE A 1185 4.37 44.75 1.99
C ILE A 1185 3.87 44.97 3.43
N ASP A 1186 3.41 46.19 3.72
CA ASP A 1186 2.76 46.53 4.98
C ASP A 1186 1.39 45.81 5.13
N PRO A 1187 0.99 45.36 6.34
CA PRO A 1187 -0.28 44.65 6.52
C PRO A 1187 -1.52 45.48 6.16
N GLU A 1188 -1.51 46.82 6.28
CA GLU A 1188 -2.64 47.65 5.85
C GLU A 1188 -2.73 47.75 4.32
N GLU A 1189 -1.59 47.74 3.63
CA GLU A 1189 -1.53 47.66 2.17
C GLU A 1189 -2.10 46.31 1.68
N VAL A 1190 -1.78 45.21 2.38
CA VAL A 1190 -2.35 43.88 2.10
C VAL A 1190 -3.87 43.86 2.30
N ARG A 1191 -4.40 44.50 3.35
CA ARG A 1191 -5.87 44.68 3.48
C ARG A 1191 -6.44 45.45 2.29
N ARG A 1192 -5.75 46.51 1.85
CA ARG A 1192 -6.22 47.38 0.77
C ARG A 1192 -6.30 46.59 -0.54
N ILE A 1193 -5.24 45.89 -0.92
CA ILE A 1193 -5.19 45.00 -2.10
C ILE A 1193 -6.28 43.92 -2.03
N MET A 1194 -6.49 43.29 -0.86
CA MET A 1194 -7.58 42.31 -0.67
C MET A 1194 -8.99 42.93 -0.83
N MET A 1195 -9.17 44.21 -0.51
CA MET A 1195 -10.45 44.94 -0.58
C MET A 1195 -10.69 45.69 -1.89
N GLU A 1196 -9.64 45.92 -2.69
CA GLU A 1196 -9.69 46.63 -3.97
C GLU A 1196 -9.69 45.66 -5.16
N ASP A 1197 -8.79 44.68 -5.20
CA ASP A 1197 -8.60 43.80 -6.37
C ASP A 1197 -9.27 42.42 -6.26
N GLY A 1198 -9.70 42.02 -5.06
CA GLY A 1198 -10.22 40.66 -4.79
C GLY A 1198 -9.16 39.55 -4.98
N GLY A 1199 -7.89 39.92 -5.10
CA GLY A 1199 -6.82 39.11 -5.67
C GLY A 1199 -6.37 37.90 -4.84
N SER A 1200 -5.85 36.90 -5.55
CA SER A 1200 -5.01 35.84 -5.00
C SER A 1200 -3.59 36.36 -4.75
N ILE A 1201 -3.11 36.27 -3.51
CA ILE A 1201 -1.68 36.42 -3.23
C ILE A 1201 -1.00 35.10 -3.62
N ALA A 1202 0.04 35.17 -4.47
CA ALA A 1202 0.63 34.00 -5.12
C ALA A 1202 1.26 32.99 -4.13
N SER A 1203 1.66 33.42 -2.93
CA SER A 1203 2.05 32.55 -1.83
C SER A 1203 1.88 33.24 -0.47
N MET A 1204 1.46 32.48 0.56
CA MET A 1204 1.57 32.87 1.96
C MET A 1204 2.65 32.02 2.63
N GLU A 1205 3.92 32.40 2.49
CA GLU A 1205 4.98 31.75 3.25
C GLU A 1205 5.05 32.27 4.69
N ARG A 1206 4.85 31.37 5.64
CA ARG A 1206 5.03 31.64 7.07
C ARG A 1206 6.53 31.53 7.41
N VAL A 1207 7.30 32.58 7.12
CA VAL A 1207 8.74 32.63 7.45
C VAL A 1207 8.93 32.70 8.97
N LEU A 1208 9.21 31.55 9.59
CA LEU A 1208 9.56 31.43 11.02
C LEU A 1208 10.98 31.95 11.27
N THR A 1209 11.17 33.26 11.39
CA THR A 1209 12.44 33.83 11.82
C THR A 1209 12.62 33.69 13.34
N THR A 1210 13.49 32.78 13.77
CA THR A 1210 13.94 32.69 15.17
C THR A 1210 14.98 33.77 15.48
N GLY A 1211 14.55 34.99 15.76
CA GLY A 1211 15.43 36.08 16.20
C GLY A 1211 14.71 37.43 16.36
N PRO A 1212 15.07 38.27 17.35
CA PRO A 1212 14.47 39.59 17.52
C PRO A 1212 14.96 40.58 16.45
N THR A 1213 14.03 41.35 15.90
CA THR A 1213 14.29 42.29 14.79
C THR A 1213 14.94 43.61 15.25
N ALA A 1214 15.96 44.05 14.50
CA ALA A 1214 16.46 45.43 14.54
C ALA A 1214 17.01 45.86 13.17
N GLY A 1215 16.41 46.91 12.58
CA GLY A 1215 16.89 47.74 11.47
C GLY A 1215 17.77 47.12 10.37
N TRP A 1216 17.17 46.76 9.23
CA TRP A 1216 17.93 46.36 8.04
C TRP A 1216 18.43 47.61 7.26
N ASN A 1217 19.74 47.64 6.95
CA ASN A 1217 20.40 48.68 6.17
C ASN A 1217 21.18 48.00 5.03
N PRO A 1218 20.98 48.34 3.72
CA PRO A 1218 21.52 47.55 2.59
C PRO A 1218 23.05 47.59 2.37
N ARG A 1219 23.87 47.83 3.40
CA ARG A 1219 25.34 48.03 3.26
C ARG A 1219 26.22 47.32 4.29
N SER A 1220 25.68 46.39 5.07
CA SER A 1220 26.49 45.55 5.98
C SER A 1220 25.82 44.20 6.19
N ASP A 1221 26.21 43.20 5.40
CA ASP A 1221 25.87 41.80 5.63
C ASP A 1221 26.94 41.16 6.53
N PRO A 1222 26.62 40.74 7.76
CA PRO A 1222 27.57 40.09 8.66
C PRO A 1222 28.17 38.81 8.06
N ALA A 1223 27.45 38.10 7.19
CA ALA A 1223 27.96 36.88 6.55
C ALA A 1223 29.03 37.18 5.47
N ILE A 1224 29.07 38.41 4.93
CA ILE A 1224 30.15 38.84 4.04
C ILE A 1224 31.38 39.23 4.85
N ASP A 1225 31.22 39.95 5.97
CA ASP A 1225 32.35 40.27 6.87
C ASP A 1225 32.93 39.00 7.53
N GLU A 1226 32.10 38.01 7.91
CA GLU A 1226 32.56 36.75 8.50
C GLU A 1226 33.29 35.86 7.48
N ARG A 1227 32.82 35.80 6.22
CA ARG A 1227 33.55 35.14 5.12
C ARG A 1227 34.81 35.88 4.70
N LEU A 1228 34.81 37.21 4.70
CA LEU A 1228 36.02 38.00 4.46
C LEU A 1228 37.03 37.80 5.58
N LYS A 1229 36.58 37.55 6.82
CA LYS A 1229 37.44 37.30 7.97
C LYS A 1229 38.04 35.89 7.94
N GLU A 1230 37.26 34.84 7.67
CA GLU A 1230 37.80 33.51 7.39
C GLU A 1230 38.80 33.52 6.22
N PHE A 1231 38.56 34.36 5.20
CA PHE A 1231 39.45 34.49 4.05
C PHE A 1231 40.71 35.34 4.32
N ASP A 1232 40.61 36.39 5.16
CA ASP A 1232 41.77 37.15 5.63
C ASP A 1232 42.64 36.31 6.58
N ASP A 1233 42.04 35.49 7.46
CA ASP A 1233 42.74 34.52 8.31
C ASP A 1233 43.45 33.45 7.44
N LEU A 1234 42.80 32.95 6.37
CA LEU A 1234 43.40 32.06 5.36
C LEU A 1234 44.53 32.70 4.54
N LEU A 1235 44.50 34.02 4.34
CA LEU A 1235 45.56 34.76 3.62
C LEU A 1235 46.78 35.04 4.51
N ASP A 1236 46.58 35.15 5.82
CA ASP A 1236 47.66 35.41 6.79
C ASP A 1236 48.30 34.10 7.32
N GLU A 1237 47.59 32.96 7.36
CA GLU A 1237 48.17 31.63 7.70
C GLU A 1237 49.04 31.02 6.59
N ASP A 1238 48.73 31.26 5.31
CA ASP A 1238 49.34 30.54 4.15
C ASP A 1238 50.41 31.38 3.39
N ALA A 1239 50.90 32.45 4.04
CA ALA A 1239 51.66 33.55 3.42
C ALA A 1239 53.01 33.17 2.74
N GLU A 1240 53.53 31.97 2.95
CA GLU A 1240 54.80 31.52 2.34
C GLU A 1240 54.66 30.44 1.25
N ASN A 1241 53.48 29.81 1.01
CA ASN A 1241 53.44 28.64 0.09
C ASN A 1241 52.07 28.30 -0.58
N LYS A 1242 51.45 29.24 -1.31
CA LYS A 1242 50.60 28.98 -2.50
C LYS A 1242 50.27 30.29 -3.22
N SER A 1243 50.18 30.26 -4.56
CA SER A 1243 49.91 31.44 -5.39
C SER A 1243 48.53 31.38 -6.04
N PHE A 1244 47.72 32.43 -5.83
CA PHE A 1244 46.47 32.66 -6.55
C PHE A 1244 46.75 33.24 -7.94
N VAL A 1245 45.91 32.92 -8.93
CA VAL A 1245 45.97 33.50 -10.28
C VAL A 1245 44.64 34.11 -10.70
N ASP A 1246 44.71 35.11 -11.58
CA ASP A 1246 43.54 35.64 -12.29
C ASP A 1246 43.00 34.67 -13.35
N ASP A 1247 41.90 35.04 -14.00
CA ASP A 1247 41.28 34.27 -15.10
C ASP A 1247 42.18 34.10 -16.34
N GLN A 1248 43.35 34.75 -16.37
CA GLN A 1248 44.35 34.67 -17.43
C GLN A 1248 45.61 33.88 -17.00
N GLY A 1249 45.63 33.37 -15.76
CA GLY A 1249 46.74 32.59 -15.21
C GLY A 1249 47.90 33.43 -14.62
N ASN A 1250 47.75 34.75 -14.50
CA ASN A 1250 48.79 35.61 -13.93
C ASN A 1250 48.77 35.55 -12.40
N PRO A 1251 49.92 35.42 -11.71
CA PRO A 1251 49.98 35.37 -10.26
C PRO A 1251 49.59 36.71 -9.62
N LEU A 1252 48.57 36.67 -8.75
CA LEU A 1252 48.04 37.82 -8.02
C LEU A 1252 48.70 37.95 -6.64
N ARG A 1253 49.06 39.18 -6.24
CA ARG A 1253 49.51 39.43 -4.87
C ARG A 1253 48.32 39.47 -3.90
N PRO A 1254 48.48 39.18 -2.60
CA PRO A 1254 47.38 39.16 -1.64
C PRO A 1254 46.53 40.45 -1.63
N ALA A 1255 47.15 41.62 -1.78
CA ALA A 1255 46.44 42.91 -1.87
C ALA A 1255 45.59 43.06 -3.15
N GLU A 1256 45.97 42.41 -4.26
CA GLU A 1256 45.23 42.40 -5.52
C GLU A 1256 44.06 41.41 -5.43
N VAL A 1257 44.26 40.24 -4.81
CA VAL A 1257 43.17 39.29 -4.47
C VAL A 1257 42.10 39.96 -3.60
N ARG A 1258 42.50 40.63 -2.50
CA ARG A 1258 41.58 41.38 -1.61
C ARG A 1258 40.83 42.51 -2.34
N ARG A 1259 41.38 43.06 -3.43
CA ARG A 1259 40.73 44.10 -4.25
C ARG A 1259 39.74 43.53 -5.25
N LEU A 1260 40.10 42.43 -5.93
CA LEU A 1260 39.25 41.78 -6.93
C LEU A 1260 38.03 41.09 -6.29
N MET A 1261 38.20 40.44 -5.14
CA MET A 1261 37.07 39.87 -4.37
C MET A 1261 36.02 40.91 -3.92
N LYS A 1262 36.38 42.20 -3.85
CA LYS A 1262 35.45 43.29 -3.51
C LYS A 1262 34.72 43.88 -4.73
N GLN A 1263 34.96 43.36 -5.93
CA GLN A 1263 34.18 43.68 -7.13
C GLN A 1263 33.31 42.48 -7.52
N ASN A 1264 31.99 42.66 -7.49
CA ASN A 1264 31.05 41.60 -7.90
C ASN A 1264 31.34 41.14 -9.33
N GLY A 1265 31.71 39.86 -9.49
CA GLY A 1265 31.87 39.20 -10.79
C GLY A 1265 33.29 38.73 -11.14
N ALA A 1266 34.32 39.05 -10.35
CA ALA A 1266 35.67 38.52 -10.58
C ALA A 1266 35.76 37.02 -10.21
N ARG A 1267 36.35 36.20 -11.08
CA ARG A 1267 36.79 34.84 -10.75
C ARG A 1267 38.29 34.84 -10.45
N ILE A 1268 38.70 33.99 -9.51
CA ILE A 1268 40.08 33.85 -9.04
C ILE A 1268 40.34 32.37 -8.78
N THR A 1269 41.43 31.84 -9.31
CA THR A 1269 41.74 30.40 -9.24
C THR A 1269 42.92 30.14 -8.30
N ARG A 1270 42.78 29.19 -7.36
CA ARG A 1270 43.87 28.73 -6.49
C ARG A 1270 44.59 27.57 -7.18
N VAL A 1271 45.91 27.69 -7.36
CA VAL A 1271 46.71 26.64 -8.01
C VAL A 1271 47.54 25.91 -6.96
N GLU A 1272 47.30 24.61 -6.79
CA GLU A 1272 48.15 23.76 -5.95
C GLU A 1272 49.27 23.12 -6.79
N ARG A 1273 50.52 23.22 -6.33
CA ARG A 1273 51.62 22.45 -6.90
C ARG A 1273 51.60 21.03 -6.34
N THR A 1274 51.25 20.05 -7.17
CA THR A 1274 51.53 18.64 -6.93
C THR A 1274 53.03 18.37 -7.11
N THR A 1275 53.72 17.99 -6.03
CA THR A 1275 55.04 17.34 -6.10
C THR A 1275 54.89 15.86 -5.81
N TYR A 1276 55.30 15.03 -6.77
CA TYR A 1276 55.44 13.58 -6.60
C TYR A 1276 56.50 13.23 -5.55
N ALA A 1277 56.14 12.37 -4.59
CA ALA A 1277 57.02 11.46 -3.86
C ALA A 1277 56.16 10.32 -3.25
#